data_AF-A0A2N9GZ30-F1
#
_entry.id   AF-A0A2N9GZ30-F1
#
_cell.length_a   1.000
_cell.length_b   1.000
_cell.length_c   1.000
_cell.angle_alpha   90.00
_cell.angle_beta   90.00
_cell.angle_gamma   90.00
#
_symmetry.space_group_name_H-M   'P 1'
#
loop_
_entity.id
_entity.type
_entity.pdbx_description
1 polymer ?
#
loop_
_entity_poly.entity_id
_entity_poly.type
_entity_poly.pdbx_seq_one_letter_code
_entity_poly.pdbx_strand_id
1 'polypeptide(L)'
;MLLLIPQQKTCFCLASNHGIPASDCCNWDRVNCSSRFDSRTVIALYLHNLLDWPLSVLTSTIFTPLFHIRSLMHLDISSNVIKGELPGNGWANLSKLVHLDLQWNSFHGSIPSQLFHLRNLQYLDLRWNSFQGELPGNNWTNLSKLVHLDLGWNSFNGSIPSQLFHLRYLQYLYMSYNSFQGELPGNGWANLSKLVYLDLRGNSFNGSIPSQVFHLRNLQYLDMGRNSFHGILSEEVGSMKIPKEIWNMTKLQQKLTKLQKLNLENNLLIGEIPSSLFNIKDLRELFLGDNNLTWNNKANIVTKSMLSMLSMKSCGLTGEIPYWISTLKTLTTLDLSQNHLEGMFPQWLAEMEVQYIVLSYNNLTGSLPPRLFDSQNLSALNLSQNNFYGELPNNIGKATQLRFSGELNSILFAKFMDVSSNHFSDMHDNKITGELSNLISQTSNLHVLNLKNNYLQGSIPDSIFNLSKLQILDLSSNQLVGKIPEKFGNLVGMIETADTHSSPLYTTYISDSIRFPTKFGDLIVNWKKSKQGLPSDNLLLYYLLDLSMNQLSGEIPTSLGSLKALKILNISHNNLSGMVLCPEELPVPPTKSAQVEIKETWFSWQGVGIGYSIGFFLTVGSMYLNGYFVCAPPPNCRRQQRRCKTRINVLKEFHVLELTWQSILSVNPPCPGTGYRPKLDGLDFTPIKPEEAAWLERPFEEDEITTVVRSMNGDKSPGPDGFPMAFYHACWQVIKDDLMAVFHELYSEGSIAKSINATFLTLIPKKTNANEVRDFRPIALVGSIYKIVAKVLANRFSTALGGIISSTQNAFVKGRQISDSVLIANECIDSRLHTAIPGVLCKLDVEKAYDHVNWKFLLYLLERCGFSERWRKWIHFCISTVRFSILINGSPEGFFGSTRGIRQGDPLSPLLFVLITEALSRMMTRAGEEGLVSGFQVGSLDNSLLQISHLLFADDTLIFSDANPNHIFNIRLLFTWFEAVSGLKINLCKSEMVPVGCVPDLENLAGIMGLKVASRIDKIQRDFLWGGMGEGKKFHLVNWAQVCQPVHLGGLGIRNLRIFNKALLGKWLWRFGNEREALWRLVIVAKYGDQHGGWSSGEVLGPNGVSLWKNIRKNWTTFSQFLTFEIGDGATVRFWTDRWCGTTSLKEAYPDLFRITRNKEAWVKEHLQYHNEVVSWVLNFIRPIQDWEEESLSSFLDLLYACSVKGYGLDKMCWCGAQEKGFQVKSFYKAMLPQTAAVGPWRNIWKPKVPTRVAFFVLDCCLGSYSYHG
;
A
#
# COMPACT_ATOMS: atom_id res chain seq x y z
N MET A 1 -51.46 -18.71 -9.37
CA MET A 1 -50.15 -18.78 -8.69
C MET A 1 -50.19 -18.11 -7.33
N LEU A 2 -50.47 -18.88 -6.28
CA LEU A 2 -50.02 -18.54 -4.93
C LEU A 2 -48.50 -18.76 -4.90
N LEU A 3 -47.70 -17.70 -4.94
CA LEU A 3 -46.30 -17.80 -4.54
C LEU A 3 -46.28 -18.00 -3.01
N LEU A 4 -46.50 -19.23 -2.56
CA LEU A 4 -46.31 -19.62 -1.17
C LEU A 4 -44.82 -19.47 -0.84
N ILE A 5 -44.46 -18.36 -0.20
CA ILE A 5 -43.22 -18.26 0.55
C ILE A 5 -43.40 -19.20 1.75
N PRO A 6 -42.58 -20.26 1.92
CA PRO A 6 -42.81 -21.28 2.95
C PRO A 6 -42.78 -20.78 4.40
N GLN A 7 -42.45 -19.51 4.65
CA GLN A 7 -42.24 -18.98 6.00
C GLN A 7 -43.04 -17.73 6.37
N GLN A 8 -43.76 -17.10 5.45
CA GLN A 8 -44.58 -15.92 5.78
C GLN A 8 -45.91 -16.01 5.03
N LYS A 9 -47.03 -15.99 5.77
CA LYS A 9 -48.39 -16.01 5.26
C LYS A 9 -48.74 -14.68 4.54
N THR A 10 -47.99 -14.29 3.52
CA THR A 10 -48.23 -13.12 2.69
C THR A 10 -48.45 -13.59 1.25
N CYS A 11 -49.69 -13.45 0.77
CA CYS A 11 -50.07 -13.80 -0.60
C CYS A 11 -49.94 -12.57 -1.50
N PHE A 12 -49.11 -12.63 -2.55
CA PHE A 12 -49.18 -11.65 -3.64
C PHE A 12 -50.43 -11.95 -4.48
N CYS A 13 -51.43 -11.08 -4.40
CA CYS A 13 -52.62 -11.17 -5.26
C CYS A 13 -52.33 -10.48 -6.60
N LEU A 14 -52.20 -11.26 -7.67
CA LEU A 14 -52.23 -10.77 -9.06
C LEU A 14 -53.69 -10.56 -9.56
N ALA A 15 -54.67 -10.53 -8.66
CA ALA A 15 -56.09 -10.52 -9.00
C ALA A 15 -56.59 -9.11 -9.36
N SER A 16 -57.32 -9.01 -10.46
CA SER A 16 -57.93 -7.78 -10.97
C SER A 16 -58.89 -7.13 -9.97
N ASN A 17 -58.85 -5.80 -9.87
CA ASN A 17 -59.66 -4.97 -8.96
C ASN A 17 -61.18 -4.92 -9.24
N HIS A 18 -61.76 -5.86 -9.99
CA HIS A 18 -63.18 -5.88 -10.31
C HIS A 18 -63.75 -7.30 -10.28
N GLY A 19 -64.44 -7.66 -9.18
CA GLY A 19 -65.65 -8.49 -9.12
C GLY A 19 -65.76 -9.85 -9.84
N ILE A 20 -64.72 -10.39 -10.48
CA ILE A 20 -64.75 -11.64 -11.23
C ILE A 20 -64.12 -12.77 -10.38
N PRO A 21 -64.66 -14.00 -10.36
CA PRO A 21 -64.09 -15.10 -9.56
C PRO A 21 -62.65 -15.40 -9.96
N ALA A 22 -61.79 -15.55 -8.95
CA ALA A 22 -60.32 -15.71 -9.02
C ALA A 22 -59.83 -17.05 -9.63
N SER A 23 -60.58 -17.72 -10.51
CA SER A 23 -60.26 -19.07 -10.99
C SER A 23 -59.45 -19.12 -12.29
N ASP A 24 -59.59 -18.16 -13.22
CA ASP A 24 -58.80 -18.11 -14.46
C ASP A 24 -57.60 -17.16 -14.33
N CYS A 25 -56.39 -17.72 -14.26
CA CYS A 25 -55.14 -16.96 -14.17
C CYS A 25 -54.82 -16.13 -15.42
N CYS A 26 -55.49 -16.37 -16.54
CA CYS A 26 -55.29 -15.62 -17.77
C CYS A 26 -55.92 -14.22 -17.75
N ASN A 27 -56.73 -13.93 -16.73
CA ASN A 27 -57.27 -12.59 -16.47
C ASN A 27 -56.45 -11.81 -15.44
N TRP A 28 -55.33 -12.36 -14.97
CA TRP A 28 -54.46 -11.70 -14.00
C TRP A 28 -53.62 -10.62 -14.68
N ASP A 29 -53.46 -9.49 -14.01
CA ASP A 29 -52.54 -8.46 -14.49
C ASP A 29 -51.13 -9.07 -14.60
N ARG A 30 -50.42 -8.72 -15.68
CA ARG A 30 -49.04 -9.19 -15.97
C ARG A 30 -48.91 -10.68 -16.35
N VAL A 31 -50.02 -11.39 -16.56
CA VAL A 31 -50.03 -12.77 -17.09
C VAL A 31 -50.62 -12.77 -18.50
N ASN A 32 -49.93 -13.38 -19.46
CA ASN A 32 -50.45 -13.54 -20.81
C ASN A 32 -50.61 -15.02 -21.18
N CYS A 33 -51.72 -15.38 -21.80
CA CYS A 33 -52.06 -16.75 -22.15
C CYS A 33 -52.23 -16.96 -23.67
N SER A 34 -52.07 -18.21 -24.11
CA SER A 34 -52.29 -18.60 -25.51
C SER A 34 -53.74 -18.40 -25.96
N SER A 35 -53.94 -17.86 -27.16
CA SER A 35 -55.24 -17.46 -27.72
C SER A 35 -56.09 -18.59 -28.35
N ARG A 36 -55.70 -19.88 -28.27
CA ARG A 36 -56.41 -20.99 -28.93
C ARG A 36 -57.30 -21.79 -27.97
N PHE A 37 -58.49 -22.14 -28.49
CA PHE A 37 -59.75 -22.34 -27.78
C PHE A 37 -59.89 -23.56 -26.83
N ASP A 38 -58.90 -24.45 -26.69
CA ASP A 38 -59.10 -25.66 -25.86
C ASP A 38 -58.10 -25.84 -24.70
N SER A 39 -57.08 -24.97 -24.57
CA SER A 39 -56.36 -24.78 -23.30
C SER A 39 -55.64 -23.43 -23.24
N ARG A 40 -56.13 -22.50 -22.42
CA ARG A 40 -55.44 -21.23 -22.16
C ARG A 40 -54.22 -21.50 -21.27
N THR A 41 -53.05 -21.65 -21.88
CA THR A 41 -51.79 -21.88 -21.15
C THR A 41 -51.01 -20.57 -21.01
N VAL A 42 -50.36 -20.36 -19.86
CA VAL A 42 -49.55 -19.16 -19.60
C VAL A 42 -48.31 -19.18 -20.48
N ILE A 43 -48.14 -18.13 -21.29
CA ILE A 43 -47.01 -17.97 -22.22
C ILE A 43 -46.10 -16.79 -21.85
N ALA A 44 -46.56 -15.82 -21.07
CA ALA A 44 -45.74 -14.71 -20.58
C ALA A 44 -46.05 -14.34 -19.14
N LEU A 45 -45.00 -13.97 -18.39
CA LEU A 45 -45.08 -13.45 -17.03
C LEU A 45 -44.22 -12.19 -16.90
N TYR A 46 -44.83 -11.09 -16.47
CA TYR A 46 -44.19 -9.78 -16.27
C TYR A 46 -44.14 -9.39 -14.79
N LEU A 47 -43.20 -10.01 -14.08
CA LEU A 47 -43.05 -9.93 -12.63
C LEU A 47 -42.04 -8.85 -12.21
N HIS A 48 -41.83 -7.79 -12.99
CA HIS A 48 -40.92 -6.70 -12.64
C HIS A 48 -41.48 -5.77 -11.55
N ASN A 49 -40.64 -5.17 -10.69
CA ASN A 49 -41.07 -4.22 -9.65
C ASN A 49 -42.25 -4.71 -8.76
N LEU A 50 -42.21 -5.94 -8.25
CA LEU A 50 -43.28 -6.49 -7.41
C LEU A 50 -43.17 -6.12 -5.91
N LEU A 51 -42.03 -5.63 -5.46
CA LEU A 51 -41.80 -5.26 -4.06
C LEU A 51 -41.76 -3.73 -3.87
N ASP A 52 -42.71 -3.20 -3.11
CA ASP A 52 -42.56 -1.91 -2.44
C ASP A 52 -41.67 -2.10 -1.19
N TRP A 53 -40.63 -1.27 -1.07
CA TRP A 53 -39.59 -1.32 -0.04
C TRP A 53 -40.13 -0.95 1.36
N PRO A 54 -39.73 -1.59 2.50
CA PRO A 54 -39.05 -2.87 2.71
C PRO A 54 -39.79 -3.77 3.74
N LEU A 55 -40.48 -4.83 3.33
CA LEU A 55 -41.00 -5.81 4.32
C LEU A 55 -40.71 -7.30 4.00
N SER A 56 -40.11 -7.66 2.87
CA SER A 56 -39.76 -9.07 2.60
C SER A 56 -38.54 -9.25 1.70
N VAL A 57 -37.59 -10.09 2.12
CA VAL A 57 -36.43 -10.51 1.31
C VAL A 57 -36.88 -11.64 0.37
N LEU A 58 -36.93 -11.38 -0.94
CA LEU A 58 -37.17 -12.40 -1.96
C LEU A 58 -35.85 -13.14 -2.31
N THR A 59 -35.93 -14.47 -2.41
CA THR A 59 -34.77 -15.32 -2.75
C THR A 59 -34.99 -16.05 -4.07
N SER A 60 -33.90 -16.56 -4.67
CA SER A 60 -33.93 -17.29 -5.94
C SER A 60 -34.78 -18.58 -5.92
N THR A 61 -35.30 -18.98 -4.76
CA THR A 61 -36.29 -20.05 -4.63
C THR A 61 -37.60 -19.78 -5.39
N ILE A 62 -37.89 -18.51 -5.73
CA ILE A 62 -39.05 -18.10 -6.54
C ILE A 62 -39.13 -18.80 -7.91
N PHE A 63 -38.01 -19.25 -8.47
CA PHE A 63 -37.98 -19.99 -9.74
C PHE A 63 -38.56 -21.41 -9.64
N THR A 64 -38.57 -22.01 -8.45
CA THR A 64 -39.03 -23.40 -8.25
C THR A 64 -40.45 -23.63 -8.77
N PRO A 65 -41.46 -22.83 -8.40
CA PRO A 65 -42.79 -22.94 -9.00
C PRO A 65 -42.81 -22.53 -10.48
N LEU A 66 -42.00 -21.56 -10.91
CA LEU A 66 -41.95 -21.09 -12.31
C LEU A 66 -41.50 -22.20 -13.27
N PHE A 67 -40.59 -23.07 -12.85
CA PHE A 67 -40.11 -24.21 -13.66
C PHE A 67 -41.19 -25.26 -14.00
N HIS A 68 -42.40 -25.15 -13.42
CA HIS A 68 -43.54 -26.00 -13.78
C HIS A 68 -44.32 -25.47 -15.00
N ILE A 69 -44.16 -24.20 -15.37
CA ILE A 69 -44.84 -23.59 -16.52
C ILE A 69 -44.07 -23.88 -17.81
N ARG A 70 -44.20 -25.10 -18.33
CA ARG A 70 -43.48 -25.53 -19.55
C ARG A 70 -43.91 -24.79 -20.83
N SER A 71 -45.03 -24.08 -20.80
CA SER A 71 -45.55 -23.25 -21.89
C SER A 71 -44.88 -21.88 -21.99
N LEU A 72 -44.10 -21.47 -20.99
CA LEU A 72 -43.59 -20.11 -20.86
C LEU A 72 -42.61 -19.75 -21.99
N MET A 73 -42.86 -18.62 -22.63
CA MET A 73 -42.06 -18.04 -23.71
C MET A 73 -41.38 -16.73 -23.28
N HIS A 74 -41.98 -15.97 -22.37
CA HIS A 74 -41.45 -14.70 -21.88
C HIS A 74 -41.49 -14.66 -20.36
N LEU A 75 -40.34 -14.37 -19.74
CA LEU A 75 -40.22 -14.23 -18.29
C LEU A 75 -39.40 -12.98 -17.97
N ASP A 76 -40.05 -12.02 -17.32
CA ASP A 76 -39.42 -10.82 -16.78
C ASP A 76 -39.60 -10.83 -15.26
N ILE A 77 -38.49 -10.84 -14.52
CA ILE A 77 -38.45 -10.74 -13.05
C ILE A 77 -37.48 -9.62 -12.64
N SER A 78 -37.33 -8.61 -13.49
CA SER A 78 -36.39 -7.50 -13.27
C SER A 78 -36.76 -6.63 -12.06
N SER A 79 -35.78 -5.94 -11.48
CA SER A 79 -35.99 -4.91 -10.45
C SER A 79 -36.76 -5.39 -9.20
N ASN A 80 -36.40 -6.56 -8.67
CA ASN A 80 -37.03 -7.14 -7.48
C ASN A 80 -36.05 -7.39 -6.31
N VAL A 81 -34.78 -6.99 -6.43
CA VAL A 81 -33.76 -7.18 -5.38
C VAL A 81 -33.62 -8.67 -4.94
N ILE A 82 -33.88 -9.62 -5.85
CA ILE A 82 -33.85 -11.05 -5.53
C ILE A 82 -32.42 -11.49 -5.23
N LYS A 83 -32.23 -12.18 -4.10
CA LYS A 83 -30.92 -12.67 -3.65
C LYS A 83 -30.77 -14.18 -3.89
N GLY A 84 -29.52 -14.62 -4.02
CA GLY A 84 -29.15 -16.04 -4.12
C GLY A 84 -28.57 -16.41 -5.48
N GLU A 85 -28.13 -17.65 -5.62
CA GLU A 85 -27.65 -18.19 -6.89
C GLU A 85 -28.83 -18.55 -7.81
N LEU A 86 -28.63 -18.42 -9.13
CA LEU A 86 -29.61 -18.95 -10.08
C LEU A 86 -29.68 -20.47 -9.95
N PRO A 87 -30.86 -21.06 -9.70
CA PRO A 87 -30.97 -22.50 -9.49
C PRO A 87 -30.57 -23.26 -10.76
N GLY A 88 -29.64 -24.20 -10.65
CA GLY A 88 -29.19 -24.99 -11.80
C GLY A 88 -30.25 -25.99 -12.32
N ASN A 89 -31.11 -26.48 -11.44
CA ASN A 89 -32.15 -27.46 -11.78
C ASN A 89 -33.44 -26.75 -12.20
N GLY A 90 -34.02 -27.13 -13.35
CA GLY A 90 -35.35 -26.65 -13.78
C GLY A 90 -35.37 -25.82 -15.06
N TRP A 91 -34.26 -25.17 -15.45
CA TRP A 91 -34.19 -24.41 -16.72
C TRP A 91 -34.52 -25.25 -17.96
N ALA A 92 -34.14 -26.53 -17.95
CA ALA A 92 -34.45 -27.46 -19.04
C ALA A 92 -35.97 -27.63 -19.27
N ASN A 93 -36.81 -27.38 -18.25
CA ASN A 93 -38.27 -27.47 -18.37
C ASN A 93 -38.88 -26.28 -19.13
N LEU A 94 -38.17 -25.14 -19.20
CA LEU A 94 -38.63 -23.93 -19.88
C LEU A 94 -38.15 -23.89 -21.35
N SER A 95 -38.15 -25.02 -22.04
CA SER A 95 -37.58 -25.16 -23.40
C SER A 95 -38.22 -24.28 -24.48
N LYS A 96 -39.42 -23.71 -24.21
CA LYS A 96 -40.10 -22.74 -25.08
C LYS A 96 -39.69 -21.29 -24.84
N LEU A 97 -38.86 -21.00 -23.83
CA LEU A 97 -38.48 -19.64 -23.46
C LEU A 97 -37.70 -18.96 -24.60
N VAL A 98 -38.16 -17.75 -24.94
CA VAL A 98 -37.62 -16.87 -25.98
C VAL A 98 -37.00 -15.63 -25.36
N HIS A 99 -37.54 -15.14 -24.25
CA HIS A 99 -37.11 -13.91 -23.60
C HIS A 99 -36.99 -14.14 -22.10
N LEU A 100 -35.81 -13.81 -21.54
CA LEU A 100 -35.52 -13.88 -20.13
C LEU A 100 -34.85 -12.57 -19.68
N ASP A 101 -35.55 -11.82 -18.82
CA ASP A 101 -35.04 -10.59 -18.21
C ASP A 101 -34.94 -10.77 -16.68
N LEU A 102 -33.71 -10.67 -16.18
CA LEU A 102 -33.36 -10.78 -14.76
C LEU A 102 -32.64 -9.53 -14.24
N GLN A 103 -32.68 -8.42 -14.98
CA GLN A 103 -31.88 -7.24 -14.67
C GLN A 103 -32.20 -6.65 -13.28
N TRP A 104 -31.24 -5.92 -12.73
CA TRP A 104 -31.41 -5.13 -11.51
C TRP A 104 -31.93 -5.95 -10.31
N ASN A 105 -31.25 -7.07 -10.05
CA ASN A 105 -31.48 -7.93 -8.90
C ASN A 105 -30.18 -8.09 -8.10
N SER A 106 -30.13 -9.03 -7.17
CA SER A 106 -28.95 -9.34 -6.36
C SER A 106 -28.52 -10.80 -6.54
N PHE A 107 -28.69 -11.34 -7.76
CA PHE A 107 -28.23 -12.69 -8.07
C PHE A 107 -26.71 -12.77 -8.01
N HIS A 108 -26.17 -13.83 -7.41
CA HIS A 108 -24.72 -14.07 -7.32
C HIS A 108 -24.35 -15.48 -7.80
N GLY A 109 -23.06 -15.83 -7.74
CA GLY A 109 -22.56 -17.11 -8.26
C GLY A 109 -22.33 -17.07 -9.77
N SER A 110 -22.18 -18.23 -10.41
CA SER A 110 -21.98 -18.35 -11.86
C SER A 110 -23.29 -18.60 -12.62
N ILE A 111 -23.29 -18.37 -13.94
CA ILE A 111 -24.43 -18.74 -14.79
C ILE A 111 -24.51 -20.28 -14.84
N PRO A 112 -25.61 -20.90 -14.40
CA PRO A 112 -25.73 -22.36 -14.42
C PRO A 112 -25.70 -22.89 -15.86
N SER A 113 -24.91 -23.95 -16.10
CA SER A 113 -24.73 -24.54 -17.45
C SER A 113 -26.04 -25.04 -18.07
N GLN A 114 -27.03 -25.33 -17.23
CA GLN A 114 -28.36 -25.77 -17.63
C GLN A 114 -29.20 -24.67 -18.30
N LEU A 115 -28.91 -23.39 -18.05
CA LEU A 115 -29.57 -22.26 -18.72
C LEU A 115 -29.30 -22.29 -20.23
N PHE A 116 -28.13 -22.81 -20.63
CA PHE A 116 -27.74 -22.94 -22.04
C PHE A 116 -28.50 -24.06 -22.79
N HIS A 117 -29.44 -24.77 -22.15
CA HIS A 117 -30.35 -25.68 -22.85
C HIS A 117 -31.53 -24.98 -23.52
N LEU A 118 -31.73 -23.67 -23.26
CA LEU A 118 -32.82 -22.87 -23.81
C LEU A 118 -32.57 -22.50 -25.29
N ARG A 119 -32.69 -23.48 -26.18
CA ARG A 119 -32.37 -23.34 -27.62
C ARG A 119 -33.24 -22.33 -28.39
N ASN A 120 -34.36 -21.91 -27.80
CA ASN A 120 -35.27 -20.91 -28.38
C ASN A 120 -35.01 -19.49 -27.90
N LEU A 121 -34.07 -19.30 -26.96
CA LEU A 121 -33.80 -18.01 -26.35
C LEU A 121 -33.23 -17.04 -27.40
N GLN A 122 -33.84 -15.86 -27.47
CA GLN A 122 -33.48 -14.75 -28.35
C GLN A 122 -33.01 -13.53 -27.56
N TYR A 123 -33.51 -13.35 -26.33
CA TYR A 123 -33.17 -12.25 -25.44
C TYR A 123 -32.78 -12.78 -24.06
N LEU A 124 -31.58 -12.42 -23.61
CA LEU A 124 -31.08 -12.71 -22.28
C LEU A 124 -30.47 -11.43 -21.68
N ASP A 125 -31.05 -10.98 -20.57
CA ASP A 125 -30.58 -9.81 -19.84
C ASP A 125 -30.31 -10.16 -18.37
N LEU A 126 -29.04 -10.04 -17.98
CA LEU A 126 -28.54 -10.31 -16.63
C LEU A 126 -27.94 -9.06 -15.98
N ARG A 127 -28.14 -7.86 -16.55
CA ARG A 127 -27.41 -6.67 -16.12
C ARG A 127 -27.73 -6.25 -14.68
N TRP A 128 -26.82 -5.50 -14.05
CA TRP A 128 -26.99 -4.99 -12.68
C TRP A 128 -27.31 -6.12 -11.67
N ASN A 129 -26.41 -7.09 -11.60
CA ASN A 129 -26.45 -8.20 -10.64
C ASN A 129 -25.05 -8.39 -10.02
N SER A 130 -24.84 -9.47 -9.27
CA SER A 130 -23.56 -9.83 -8.64
C SER A 130 -23.01 -11.17 -9.17
N PHE A 131 -23.27 -11.51 -10.43
CA PHE A 131 -22.73 -12.73 -11.04
C PHE A 131 -21.21 -12.68 -11.14
N GLN A 132 -20.54 -13.82 -10.94
CA GLN A 132 -19.09 -13.94 -10.88
C GLN A 132 -18.58 -15.21 -11.57
N GLY A 133 -17.27 -15.26 -11.82
CA GLY A 133 -16.59 -16.39 -12.49
C GLY A 133 -16.50 -16.24 -14.00
N GLU A 134 -15.94 -17.25 -14.66
CA GLU A 134 -15.73 -17.24 -16.11
C GLU A 134 -17.02 -17.59 -16.88
N LEU A 135 -17.17 -17.05 -18.09
CA LEU A 135 -18.25 -17.46 -18.98
C LEU A 135 -18.04 -18.90 -19.45
N PRO A 136 -19.06 -19.77 -19.39
CA PRO A 136 -18.90 -21.20 -19.66
C PRO A 136 -18.59 -21.47 -21.13
N GLY A 137 -17.40 -21.98 -21.44
CA GLY A 137 -16.89 -22.06 -22.82
C GLY A 137 -17.69 -22.97 -23.78
N ASN A 138 -18.20 -24.12 -23.34
CA ASN A 138 -18.65 -25.17 -24.27
C ASN A 138 -20.11 -25.05 -24.75
N ASN A 139 -20.95 -24.28 -24.05
CA ASN A 139 -22.41 -24.38 -24.20
C ASN A 139 -23.06 -23.22 -24.96
N TRP A 140 -22.32 -22.16 -25.32
CA TRP A 140 -22.86 -21.00 -26.05
C TRP A 140 -23.44 -21.34 -27.41
N THR A 141 -22.91 -22.38 -28.08
CA THR A 141 -23.39 -22.84 -29.39
C THR A 141 -24.86 -23.29 -29.36
N ASN A 142 -25.39 -23.68 -28.20
CA ASN A 142 -26.79 -24.09 -28.04
C ASN A 142 -27.77 -22.91 -28.12
N LEU A 143 -27.35 -21.70 -27.76
CA LEU A 143 -28.16 -20.47 -27.82
C LEU A 143 -28.11 -19.85 -29.23
N SER A 144 -28.09 -20.68 -30.27
CA SER A 144 -27.88 -20.25 -31.67
C SER A 144 -28.89 -19.22 -32.21
N LYS A 145 -30.04 -19.03 -31.55
CA LYS A 145 -31.06 -18.03 -31.91
C LYS A 145 -30.90 -16.69 -31.17
N LEU A 146 -29.91 -16.55 -30.29
CA LEU A 146 -29.74 -15.37 -29.46
C LEU A 146 -29.48 -14.13 -30.34
N VAL A 147 -30.25 -13.08 -30.07
CA VAL A 147 -30.21 -11.78 -30.76
C VAL A 147 -29.66 -10.70 -29.81
N HIS A 148 -30.02 -10.78 -28.53
CA HIS A 148 -29.65 -9.82 -27.51
C HIS A 148 -29.04 -10.55 -26.31
N LEU A 149 -27.83 -10.14 -25.91
CA LEU A 149 -27.13 -10.62 -24.74
C LEU A 149 -26.58 -9.43 -23.94
N ASP A 150 -27.11 -9.24 -22.74
CA ASP A 150 -26.61 -8.25 -21.79
C ASP A 150 -26.10 -8.92 -20.51
N LEU A 151 -24.81 -8.73 -20.26
CA LEU A 151 -24.07 -9.22 -19.10
C LEU A 151 -23.48 -8.07 -18.27
N GLY A 152 -23.85 -6.81 -18.57
CA GLY A 152 -23.22 -5.63 -18.03
C GLY A 152 -23.39 -5.47 -16.51
N TRP A 153 -22.52 -4.69 -15.86
CA TRP A 153 -22.62 -4.37 -14.43
C TRP A 153 -22.73 -5.64 -13.55
N ASN A 154 -21.74 -6.52 -13.71
CA ASN A 154 -21.58 -7.76 -12.94
C ASN A 154 -20.09 -7.92 -12.55
N SER A 155 -19.70 -9.08 -12.03
CA SER A 155 -18.31 -9.42 -11.65
C SER A 155 -17.75 -10.61 -12.47
N PHE A 156 -18.17 -10.78 -13.73
CA PHE A 156 -17.63 -11.83 -14.60
C PHE A 156 -16.14 -11.60 -14.88
N ASN A 157 -15.37 -12.69 -14.98
CA ASN A 157 -13.92 -12.64 -15.23
C ASN A 157 -13.48 -13.62 -16.33
N GLY A 158 -12.16 -13.72 -16.55
CA GLY A 158 -11.60 -14.54 -17.64
C GLY A 158 -11.71 -13.87 -19.01
N SER A 159 -11.51 -14.65 -20.07
CA SER A 159 -11.57 -14.18 -21.47
C SER A 159 -12.93 -14.46 -22.11
N ILE A 160 -13.25 -13.76 -23.22
CA ILE A 160 -14.47 -14.05 -23.98
C ILE A 160 -14.31 -15.43 -24.65
N PRO A 161 -15.17 -16.42 -24.36
CA PRO A 161 -15.03 -17.75 -24.94
C PRO A 161 -15.26 -17.71 -26.44
N SER A 162 -14.36 -18.35 -27.21
CA SER A 162 -14.41 -18.40 -28.68
C SER A 162 -15.76 -18.90 -29.24
N GLN A 163 -16.46 -19.72 -28.45
CA GLN A 163 -17.74 -20.30 -28.80
C GLN A 163 -18.86 -19.26 -28.90
N LEU A 164 -18.77 -18.14 -28.17
CA LEU A 164 -19.73 -17.02 -28.24
C LEU A 164 -19.78 -16.42 -29.65
N PHE A 165 -18.66 -16.43 -30.38
CA PHE A 165 -18.57 -15.93 -31.75
C PHE A 165 -19.28 -16.82 -32.79
N HIS A 166 -19.89 -17.93 -32.39
CA HIS A 166 -20.77 -18.74 -33.26
C HIS A 166 -22.22 -18.24 -33.28
N LEU A 167 -22.58 -17.25 -32.45
CA LEU A 167 -23.93 -16.67 -32.38
C LEU A 167 -24.19 -15.73 -33.57
N ARG A 168 -24.38 -16.31 -34.77
CA ARG A 168 -24.51 -15.57 -36.03
C ARG A 168 -25.74 -14.64 -36.12
N TYR A 169 -26.69 -14.76 -35.20
CA TYR A 169 -27.88 -13.92 -35.12
C TYR A 169 -27.75 -12.76 -34.13
N LEU A 170 -26.66 -12.70 -33.36
CA LEU A 170 -26.45 -11.70 -32.34
C LEU A 170 -26.36 -10.31 -32.96
N GLN A 171 -27.16 -9.40 -32.43
CA GLN A 171 -27.25 -8.00 -32.83
C GLN A 171 -26.77 -7.07 -31.72
N TYR A 172 -27.00 -7.44 -30.46
CA TYR A 172 -26.65 -6.64 -29.29
C TYR A 172 -25.82 -7.47 -28.32
N LEU A 173 -24.60 -7.01 -28.06
CA LEU A 173 -23.68 -7.63 -27.10
C LEU A 173 -23.17 -6.58 -26.12
N TYR A 174 -23.65 -6.67 -24.88
CA TYR A 174 -23.23 -5.80 -23.78
C TYR A 174 -22.48 -6.62 -22.73
N MET A 175 -21.24 -6.25 -22.47
CA MET A 175 -20.35 -6.89 -21.47
C MET A 175 -19.68 -5.84 -20.57
N SER A 176 -20.22 -4.62 -20.54
CA SER A 176 -19.64 -3.47 -19.85
C SER A 176 -19.54 -3.64 -18.34
N TYR A 177 -18.57 -2.99 -17.69
CA TYR A 177 -18.43 -2.95 -16.23
C TYR A 177 -18.41 -4.35 -15.60
N ASN A 178 -17.39 -5.13 -15.98
CA ASN A 178 -17.08 -6.46 -15.47
C ASN A 178 -15.55 -6.56 -15.23
N SER A 179 -15.04 -7.76 -14.97
CA SER A 179 -13.61 -8.06 -14.79
C SER A 179 -13.04 -8.93 -15.92
N PHE A 180 -13.57 -8.82 -17.15
CA PHE A 180 -13.04 -9.56 -18.30
C PHE A 180 -11.61 -9.12 -18.64
N GLN A 181 -10.77 -10.07 -19.05
CA GLN A 181 -9.35 -9.87 -19.34
C GLN A 181 -8.87 -10.66 -20.57
N GLY A 182 -7.68 -10.33 -21.06
CA GLY A 182 -7.06 -10.96 -22.23
C GLY A 182 -7.36 -10.23 -23.54
N GLU A 183 -6.86 -10.77 -24.64
CA GLU A 183 -6.97 -10.17 -25.96
C GLU A 183 -8.32 -10.48 -26.62
N LEU A 184 -8.81 -9.55 -27.46
CA LEU A 184 -9.98 -9.81 -28.29
C LEU A 184 -9.62 -10.80 -29.43
N PRO A 185 -10.41 -11.86 -29.65
CA PRO A 185 -10.06 -12.89 -30.63
C PRO A 185 -10.24 -12.38 -32.06
N GLY A 186 -9.15 -12.20 -32.81
CA GLY A 186 -9.17 -11.54 -34.12
C GLY A 186 -10.04 -12.23 -35.19
N ASN A 187 -10.06 -13.56 -35.25
CA ASN A 187 -10.76 -14.30 -36.31
C ASN A 187 -12.28 -14.47 -36.07
N GLY A 188 -12.74 -14.31 -34.82
CA GLY A 188 -14.13 -14.61 -34.43
C GLY A 188 -15.14 -13.56 -34.87
N TRP A 189 -14.71 -12.29 -34.97
CA TRP A 189 -15.60 -11.15 -35.25
C TRP A 189 -16.30 -11.24 -36.60
N ALA A 190 -15.66 -11.83 -37.61
CA ALA A 190 -16.25 -12.00 -38.94
C ALA A 190 -17.57 -12.82 -38.92
N ASN A 191 -17.76 -13.70 -37.93
CA ASN A 191 -18.97 -14.50 -37.80
C ASN A 191 -20.17 -13.71 -37.24
N LEU A 192 -19.93 -12.61 -36.52
CA LEU A 192 -20.96 -11.76 -35.92
C LEU A 192 -21.45 -10.67 -36.89
N SER A 193 -21.65 -11.03 -38.15
CA SER A 193 -22.01 -10.09 -39.24
C SER A 193 -23.31 -9.28 -39.04
N LYS A 194 -24.18 -9.72 -38.13
CA LYS A 194 -25.43 -9.03 -37.76
C LYS A 194 -25.27 -8.06 -36.59
N LEU A 195 -24.10 -7.97 -35.97
CA LEU A 195 -23.88 -7.14 -34.79
C LEU A 195 -24.13 -5.66 -35.11
N VAL A 196 -24.92 -5.02 -34.25
CA VAL A 196 -25.32 -3.61 -34.32
C VAL A 196 -24.73 -2.83 -33.15
N TYR A 197 -24.75 -3.41 -31.95
CA TYR A 197 -24.19 -2.83 -30.72
C TYR A 197 -23.15 -3.74 -30.11
N LEU A 198 -21.97 -3.18 -29.84
CA LEU A 198 -20.91 -3.81 -29.07
C LEU A 198 -20.44 -2.87 -27.97
N ASP A 199 -20.62 -3.29 -26.72
CA ASP A 199 -20.18 -2.55 -25.54
C ASP A 199 -19.31 -3.43 -24.63
N LEU A 200 -18.03 -3.11 -24.58
CA LEU A 200 -17.00 -3.78 -23.78
C LEU A 200 -16.43 -2.87 -22.69
N ARG A 201 -17.04 -1.70 -22.45
CA ARG A 201 -16.42 -0.65 -21.63
C ARG A 201 -16.21 -1.05 -20.18
N GLY A 202 -15.17 -0.54 -19.53
CA GLY A 202 -14.96 -0.78 -18.09
C GLY A 202 -14.61 -2.25 -17.77
N ASN A 203 -13.63 -2.80 -18.48
CA ASN A 203 -13.08 -4.14 -18.27
C ASN A 203 -11.54 -4.05 -18.22
N SER A 204 -10.85 -5.20 -18.24
CA SER A 204 -9.38 -5.32 -18.29
C SER A 204 -8.89 -5.96 -19.60
N PHE A 205 -9.59 -5.74 -20.72
CA PHE A 205 -9.15 -6.24 -22.03
C PHE A 205 -7.83 -5.58 -22.44
N ASN A 206 -6.92 -6.36 -23.05
CA ASN A 206 -5.59 -5.92 -23.47
C ASN A 206 -5.29 -6.32 -24.92
N GLY A 207 -4.05 -6.11 -25.37
CA GLY A 207 -3.66 -6.33 -26.76
C GLY A 207 -4.12 -5.22 -27.70
N SER A 208 -3.93 -5.44 -28.99
CA SER A 208 -4.41 -4.55 -30.05
C SER A 208 -5.87 -4.81 -30.41
N ILE A 209 -6.60 -3.74 -30.75
CA ILE A 209 -7.96 -3.87 -31.29
C ILE A 209 -7.89 -4.57 -32.66
N PRO A 210 -8.50 -5.76 -32.84
CA PRO A 210 -8.42 -6.48 -34.12
C PRO A 210 -9.10 -5.72 -35.25
N SER A 211 -8.44 -5.62 -36.41
CA SER A 211 -8.98 -4.89 -37.57
C SER A 211 -10.33 -5.44 -38.06
N GLN A 212 -10.59 -6.72 -37.82
CA GLN A 212 -11.83 -7.43 -38.15
C GLN A 212 -13.06 -6.85 -37.44
N VAL A 213 -12.91 -6.22 -36.26
CA VAL A 213 -14.03 -5.53 -35.60
C VAL A 213 -14.53 -4.39 -36.48
N PHE A 214 -13.62 -3.71 -37.18
CA PHE A 214 -13.94 -2.62 -38.10
C PHE A 214 -14.49 -3.07 -39.47
N HIS A 215 -14.71 -4.38 -39.65
CA HIS A 215 -15.36 -4.94 -40.84
C HIS A 215 -16.86 -5.25 -40.64
N LEU A 216 -17.39 -5.04 -39.44
CA LEU A 216 -18.79 -5.31 -39.07
C LEU A 216 -19.75 -4.26 -39.67
N ARG A 217 -20.21 -4.46 -40.91
CA ARG A 217 -21.03 -3.48 -41.67
C ARG A 217 -22.27 -2.93 -40.97
N ASN A 218 -22.90 -3.73 -40.10
CA ASN A 218 -24.13 -3.34 -39.41
C ASN A 218 -23.88 -2.64 -38.08
N LEU A 219 -22.62 -2.57 -37.63
CA LEU A 219 -22.26 -1.99 -36.35
C LEU A 219 -22.53 -0.49 -36.39
N GLN A 220 -23.36 -0.05 -35.46
CA GLN A 220 -23.74 1.35 -35.25
C GLN A 220 -23.08 1.92 -33.99
N TYR A 221 -22.86 1.08 -32.98
CA TYR A 221 -22.33 1.50 -31.68
C TYR A 221 -21.16 0.60 -31.28
N LEU A 222 -19.99 1.22 -31.10
CA LEU A 222 -18.80 0.55 -30.60
C LEU A 222 -18.23 1.30 -29.40
N ASP A 223 -18.29 0.68 -28.22
CA ASP A 223 -17.71 1.21 -27.00
C ASP A 223 -16.69 0.23 -26.41
N MET A 224 -15.42 0.62 -26.43
CA MET A 224 -14.30 -0.10 -25.85
C MET A 224 -13.56 0.74 -24.80
N GLY A 225 -14.17 1.81 -24.31
CA GLY A 225 -13.53 2.73 -23.38
C GLY A 225 -13.21 2.09 -22.02
N ARG A 226 -12.29 2.68 -21.26
CA ARG A 226 -11.89 2.20 -19.91
C ARG A 226 -11.44 0.73 -19.92
N ASN A 227 -10.43 0.44 -20.73
CA ASN A 227 -9.79 -0.87 -20.84
C ASN A 227 -8.25 -0.69 -20.87
N SER A 228 -7.49 -1.74 -21.21
CA SER A 228 -6.04 -1.70 -21.38
C SER A 228 -5.61 -1.99 -22.82
N PHE A 229 -6.41 -1.60 -23.82
CA PHE A 229 -6.05 -1.77 -25.23
C PHE A 229 -4.84 -0.92 -25.58
N HIS A 230 -3.88 -1.50 -26.31
CA HIS A 230 -2.65 -0.82 -26.72
C HIS A 230 -2.36 -1.06 -28.21
N GLY A 231 -1.27 -0.46 -28.71
CA GLY A 231 -0.92 -0.53 -30.13
C GLY A 231 -1.56 0.60 -30.94
N ILE A 232 -1.37 0.54 -32.26
CA ILE A 232 -1.70 1.64 -33.16
C ILE A 232 -3.16 1.53 -33.62
N LEU A 233 -3.89 2.64 -33.59
CA LEU A 233 -5.21 2.72 -34.21
C LEU A 233 -5.04 2.71 -35.74
N SER A 234 -5.44 1.61 -36.37
CA SER A 234 -5.24 1.39 -37.81
C SER A 234 -5.86 2.49 -38.69
N GLU A 235 -5.15 2.93 -39.74
CA GLU A 235 -5.72 3.84 -40.76
C GLU A 235 -6.96 3.26 -41.45
N GLU A 236 -7.11 1.93 -41.41
CA GLU A 236 -8.25 1.21 -41.98
C GLU A 236 -9.59 1.52 -41.30
N VAL A 237 -9.58 2.13 -40.10
CA VAL A 237 -10.80 2.47 -39.34
C VAL A 237 -11.66 3.48 -40.11
N GLY A 238 -11.04 4.39 -40.88
CA GLY A 238 -11.74 5.40 -41.69
C GLY A 238 -11.34 5.47 -43.17
N SER A 239 -10.33 4.70 -43.62
CA SER A 239 -9.88 4.77 -45.01
C SER A 239 -10.86 4.12 -45.98
N MET A 240 -11.28 4.89 -47.00
CA MET A 240 -12.01 4.40 -48.17
C MET A 240 -11.10 3.96 -49.33
N LYS A 241 -9.77 4.18 -49.23
CA LYS A 241 -8.82 3.86 -50.30
C LYS A 241 -7.93 2.70 -49.89
N ILE A 242 -8.02 1.61 -50.65
CA ILE A 242 -7.10 0.46 -50.55
C ILE A 242 -5.82 0.83 -51.31
N PRO A 243 -4.62 0.53 -50.78
CA PRO A 243 -3.38 0.61 -51.55
C PRO A 243 -3.50 -0.21 -52.85
N LYS A 244 -3.07 0.36 -53.97
CA LYS A 244 -3.24 -0.23 -55.31
C LYS A 244 -2.61 -1.62 -55.45
N GLU A 245 -1.71 -2.02 -54.54
CA GLU A 245 -1.03 -3.31 -54.56
C GLU A 245 -1.90 -4.51 -54.10
N ILE A 246 -3.06 -4.31 -53.45
CA ILE A 246 -3.96 -5.40 -52.98
C ILE A 246 -5.24 -5.50 -53.85
N TRP A 247 -5.18 -5.04 -55.10
CA TRP A 247 -6.35 -5.03 -56.00
C TRP A 247 -6.74 -6.43 -56.53
N ASN A 248 -5.80 -7.36 -56.58
CA ASN A 248 -6.02 -8.68 -57.16
C ASN A 248 -5.89 -9.78 -56.12
N MET A 249 -6.97 -10.03 -55.36
CA MET A 249 -7.47 -11.36 -54.98
C MET A 249 -8.57 -11.23 -53.91
N THR A 250 -9.81 -11.56 -54.31
CA THR A 250 -11.03 -11.80 -53.51
C THR A 250 -11.90 -10.61 -53.09
N LYS A 251 -13.22 -10.86 -53.18
CA LYS A 251 -14.38 -10.00 -52.85
C LYS A 251 -14.36 -9.47 -51.40
N LEU A 252 -13.51 -8.51 -51.08
CA LEU A 252 -13.43 -7.85 -49.76
C LEU A 252 -13.75 -6.34 -49.84
N GLN A 253 -14.85 -5.97 -50.50
CA GLN A 253 -15.46 -4.65 -50.30
C GLN A 253 -16.40 -4.70 -49.10
N GLN A 254 -15.92 -4.56 -47.87
CA GLN A 254 -16.77 -4.81 -46.69
C GLN A 254 -16.26 -4.04 -45.46
N LYS A 255 -16.49 -2.71 -45.37
CA LYS A 255 -16.07 -1.86 -44.23
C LYS A 255 -17.20 -0.97 -43.67
N LEU A 256 -17.09 -0.55 -42.40
CA LEU A 256 -18.10 0.14 -41.57
C LEU A 256 -18.73 1.38 -42.23
N THR A 257 -19.99 1.28 -42.64
CA THR A 257 -20.71 2.41 -43.28
C THR A 257 -21.79 3.01 -42.39
N LYS A 258 -22.21 2.32 -41.33
CA LYS A 258 -23.33 2.71 -40.46
C LYS A 258 -22.90 3.14 -39.05
N LEU A 259 -21.59 3.25 -38.78
CA LEU A 259 -21.09 3.53 -37.44
C LEU A 259 -21.52 4.94 -37.01
N GLN A 260 -22.25 5.01 -35.90
CA GLN A 260 -22.77 6.25 -35.31
C GLN A 260 -21.98 6.65 -34.06
N LYS A 261 -21.51 5.69 -33.26
CA LYS A 261 -20.66 5.95 -32.09
C LYS A 261 -19.40 5.11 -32.10
N LEU A 262 -18.28 5.78 -31.85
CA LEU A 262 -17.01 5.17 -31.51
C LEU A 262 -16.46 5.76 -30.21
N ASN A 263 -16.33 4.92 -29.18
CA ASN A 263 -15.70 5.29 -27.91
C ASN A 263 -14.49 4.39 -27.63
N LEU A 264 -13.30 5.00 -27.62
CA LEU A 264 -12.01 4.38 -27.31
C LEU A 264 -11.30 5.03 -26.12
N GLU A 265 -12.01 5.90 -25.38
CA GLU A 265 -11.43 6.73 -24.31
C GLU A 265 -10.88 5.89 -23.15
N ASN A 266 -9.87 6.39 -22.43
CA ASN A 266 -9.27 5.70 -21.27
C ASN A 266 -8.71 4.31 -21.63
N ASN A 267 -7.73 4.28 -22.53
CA ASN A 267 -6.98 3.09 -22.95
C ASN A 267 -5.48 3.43 -23.04
N LEU A 268 -4.66 2.51 -23.59
CA LEU A 268 -3.22 2.66 -23.78
C LEU A 268 -2.84 2.73 -25.28
N LEU A 269 -3.74 3.22 -26.13
CA LEU A 269 -3.51 3.31 -27.57
C LEU A 269 -2.41 4.32 -27.87
N ILE A 270 -1.59 4.03 -28.88
CA ILE A 270 -0.43 4.82 -29.28
C ILE A 270 -0.52 5.22 -30.76
N GLY A 271 0.27 6.21 -31.16
CA GLY A 271 0.39 6.65 -32.55
C GLY A 271 -0.55 7.80 -32.92
N GLU A 272 -0.51 8.21 -34.19
CA GLU A 272 -1.30 9.34 -34.68
C GLU A 272 -2.78 8.97 -34.86
N ILE A 273 -3.68 9.89 -34.51
CA ILE A 273 -5.11 9.73 -34.78
C ILE A 273 -5.34 9.76 -36.30
N PRO A 274 -5.92 8.69 -36.91
CA PRO A 274 -6.15 8.67 -38.35
C PRO A 274 -7.16 9.74 -38.78
N SER A 275 -6.74 10.65 -39.66
CA SER A 275 -7.62 11.67 -40.27
C SER A 275 -8.83 11.08 -41.00
N SER A 276 -8.69 9.83 -41.46
CA SER A 276 -9.73 9.07 -42.13
C SER A 276 -10.96 8.82 -41.26
N LEU A 277 -10.82 8.84 -39.93
CA LEU A 277 -11.91 8.64 -38.97
C LEU A 277 -13.03 9.69 -39.10
N PHE A 278 -12.65 10.91 -39.47
CA PHE A 278 -13.55 12.05 -39.67
C PHE A 278 -14.25 12.04 -41.04
N ASN A 279 -14.01 11.00 -41.86
CA ASN A 279 -14.69 10.77 -43.14
C ASN A 279 -15.90 9.82 -43.01
N ILE A 280 -16.15 9.24 -41.84
CA ILE A 280 -17.26 8.32 -41.62
C ILE A 280 -18.56 9.13 -41.58
N LYS A 281 -19.38 9.00 -42.62
CA LYS A 281 -20.56 9.86 -42.87
C LYS A 281 -21.58 9.88 -41.73
N ASP A 282 -21.91 8.70 -41.20
CA ASP A 282 -22.97 8.53 -40.20
C ASP A 282 -22.47 8.68 -38.75
N LEU A 283 -21.18 8.98 -38.55
CA LEU A 283 -20.58 9.10 -37.22
C LEU A 283 -21.08 10.37 -36.52
N ARG A 284 -21.67 10.18 -35.34
CA ARG A 284 -22.27 11.21 -34.48
C ARG A 284 -21.47 11.43 -33.20
N GLU A 285 -20.95 10.36 -32.61
CA GLU A 285 -20.27 10.40 -31.32
C GLU A 285 -18.87 9.82 -31.45
N LEU A 286 -17.85 10.62 -31.11
CA LEU A 286 -16.46 10.21 -31.17
C LEU A 286 -15.71 10.59 -29.89
N PHE A 287 -15.21 9.58 -29.18
CA PHE A 287 -14.44 9.74 -27.93
C PHE A 287 -13.09 9.02 -28.07
N LEU A 288 -11.99 9.76 -28.03
CA LEU A 288 -10.62 9.24 -28.22
C LEU A 288 -9.70 9.52 -27.03
N GLY A 289 -10.14 10.33 -26.08
CA GLY A 289 -9.28 10.91 -25.06
C GLY A 289 -8.69 9.95 -24.04
N ASP A 290 -7.83 10.46 -23.16
CA ASP A 290 -7.13 9.69 -22.11
C ASP A 290 -6.47 8.41 -22.67
N ASN A 291 -5.76 8.58 -23.79
CA ASN A 291 -4.90 7.58 -24.42
C ASN A 291 -3.48 8.15 -24.54
N ASN A 292 -2.57 7.45 -25.22
CA ASN A 292 -1.27 7.98 -25.63
C ASN A 292 -1.25 8.27 -27.14
N LEU A 293 -2.41 8.69 -27.66
CA LEU A 293 -2.62 9.08 -29.05
C LEU A 293 -2.16 10.53 -29.26
N THR A 294 -1.60 10.82 -30.43
CA THR A 294 -1.17 12.16 -30.81
C THR A 294 -2.00 12.69 -31.98
N TRP A 295 -2.38 13.98 -31.91
CA TRP A 295 -3.00 14.67 -33.03
C TRP A 295 -1.95 15.32 -33.94
N ASN A 296 -2.12 15.18 -35.27
CA ASN A 296 -1.27 15.85 -36.24
C ASN A 296 -1.89 17.19 -36.67
N ASN A 297 -1.36 18.30 -36.13
CA ASN A 297 -1.86 19.65 -36.41
C ASN A 297 -1.78 20.08 -37.88
N LYS A 298 -1.00 19.39 -38.73
CA LYS A 298 -0.90 19.68 -40.17
C LYS A 298 -1.90 18.88 -41.02
N ALA A 299 -2.71 18.02 -40.39
CA ALA A 299 -3.71 17.23 -41.10
C ALA A 299 -4.80 18.13 -41.70
N ASN A 300 -4.97 18.07 -43.03
CA ASN A 300 -6.04 18.76 -43.71
C ASN A 300 -7.32 17.91 -43.64
N ILE A 301 -8.19 18.22 -42.67
CA ILE A 301 -9.44 17.49 -42.44
C ILE A 301 -10.56 18.09 -43.30
N VAL A 302 -11.06 17.30 -44.25
CA VAL A 302 -12.33 17.56 -44.94
C VAL A 302 -13.37 16.61 -44.36
N THR A 303 -13.95 16.97 -43.22
CA THR A 303 -14.88 16.08 -42.52
C THR A 303 -16.15 15.84 -43.34
N LYS A 304 -16.62 14.58 -43.32
CA LYS A 304 -17.93 14.16 -43.84
C LYS A 304 -18.88 13.69 -42.74
N SER A 305 -18.41 13.70 -41.50
CA SER A 305 -19.13 13.19 -40.34
C SER A 305 -20.14 14.22 -39.83
N MET A 306 -21.29 13.73 -39.34
CA MET A 306 -22.30 14.56 -38.68
C MET A 306 -22.15 14.46 -37.15
N LEU A 307 -20.95 14.82 -36.66
CA LEU A 307 -20.62 14.71 -35.24
C LEU A 307 -21.52 15.64 -34.40
N SER A 308 -22.21 15.07 -33.42
CA SER A 308 -22.87 15.77 -32.34
C SER A 308 -21.98 15.84 -31.10
N MET A 309 -21.12 14.85 -30.88
CA MET A 309 -20.22 14.81 -29.73
C MET A 309 -18.80 14.49 -30.16
N LEU A 310 -17.85 15.31 -29.72
CA LEU A 310 -16.42 15.12 -29.96
C LEU A 310 -15.64 15.29 -28.65
N SER A 311 -14.91 14.25 -28.26
CA SER A 311 -13.90 14.32 -27.20
C SER A 311 -12.52 13.92 -27.72
N MET A 312 -11.59 14.87 -27.65
CA MET A 312 -10.16 14.69 -27.92
C MET A 312 -9.34 15.14 -26.72
N LYS A 313 -9.84 14.84 -25.52
CA LYS A 313 -9.17 15.13 -24.25
C LYS A 313 -7.82 14.41 -24.17
N SER A 314 -6.75 15.08 -23.73
CA SER A 314 -5.44 14.42 -23.55
C SER A 314 -4.96 13.67 -24.80
N CYS A 315 -5.07 14.31 -25.97
CA CYS A 315 -4.60 13.79 -27.26
C CYS A 315 -3.38 14.57 -27.79
N GLY A 316 -2.72 15.34 -26.93
CA GLY A 316 -1.53 16.13 -27.27
C GLY A 316 -1.78 17.24 -28.27
N LEU A 317 -3.00 17.80 -28.34
CA LEU A 317 -3.28 18.94 -29.21
C LEU A 317 -2.43 20.14 -28.75
N THR A 318 -1.80 20.84 -29.70
CA THR A 318 -0.96 22.01 -29.47
C THR A 318 -1.32 23.13 -30.45
N GLY A 319 -1.01 24.38 -30.11
CA GLY A 319 -1.40 25.55 -30.90
C GLY A 319 -2.87 25.95 -30.68
N GLU A 320 -3.48 26.68 -31.61
CA GLU A 320 -4.86 27.15 -31.46
C GLU A 320 -5.90 26.02 -31.61
N ILE A 321 -7.13 26.26 -31.12
CA ILE A 321 -8.26 25.34 -31.31
C ILE A 321 -8.46 25.08 -32.82
N PRO A 322 -8.42 23.82 -33.29
CA PRO A 322 -8.41 23.53 -34.73
C PRO A 322 -9.64 24.06 -35.47
N TYR A 323 -9.41 24.90 -36.48
CA TYR A 323 -10.48 25.59 -37.21
C TYR A 323 -11.47 24.65 -37.92
N TRP A 324 -11.05 23.44 -38.33
CA TRP A 324 -11.94 22.49 -38.99
C TRP A 324 -13.14 22.07 -38.11
N ILE A 325 -13.05 22.21 -36.77
CA ILE A 325 -14.18 21.98 -35.87
C ILE A 325 -15.34 22.92 -36.20
N SER A 326 -15.08 24.13 -36.70
CA SER A 326 -16.10 25.09 -37.13
C SER A 326 -17.04 24.57 -38.22
N THR A 327 -16.63 23.52 -38.95
CA THR A 327 -17.43 22.85 -39.99
C THR A 327 -18.49 21.89 -39.42
N LEU A 328 -18.35 21.47 -38.16
CA LEU A 328 -19.26 20.54 -37.48
C LEU A 328 -20.51 21.25 -36.95
N LYS A 329 -21.43 21.62 -37.85
CA LYS A 329 -22.64 22.39 -37.49
C LYS A 329 -23.64 21.65 -36.59
N THR A 330 -23.51 20.33 -36.46
CA THR A 330 -24.35 19.48 -35.62
C THR A 330 -23.83 19.30 -34.19
N LEU A 331 -22.68 19.92 -33.86
CA LEU A 331 -21.96 19.67 -32.62
C LEU A 331 -22.72 20.25 -31.42
N THR A 332 -23.27 19.38 -30.59
CA THR A 332 -23.86 19.76 -29.29
C THR A 332 -22.81 19.78 -28.20
N THR A 333 -21.71 19.03 -28.38
CA THR A 333 -20.75 18.88 -27.31
C THR A 333 -19.31 18.70 -27.73
N LEU A 334 -18.42 19.44 -27.06
CA LEU A 334 -16.99 19.51 -27.35
C LEU A 334 -16.16 19.41 -26.06
N ASP A 335 -15.28 18.41 -26.00
CA ASP A 335 -14.25 18.27 -24.97
C ASP A 335 -12.84 18.22 -25.58
N LEU A 336 -12.05 19.26 -25.30
CA LEU A 336 -10.64 19.36 -25.67
C LEU A 336 -9.76 19.57 -24.43
N SER A 337 -10.23 19.13 -23.26
CA SER A 337 -9.51 19.33 -22.00
C SER A 337 -8.18 18.56 -21.94
N GLN A 338 -7.31 18.96 -21.00
CA GLN A 338 -6.01 18.32 -20.76
C GLN A 338 -5.12 18.25 -22.01
N ASN A 339 -5.07 19.32 -22.79
CA ASN A 339 -4.18 19.44 -23.94
C ASN A 339 -3.21 20.62 -23.74
N HIS A 340 -2.50 21.01 -24.79
CA HIS A 340 -1.58 22.13 -24.80
C HIS A 340 -2.07 23.22 -25.76
N LEU A 341 -3.39 23.46 -25.79
CA LEU A 341 -3.99 24.46 -26.66
C LEU A 341 -3.65 25.87 -26.16
N GLU A 342 -3.33 26.76 -27.10
CA GLU A 342 -2.92 28.16 -26.90
C GLU A 342 -3.85 29.10 -27.69
N GLY A 343 -3.62 30.41 -27.57
CA GLY A 343 -4.43 31.43 -28.26
C GLY A 343 -5.70 31.82 -27.50
N MET A 344 -6.59 32.54 -28.18
CA MET A 344 -7.83 33.07 -27.60
C MET A 344 -9.02 32.14 -27.78
N PHE A 345 -10.09 32.31 -26.98
CA PHE A 345 -11.36 31.63 -27.25
C PHE A 345 -11.90 32.09 -28.62
N PRO A 346 -12.11 31.19 -29.59
CA PRO A 346 -12.44 31.58 -30.95
C PRO A 346 -13.88 32.07 -31.08
N GLN A 347 -14.06 33.18 -31.80
CA GLN A 347 -15.37 33.76 -32.08
C GLN A 347 -16.32 32.76 -32.79
N TRP A 348 -15.80 31.97 -33.73
CA TRP A 348 -16.60 30.96 -34.44
C TRP A 348 -17.17 29.90 -33.50
N LEU A 349 -16.50 29.57 -32.38
CA LEU A 349 -17.01 28.58 -31.43
C LEU A 349 -18.13 29.16 -30.57
N ALA A 350 -18.05 30.45 -30.24
CA ALA A 350 -19.12 31.18 -29.58
C ALA A 350 -20.39 31.27 -30.46
N GLU A 351 -20.25 31.14 -31.78
CA GLU A 351 -21.34 31.15 -32.75
C GLU A 351 -21.93 29.77 -33.06
N MET A 352 -21.31 28.67 -32.60
CA MET A 352 -21.70 27.29 -32.94
C MET A 352 -22.87 26.71 -32.14
N GLU A 353 -23.58 27.47 -31.30
CA GLU A 353 -24.71 27.01 -30.46
C GLU A 353 -24.47 25.69 -29.68
N VAL A 354 -23.22 25.44 -29.27
CA VAL A 354 -22.82 24.22 -28.55
C VAL A 354 -23.41 24.20 -27.14
N GLN A 355 -23.91 23.05 -26.70
CA GLN A 355 -24.56 22.87 -25.40
C GLN A 355 -23.55 22.67 -24.25
N TYR A 356 -22.51 21.86 -24.44
CA TYR A 356 -21.42 21.73 -23.46
C TYR A 356 -20.04 21.93 -24.08
N ILE A 357 -19.26 22.83 -23.49
CA ILE A 357 -17.90 23.17 -23.91
C ILE A 357 -16.95 22.92 -22.75
N VAL A 358 -15.98 22.04 -22.94
CA VAL A 358 -14.97 21.68 -21.94
C VAL A 358 -13.57 21.89 -22.51
N LEU A 359 -12.89 22.93 -22.02
CA LEU A 359 -11.55 23.35 -22.45
C LEU A 359 -10.56 23.41 -21.27
N SER A 360 -10.92 22.84 -20.11
CA SER A 360 -10.10 22.91 -18.91
C SER A 360 -8.71 22.28 -19.06
N TYR A 361 -7.72 22.73 -18.29
CA TYR A 361 -6.33 22.25 -18.36
C TYR A 361 -5.73 22.44 -19.76
N ASN A 362 -5.67 23.69 -20.20
CA ASN A 362 -4.99 24.12 -21.43
C ASN A 362 -4.20 25.42 -21.14
N ASN A 363 -3.62 26.04 -22.16
CA ASN A 363 -2.86 27.28 -22.07
C ASN A 363 -3.58 28.45 -22.78
N LEU A 364 -4.92 28.41 -22.83
CA LEU A 364 -5.74 29.42 -23.52
C LEU A 364 -5.70 30.76 -22.77
N THR A 365 -5.78 31.86 -23.53
CA THR A 365 -5.64 33.23 -23.04
C THR A 365 -6.76 34.14 -23.56
N GLY A 366 -6.75 35.42 -23.21
CA GLY A 366 -7.71 36.41 -23.72
C GLY A 366 -8.97 36.54 -22.88
N SER A 367 -9.88 37.41 -23.33
CA SER A 367 -11.21 37.58 -22.75
C SER A 367 -12.25 36.72 -23.46
N LEU A 368 -13.36 36.42 -22.78
CA LEU A 368 -14.46 35.64 -23.36
C LEU A 368 -15.36 36.52 -24.24
N PRO A 369 -15.73 36.06 -25.45
CA PRO A 369 -16.59 36.83 -26.34
C PRO A 369 -18.02 36.92 -25.77
N PRO A 370 -18.66 38.11 -25.70
CA PRO A 370 -20.02 38.27 -25.19
C PRO A 370 -21.05 37.40 -25.91
N ARG A 371 -20.87 37.16 -27.21
CA ARG A 371 -21.75 36.32 -28.03
C ARG A 371 -21.96 34.91 -27.46
N LEU A 372 -20.97 34.37 -26.76
CA LEU A 372 -21.04 33.04 -26.13
C LEU A 372 -22.22 32.92 -25.16
N PHE A 373 -22.54 34.01 -24.46
CA PHE A 373 -23.59 34.07 -23.44
C PHE A 373 -24.97 34.50 -23.98
N ASP A 374 -25.07 34.83 -25.27
CA ASP A 374 -26.35 35.01 -25.94
C ASP A 374 -26.95 33.66 -26.41
N SER A 375 -26.18 32.56 -26.35
CA SER A 375 -26.63 31.21 -26.74
C SER A 375 -27.66 30.67 -25.75
N GLN A 376 -28.84 30.30 -26.26
CA GLN A 376 -29.88 29.64 -25.45
C GLN A 376 -29.60 28.15 -25.19
N ASN A 377 -28.71 27.53 -25.98
CA ASN A 377 -28.37 26.13 -25.84
C ASN A 377 -27.22 25.89 -24.85
N LEU A 378 -26.38 26.88 -24.55
CA LEU A 378 -25.20 26.69 -23.70
C LEU A 378 -25.63 26.35 -22.26
N SER A 379 -25.57 25.07 -21.94
CA SER A 379 -25.91 24.54 -20.61
C SER A 379 -24.68 24.46 -19.70
N ALA A 380 -23.48 24.39 -20.29
CA ALA A 380 -22.30 24.06 -19.51
C ALA A 380 -20.99 24.52 -20.17
N LEU A 381 -20.16 25.24 -19.42
CA LEU A 381 -18.90 25.81 -19.87
C LEU A 381 -17.81 25.62 -18.80
N ASN A 382 -16.81 24.80 -19.11
CA ASN A 382 -15.66 24.56 -18.23
C ASN A 382 -14.35 25.04 -18.89
N LEU A 383 -13.79 26.09 -18.31
CA LEU A 383 -12.58 26.80 -18.73
C LEU A 383 -11.50 26.82 -17.63
N SER A 384 -11.71 26.09 -16.53
CA SER A 384 -10.77 26.04 -15.40
C SER A 384 -9.35 25.66 -15.82
N GLN A 385 -8.33 26.10 -15.08
CA GLN A 385 -6.93 25.73 -15.36
C GLN A 385 -6.50 26.16 -16.78
N ASN A 386 -6.70 27.45 -17.07
CA ASN A 386 -6.26 28.17 -18.27
C ASN A 386 -5.74 29.56 -17.86
N ASN A 387 -5.30 30.38 -18.81
CA ASN A 387 -4.79 31.73 -18.57
C ASN A 387 -5.73 32.83 -19.09
N PHE A 388 -7.05 32.62 -19.02
CA PHE A 388 -8.03 33.65 -19.39
C PHE A 388 -7.90 34.89 -18.50
N TYR A 389 -8.16 36.07 -19.06
CA TYR A 389 -8.07 37.35 -18.36
C TYR A 389 -9.16 38.32 -18.83
N GLY A 390 -9.41 39.38 -18.04
CA GLY A 390 -10.49 40.33 -18.30
C GLY A 390 -11.77 40.01 -17.52
N GLU A 391 -12.75 40.90 -17.64
CA GLU A 391 -14.04 40.78 -16.97
C GLU A 391 -14.99 39.81 -17.70
N LEU A 392 -15.91 39.20 -16.95
CA LEU A 392 -17.01 38.44 -17.51
C LEU A 392 -17.95 39.38 -18.29
N PRO A 393 -18.40 39.01 -19.52
CA PRO A 393 -19.36 39.79 -20.26
C PRO A 393 -20.65 40.07 -19.49
N ASN A 394 -21.12 41.32 -19.52
CA ASN A 394 -22.30 41.78 -18.79
C ASN A 394 -23.60 41.03 -19.16
N ASN A 395 -23.64 40.34 -20.31
CA ASN A 395 -24.77 39.55 -20.78
C ASN A 395 -24.76 38.09 -20.29
N ILE A 396 -23.82 37.67 -19.43
CA ILE A 396 -23.78 36.31 -18.85
C ILE A 396 -25.10 35.90 -18.20
N GLY A 397 -25.84 36.86 -17.62
CA GLY A 397 -27.15 36.63 -17.03
C GLY A 397 -28.21 36.12 -18.00
N LYS A 398 -28.04 36.28 -19.31
CA LYS A 398 -28.98 35.70 -20.29
C LYS A 398 -28.90 34.17 -20.36
N ALA A 399 -27.79 33.57 -19.93
CA ALA A 399 -27.56 32.13 -19.95
C ALA A 399 -28.06 31.47 -18.65
N THR A 400 -29.37 31.49 -18.42
CA THR A 400 -30.00 31.14 -17.13
C THR A 400 -29.85 29.68 -16.70
N GLN A 401 -29.47 28.78 -17.62
CA GLN A 401 -29.25 27.34 -17.37
C GLN A 401 -27.76 26.95 -17.33
N LEU A 402 -26.84 27.94 -17.35
CA LEU A 402 -25.41 27.70 -17.49
C LEU A 402 -24.76 27.18 -16.21
N ARG A 403 -24.04 26.06 -16.32
CA ARG A 403 -23.02 25.63 -15.35
C ARG A 403 -21.66 26.13 -15.79
N PHE A 404 -21.07 27.07 -15.04
CA PHE A 404 -19.80 27.72 -15.39
C PHE A 404 -18.69 27.34 -14.40
N SER A 405 -17.48 27.08 -14.92
CA SER A 405 -16.25 26.93 -14.13
C SER A 405 -15.08 27.57 -14.89
N GLY A 406 -14.36 28.53 -14.30
CA GLY A 406 -13.23 29.19 -14.97
C GLY A 406 -12.62 30.34 -14.15
N GLU A 407 -11.30 30.54 -14.28
CA GLU A 407 -10.52 31.55 -13.56
C GLU A 407 -10.68 32.94 -14.18
N LEU A 408 -11.59 33.76 -13.66
CA LEU A 408 -11.78 35.14 -14.14
C LEU A 408 -11.74 36.16 -13.00
N ASN A 409 -11.14 37.33 -13.28
CA ASN A 409 -11.24 38.51 -12.42
C ASN A 409 -12.60 39.16 -12.69
N SER A 410 -13.54 39.17 -11.75
CA SER A 410 -14.71 40.03 -11.90
C SER A 410 -15.18 40.60 -10.56
N ILE A 411 -15.35 41.92 -10.56
CA ILE A 411 -15.98 42.73 -9.50
C ILE A 411 -17.53 42.52 -9.49
N LEU A 412 -18.06 41.72 -10.44
CA LEU A 412 -19.47 41.57 -10.77
C LEU A 412 -20.13 40.28 -10.19
N PHE A 413 -19.56 39.70 -9.14
CA PHE A 413 -20.13 38.55 -8.39
C PHE A 413 -21.63 38.70 -8.08
N ALA A 414 -22.08 39.93 -7.79
CA ALA A 414 -23.47 40.22 -7.44
C ALA A 414 -24.49 40.00 -8.57
N LYS A 415 -24.11 40.06 -9.86
CA LYS A 415 -25.05 39.83 -10.98
C LYS A 415 -25.10 38.38 -11.46
N PHE A 416 -24.09 37.57 -11.19
CA PHE A 416 -24.06 36.16 -11.58
C PHE A 416 -25.05 35.31 -10.73
N MET A 417 -25.21 35.66 -9.45
CA MET A 417 -26.17 35.02 -8.54
C MET A 417 -27.63 35.43 -8.79
N ASP A 418 -27.88 36.52 -9.52
CA ASP A 418 -29.22 37.07 -9.81
C ASP A 418 -30.01 36.21 -10.82
N VAL A 419 -29.36 35.24 -11.49
CA VAL A 419 -29.94 34.60 -12.69
C VAL A 419 -29.83 33.07 -12.73
N SER A 420 -29.29 32.45 -11.68
CA SER A 420 -29.17 30.99 -11.61
C SER A 420 -30.35 30.36 -10.85
N SER A 421 -31.26 29.69 -11.54
CA SER A 421 -32.24 28.76 -10.93
C SER A 421 -31.59 27.44 -10.46
N ASN A 422 -30.35 27.50 -9.97
CA ASN A 422 -29.49 26.35 -9.78
C ASN A 422 -29.58 25.79 -8.35
N HIS A 423 -29.62 24.46 -8.28
CA HIS A 423 -29.54 23.72 -7.02
C HIS A 423 -28.11 23.75 -6.42
N PHE A 424 -27.10 24.12 -7.24
CA PHE A 424 -25.65 24.06 -6.95
C PHE A 424 -24.92 25.28 -7.51
N SER A 425 -24.10 25.95 -6.70
CA SER A 425 -23.16 26.99 -7.14
C SER A 425 -21.76 26.70 -6.58
N ASP A 426 -20.82 26.34 -7.46
CA ASP A 426 -19.42 26.08 -7.10
C ASP A 426 -18.49 27.00 -7.90
N MET A 427 -17.87 27.95 -7.20
CA MET A 427 -16.95 28.96 -7.74
C MET A 427 -15.64 28.98 -6.94
N HIS A 428 -15.18 27.83 -6.43
CA HIS A 428 -13.91 27.75 -5.71
C HIS A 428 -12.68 28.00 -6.59
N ASP A 429 -11.56 28.37 -5.96
CA ASP A 429 -10.25 28.61 -6.59
C ASP A 429 -10.30 29.69 -7.70
N ASN A 430 -10.97 30.81 -7.41
CA ASN A 430 -11.09 31.96 -8.32
C ASN A 430 -10.45 33.23 -7.75
N LYS A 431 -10.49 34.34 -8.52
CA LYS A 431 -9.98 35.65 -8.11
C LYS A 431 -11.11 36.64 -7.77
N ILE A 432 -12.22 36.14 -7.23
CA ILE A 432 -13.41 36.97 -6.94
C ILE A 432 -13.09 37.93 -5.79
N THR A 433 -13.28 39.23 -5.99
CA THR A 433 -13.09 40.30 -4.99
C THR A 433 -14.42 40.98 -4.64
N GLY A 434 -14.47 41.76 -3.55
CA GLY A 434 -15.66 42.50 -3.11
C GLY A 434 -16.41 41.82 -1.95
N GLU A 435 -17.54 42.41 -1.54
CA GLU A 435 -18.36 41.90 -0.41
C GLU A 435 -19.41 40.87 -0.86
N LEU A 436 -19.77 39.95 0.04
CA LEU A 436 -20.84 38.97 -0.20
C LEU A 436 -22.20 39.68 -0.22
N SER A 437 -22.90 39.66 -1.36
CA SER A 437 -24.13 40.45 -1.60
C SER A 437 -25.36 39.98 -0.78
N ASN A 438 -26.15 40.94 -0.30
CA ASN A 438 -27.46 40.69 0.35
C ASN A 438 -28.50 40.05 -0.59
N LEU A 439 -28.30 40.14 -1.91
CA LEU A 439 -29.20 39.60 -2.93
C LEU A 439 -29.16 38.06 -3.04
N ILE A 440 -28.17 37.39 -2.43
CA ILE A 440 -28.07 35.92 -2.36
C ILE A 440 -29.34 35.29 -1.74
N SER A 441 -30.06 36.04 -0.90
CA SER A 441 -31.33 35.58 -0.30
C SER A 441 -32.46 35.29 -1.31
N GLN A 442 -32.36 35.76 -2.55
CA GLN A 442 -33.38 35.57 -3.57
C GLN A 442 -33.36 34.17 -4.20
N THR A 443 -32.31 33.37 -3.98
CA THR A 443 -32.16 32.01 -4.53
C THR A 443 -32.64 30.92 -3.55
N SER A 444 -33.95 30.78 -3.34
CA SER A 444 -34.54 29.90 -2.31
C SER A 444 -34.31 28.38 -2.47
N ASN A 445 -33.73 27.92 -3.59
CA ASN A 445 -33.52 26.50 -3.91
C ASN A 445 -32.04 26.03 -3.81
N LEU A 446 -31.14 26.87 -3.29
CA LEU A 446 -29.71 26.56 -3.23
C LEU A 446 -29.38 25.53 -2.13
N HIS A 447 -28.74 24.41 -2.50
CA HIS A 447 -28.33 23.36 -1.55
C HIS A 447 -26.83 23.41 -1.22
N VAL A 448 -26.01 23.87 -2.16
CA VAL A 448 -24.55 23.97 -1.98
C VAL A 448 -24.06 25.32 -2.49
N LEU A 449 -23.26 26.00 -1.67
CA LEU A 449 -22.52 27.20 -2.02
C LEU A 449 -21.04 27.03 -1.67
N ASN A 450 -20.18 26.94 -2.67
CA ASN A 450 -18.72 26.83 -2.50
C ASN A 450 -18.02 28.03 -3.16
N LEU A 451 -17.43 28.90 -2.33
CA LEU A 451 -16.68 30.09 -2.73
C LEU A 451 -15.24 30.06 -2.18
N LYS A 452 -14.74 28.86 -1.88
CA LYS A 452 -13.42 28.66 -1.30
C LYS A 452 -12.30 29.28 -2.15
N ASN A 453 -11.24 29.77 -1.50
CA ASN A 453 -10.02 30.26 -2.14
C ASN A 453 -10.31 31.37 -3.16
N ASN A 454 -10.85 32.47 -2.65
CA ASN A 454 -11.16 33.71 -3.36
C ASN A 454 -10.63 34.93 -2.56
N TYR A 455 -10.91 36.15 -3.01
CA TYR A 455 -10.52 37.41 -2.35
C TYR A 455 -11.74 38.18 -1.81
N LEU A 456 -12.80 37.49 -1.37
CA LEU A 456 -14.00 38.11 -0.82
C LEU A 456 -13.68 38.81 0.51
N GLN A 457 -14.12 40.06 0.66
CA GLN A 457 -13.90 40.92 1.84
C GLN A 457 -15.25 41.27 2.52
N GLY A 458 -15.20 41.95 3.68
CA GLY A 458 -16.42 42.31 4.43
C GLY A 458 -16.95 41.19 5.32
N SER A 459 -18.13 41.38 5.92
CA SER A 459 -18.76 40.43 6.84
C SER A 459 -19.71 39.45 6.16
N ILE A 460 -20.01 38.32 6.81
CA ILE A 460 -21.05 37.38 6.35
C ILE A 460 -22.43 38.04 6.52
N PRO A 461 -23.21 38.26 5.43
CA PRO A 461 -24.48 38.96 5.48
C PRO A 461 -25.61 38.11 6.07
N ASP A 462 -26.51 38.75 6.81
CA ASP A 462 -27.67 38.10 7.43
C ASP A 462 -28.63 37.43 6.42
N SER A 463 -28.60 37.87 5.17
CA SER A 463 -29.39 37.32 4.07
C SER A 463 -29.09 35.85 3.77
N ILE A 464 -27.90 35.34 4.11
CA ILE A 464 -27.51 33.93 3.87
C ILE A 464 -28.37 32.96 4.69
N PHE A 465 -28.88 33.42 5.84
CA PHE A 465 -29.69 32.62 6.76
C PHE A 465 -31.13 32.41 6.26
N ASN A 466 -31.55 33.09 5.19
CA ASN A 466 -32.83 32.86 4.52
C ASN A 466 -32.81 31.66 3.56
N LEU A 467 -31.65 31.04 3.33
CA LEU A 467 -31.48 29.87 2.45
C LEU A 467 -31.84 28.57 3.18
N SER A 468 -33.14 28.29 3.31
CA SER A 468 -33.67 27.18 4.12
C SER A 468 -33.24 25.78 3.67
N LYS A 469 -32.81 25.59 2.41
CA LYS A 469 -32.39 24.30 1.85
C LYS A 469 -30.86 24.09 1.80
N LEU A 470 -30.07 25.06 2.29
CA LEU A 470 -28.61 24.99 2.22
C LEU A 470 -28.07 23.88 3.13
N GLN A 471 -27.21 23.01 2.58
CA GLN A 471 -26.64 21.84 3.25
C GLN A 471 -25.11 21.91 3.31
N ILE A 472 -24.47 22.56 2.34
CA ILE A 472 -23.01 22.74 2.28
C ILE A 472 -22.70 24.22 2.02
N LEU A 473 -21.91 24.81 2.91
CA LEU A 473 -21.38 26.16 2.78
C LEU A 473 -19.86 26.15 3.00
N ASP A 474 -19.09 26.45 1.96
CA ASP A 474 -17.63 26.60 2.03
C ASP A 474 -17.23 28.01 1.59
N LEU A 475 -16.82 28.83 2.56
CA LEU A 475 -16.28 30.18 2.37
C LEU A 475 -14.79 30.25 2.73
N SER A 476 -14.11 29.10 2.82
CA SER A 476 -12.75 29.03 3.33
C SER A 476 -11.73 29.73 2.44
N SER A 477 -10.60 30.18 3.00
CA SER A 477 -9.53 30.86 2.25
C SER A 477 -10.03 32.13 1.52
N ASN A 478 -10.62 33.06 2.26
CA ASN A 478 -11.06 34.38 1.78
C ASN A 478 -10.49 35.50 2.69
N GLN A 479 -10.96 36.74 2.52
CA GLN A 479 -10.60 37.90 3.34
C GLN A 479 -11.78 38.40 4.21
N LEU A 480 -12.69 37.49 4.60
CA LEU A 480 -13.88 37.84 5.37
C LEU A 480 -13.49 38.30 6.78
N VAL A 481 -14.14 39.36 7.27
CA VAL A 481 -13.90 40.02 8.57
C VAL A 481 -15.19 40.08 9.41
N GLY A 482 -15.09 40.42 10.69
CA GLY A 482 -16.23 40.53 11.60
C GLY A 482 -16.56 39.22 12.34
N LYS A 483 -17.70 39.20 13.05
CA LYS A 483 -18.11 38.05 13.88
C LYS A 483 -18.82 36.96 13.07
N ILE A 484 -18.75 35.72 13.54
CA ILE A 484 -19.64 34.65 13.06
C ILE A 484 -21.05 34.98 13.57
N PRO A 485 -22.07 35.20 12.71
CA PRO A 485 -23.38 35.62 13.17
C PRO A 485 -24.13 34.53 13.95
N GLU A 486 -24.83 34.90 15.04
CA GLU A 486 -25.64 33.95 15.82
C GLU A 486 -26.76 33.31 14.99
N LYS A 487 -27.20 33.96 13.92
CA LYS A 487 -28.25 33.46 13.01
C LYS A 487 -27.85 32.22 12.21
N PHE A 488 -26.60 31.74 12.28
CA PHE A 488 -26.22 30.45 11.72
C PHE A 488 -27.09 29.30 12.22
N GLY A 489 -27.59 29.38 13.46
CA GLY A 489 -28.54 28.41 14.01
C GLY A 489 -29.94 28.41 13.39
N ASN A 490 -30.20 29.27 12.39
CA ASN A 490 -31.47 29.32 11.65
C ASN A 490 -31.40 28.61 10.28
N LEU A 491 -30.26 28.02 9.90
CA LEU A 491 -30.12 27.27 8.64
C LEU A 491 -30.83 25.92 8.70
N VAL A 492 -32.14 25.92 8.42
CA VAL A 492 -33.04 24.75 8.54
C VAL A 492 -32.47 23.49 7.87
N GLY A 493 -31.91 23.61 6.66
CA GLY A 493 -31.29 22.50 5.93
C GLY A 493 -30.05 21.87 6.59
N MET A 494 -29.47 22.50 7.61
CA MET A 494 -28.38 21.95 8.45
C MET A 494 -28.85 21.62 9.89
N ILE A 495 -30.13 21.87 10.21
CA ILE A 495 -30.76 21.55 11.51
C ILE A 495 -31.53 20.23 11.40
N GLU A 496 -32.35 20.07 10.35
CA GLU A 496 -33.21 18.90 10.13
C GLU A 496 -32.59 17.99 9.06
N THR A 497 -32.44 16.70 9.36
CA THR A 497 -32.10 15.69 8.35
C THR A 497 -33.37 15.36 7.56
N ALA A 498 -33.34 15.49 6.23
CA ALA A 498 -34.49 15.10 5.41
C ALA A 498 -34.86 13.62 5.64
N ASP A 499 -36.14 13.36 5.95
CA ASP A 499 -36.72 12.00 5.92
C ASP A 499 -36.54 11.44 4.51
N THR A 500 -35.86 10.30 4.39
CA THR A 500 -35.38 9.74 3.11
C THR A 500 -36.46 9.20 2.17
N HIS A 501 -37.75 9.53 2.34
CA HIS A 501 -38.84 8.86 1.64
C HIS A 501 -39.93 9.75 1.03
N SER A 502 -39.69 11.04 0.78
CA SER A 502 -40.61 11.79 -0.09
C SER A 502 -39.93 12.62 -1.18
N SER A 503 -40.33 12.29 -2.41
CA SER A 503 -40.48 13.17 -3.59
C SER A 503 -39.43 12.99 -4.73
N PRO A 504 -39.70 13.48 -5.95
CA PRO A 504 -40.11 12.64 -7.08
C PRO A 504 -39.29 13.02 -8.31
N LEU A 505 -38.11 12.41 -8.52
CA LEU A 505 -37.24 12.76 -9.66
C LEU A 505 -36.87 11.57 -10.56
N TYR A 506 -37.48 10.40 -10.34
CA TYR A 506 -37.33 9.26 -11.25
C TYR A 506 -38.56 9.09 -12.13
N THR A 507 -38.80 10.04 -13.02
CA THR A 507 -39.53 9.77 -14.26
C THR A 507 -38.96 10.61 -15.41
N THR A 508 -38.06 10.02 -16.18
CA THR A 508 -38.32 9.72 -17.61
C THR A 508 -37.16 8.91 -18.20
N TYR A 509 -37.49 7.72 -18.68
CA TYR A 509 -36.66 6.90 -19.55
C TYR A 509 -36.39 7.62 -20.87
N ILE A 510 -35.16 8.08 -21.12
CA ILE A 510 -34.61 8.23 -22.48
C ILE A 510 -33.10 7.95 -22.43
N SER A 511 -32.69 6.80 -22.99
CA SER A 511 -31.36 6.45 -23.51
C SER A 511 -30.10 6.76 -22.67
N ASP A 512 -29.34 5.72 -22.32
CA ASP A 512 -27.93 5.77 -21.87
C ASP A 512 -26.94 6.31 -22.95
N SER A 513 -27.39 7.19 -23.85
CA SER A 513 -26.59 7.78 -24.93
C SER A 513 -26.31 9.28 -24.79
N ILE A 514 -26.68 9.98 -23.72
CA ILE A 514 -26.25 11.38 -23.52
C ILE A 514 -26.03 11.71 -22.04
N ARG A 515 -24.94 11.21 -21.46
CA ARG A 515 -24.27 11.91 -20.35
C ARG A 515 -22.81 12.07 -20.74
N PHE A 516 -22.39 13.30 -20.95
CA PHE A 516 -20.97 13.62 -21.08
C PHE A 516 -20.23 13.07 -19.85
N PRO A 517 -19.15 12.30 -20.02
CA PRO A 517 -18.35 11.80 -18.91
C PRO A 517 -17.50 12.90 -18.25
N THR A 518 -17.66 14.16 -18.67
CA THR A 518 -17.21 15.30 -17.88
C THR A 518 -18.17 15.48 -16.73
N LYS A 519 -17.88 14.80 -15.62
CA LYS A 519 -18.22 15.28 -14.28
C LYS A 519 -17.88 16.78 -14.26
N PHE A 520 -18.88 17.66 -14.34
CA PHE A 520 -18.72 19.01 -13.83
C PHE A 520 -18.20 18.81 -12.43
N GLY A 521 -16.96 19.28 -12.18
CA GLY A 521 -16.05 18.76 -11.17
C GLY A 521 -16.80 18.25 -9.96
N ASP A 522 -16.61 16.96 -9.66
CA ASP A 522 -17.09 16.37 -8.41
C ASP A 522 -16.92 17.41 -7.29
N LEU A 523 -17.99 17.83 -6.59
CA LEU A 523 -17.92 18.91 -5.61
C LEU A 523 -16.73 18.65 -4.68
N ILE A 524 -15.65 19.45 -4.82
CA ILE A 524 -14.38 19.16 -4.15
C ILE A 524 -14.44 19.74 -2.75
N VAL A 525 -14.87 18.94 -1.80
CA VAL A 525 -14.82 19.30 -0.38
C VAL A 525 -13.55 18.77 0.26
N ASN A 526 -13.06 19.49 1.26
CA ASN A 526 -12.04 18.96 2.15
C ASN A 526 -12.72 18.00 3.16
N TRP A 527 -12.67 16.69 2.88
CA TRP A 527 -13.20 15.67 3.78
C TRP A 527 -12.05 14.87 4.41
N LYS A 528 -11.98 14.84 5.75
CA LYS A 528 -10.93 14.11 6.51
C LYS A 528 -9.49 14.42 6.03
N LYS A 529 -9.19 15.70 5.80
CA LYS A 529 -7.87 16.20 5.31
C LYS A 529 -7.48 15.73 3.91
N SER A 530 -8.43 15.26 3.11
CA SER A 530 -8.24 14.95 1.69
C SER A 530 -9.20 15.76 0.84
N LYS A 531 -8.73 16.32 -0.29
CA LYS A 531 -9.61 16.88 -1.31
C LYS A 531 -10.40 15.71 -1.91
N GLN A 532 -11.70 15.64 -1.67
CA GLN A 532 -12.56 14.60 -2.21
C GLN A 532 -13.57 15.21 -3.15
N GLY A 533 -13.63 14.67 -4.36
CA GLY A 533 -14.72 14.94 -5.27
C GLY A 533 -15.98 14.19 -4.81
N LEU A 534 -17.06 14.92 -4.55
CA LEU A 534 -18.36 14.34 -4.29
C LEU A 534 -19.19 14.19 -5.58
N PRO A 535 -19.66 12.97 -5.93
CA PRO A 535 -20.64 12.78 -6.99
C PRO A 535 -21.95 13.48 -6.62
N SER A 536 -22.58 14.18 -7.57
CA SER A 536 -23.89 14.83 -7.40
C SER A 536 -24.99 13.88 -6.91
N ASP A 537 -24.84 12.59 -7.15
CA ASP A 537 -25.85 11.58 -6.85
C ASP A 537 -25.88 11.18 -5.36
N ASN A 538 -24.93 11.66 -4.53
CA ASN A 538 -24.81 11.33 -3.11
C ASN A 538 -25.00 12.52 -2.15
N LEU A 539 -25.44 13.68 -2.65
CA LEU A 539 -25.43 14.94 -1.89
C LEU A 539 -26.30 14.94 -0.62
N LEU A 540 -27.35 14.12 -0.56
CA LEU A 540 -28.20 13.95 0.63
C LEU A 540 -27.45 13.37 1.86
N LEU A 541 -26.21 12.91 1.68
CA LEU A 541 -25.38 12.33 2.75
C LEU A 541 -24.41 13.33 3.40
N TYR A 542 -24.31 14.58 2.90
CA TYR A 542 -23.25 15.53 3.29
C TYR A 542 -23.80 16.86 3.81
N TYR A 543 -23.41 17.21 5.05
CA TYR A 543 -23.73 18.48 5.69
C TYR A 543 -22.43 19.10 6.23
N LEU A 544 -22.01 20.24 5.69
CA LEU A 544 -20.68 20.82 5.93
C LEU A 544 -20.71 22.35 6.02
N LEU A 545 -19.95 22.90 6.98
CA LEU A 545 -19.70 24.33 7.13
C LEU A 545 -18.19 24.55 7.28
N ASP A 546 -17.57 25.20 6.29
CA ASP A 546 -16.15 25.58 6.33
C ASP A 546 -15.98 27.09 6.16
N LEU A 547 -15.49 27.75 7.21
CA LEU A 547 -15.17 29.18 7.27
C LEU A 547 -13.67 29.41 7.52
N SER A 548 -12.84 28.37 7.39
CA SER A 548 -11.42 28.43 7.77
C SER A 548 -10.58 29.36 6.89
N MET A 549 -9.42 29.79 7.37
CA MET A 549 -8.48 30.65 6.63
C MET A 549 -9.13 31.99 6.20
N ASN A 550 -9.71 32.71 7.15
CA ASN A 550 -10.30 34.05 6.99
C ASN A 550 -9.79 34.99 8.10
N GLN A 551 -10.37 36.19 8.25
CA GLN A 551 -10.05 37.17 9.28
C GLN A 551 -11.21 37.39 10.27
N LEU A 552 -12.07 36.37 10.45
CA LEU A 552 -13.22 36.44 11.36
C LEU A 552 -12.75 36.55 12.81
N SER A 553 -13.46 37.32 13.63
CA SER A 553 -13.08 37.65 15.01
C SER A 553 -14.26 37.58 15.99
N GLY A 554 -13.98 37.63 17.29
CA GLY A 554 -15.02 37.49 18.33
C GLY A 554 -15.28 36.03 18.73
N GLU A 555 -16.32 35.82 19.55
CA GLU A 555 -16.64 34.53 20.14
C GLU A 555 -17.38 33.59 19.19
N ILE A 556 -17.20 32.28 19.39
CA ILE A 556 -17.92 31.25 18.65
C ILE A 556 -19.36 31.20 19.18
N PRO A 557 -20.39 31.52 18.38
CA PRO A 557 -21.76 31.60 18.87
C PRO A 557 -22.30 30.22 19.25
N THR A 558 -22.97 30.13 20.40
CA THR A 558 -23.58 28.89 20.91
C THR A 558 -24.65 28.32 19.98
N SER A 559 -25.26 29.18 19.17
CA SER A 559 -26.24 28.79 18.16
C SER A 559 -25.70 27.83 17.10
N LEU A 560 -24.37 27.74 16.87
CA LEU A 560 -23.80 26.70 16.00
C LEU A 560 -24.09 25.28 16.50
N GLY A 561 -24.29 25.10 17.80
CA GLY A 561 -24.69 23.82 18.40
C GLY A 561 -26.10 23.35 18.01
N SER A 562 -26.92 24.20 17.41
CA SER A 562 -28.26 23.85 16.92
C SER A 562 -28.24 23.11 15.57
N LEU A 563 -27.13 23.15 14.83
CA LEU A 563 -26.96 22.53 13.51
C LEU A 563 -26.74 21.01 13.61
N LYS A 564 -27.76 20.26 14.06
CA LYS A 564 -27.66 18.83 14.39
C LYS A 564 -27.31 17.92 13.21
N ALA A 565 -27.62 18.32 11.98
CA ALA A 565 -27.30 17.53 10.79
C ALA A 565 -25.83 17.69 10.36
N LEU A 566 -25.12 18.71 10.87
CA LEU A 566 -23.77 19.08 10.48
C LEU A 566 -22.76 17.97 10.81
N LYS A 567 -22.11 17.42 9.79
CA LYS A 567 -21.09 16.35 9.94
C LYS A 567 -19.67 16.89 10.05
N ILE A 568 -19.43 18.08 9.49
CA ILE A 568 -18.12 18.75 9.53
C ILE A 568 -18.32 20.26 9.77
N LEU A 569 -17.61 20.77 10.79
CA LEU A 569 -17.42 22.19 11.05
C LEU A 569 -15.92 22.49 11.02
N ASN A 570 -15.50 23.43 10.18
CA ASN A 570 -14.12 23.90 10.14
C ASN A 570 -14.08 25.44 10.18
N ILE A 571 -13.58 25.99 11.28
CA ILE A 571 -13.44 27.44 11.49
C ILE A 571 -11.98 27.85 11.79
N SER A 572 -11.05 26.93 11.53
CA SER A 572 -9.62 27.09 11.84
C SER A 572 -8.97 28.26 11.09
N HIS A 573 -7.83 28.77 11.57
CA HIS A 573 -7.10 29.88 10.93
C HIS A 573 -7.95 31.15 10.73
N ASN A 574 -8.61 31.59 11.80
CA ASN A 574 -9.29 32.89 11.94
C ASN A 574 -8.75 33.62 13.18
N ASN A 575 -9.25 34.83 13.47
CA ASN A 575 -8.93 35.62 14.66
C ASN A 575 -10.01 35.50 15.76
N LEU A 576 -10.62 34.31 15.88
CA LEU A 576 -11.68 34.01 16.85
C LEU A 576 -11.10 33.92 18.26
N SER A 577 -11.87 34.36 19.25
CA SER A 577 -11.51 34.43 20.67
C SER A 577 -12.61 33.82 21.54
N GLY A 578 -12.39 33.66 22.85
CA GLY A 578 -13.40 33.11 23.76
C GLY A 578 -13.37 31.58 23.90
N MET A 579 -14.16 31.06 24.84
CA MET A 579 -14.22 29.64 25.16
C MET A 579 -15.13 28.88 24.19
N VAL A 580 -14.62 27.77 23.64
CA VAL A 580 -15.49 26.72 23.09
C VAL A 580 -16.16 26.07 24.29
N LEU A 581 -17.41 26.42 24.59
CA LEU A 581 -18.16 25.85 25.71
C LEU A 581 -18.40 24.34 25.47
N CYS A 582 -17.48 23.51 25.96
CA CYS A 582 -17.85 22.26 26.61
C CYS A 582 -18.11 22.57 28.09
N PRO A 583 -19.00 21.84 28.78
CA PRO A 583 -19.27 22.09 30.20
C PRO A 583 -17.98 22.04 31.03
N GLU A 584 -17.71 23.15 31.74
CA GLU A 584 -16.80 23.33 32.89
C GLU A 584 -15.26 23.16 32.72
N GLU A 585 -14.58 24.25 32.32
CA GLU A 585 -13.57 25.07 33.05
C GLU A 585 -12.61 24.42 34.11
N LEU A 586 -11.26 24.56 34.17
CA LEU A 586 -10.31 25.73 34.25
C LEU A 586 -8.79 25.24 34.26
N PRO A 587 -7.71 26.06 34.39
CA PRO A 587 -6.94 26.80 33.35
C PRO A 587 -5.39 26.48 33.29
N VAL A 588 -4.66 26.95 32.26
CA VAL A 588 -3.17 26.86 32.14
C VAL A 588 -2.53 28.24 31.82
N PRO A 589 -1.40 28.65 32.47
CA PRO A 589 -0.63 29.88 32.15
C PRO A 589 0.66 29.59 31.30
N PRO A 590 1.43 30.61 30.85
CA PRO A 590 1.89 30.74 29.48
C PRO A 590 3.25 30.09 29.15
N THR A 591 3.38 29.67 27.89
CA THR A 591 4.57 29.05 27.30
C THR A 591 5.74 30.03 27.13
N LYS A 592 6.89 29.71 27.74
CA LYS A 592 8.20 30.21 27.31
C LYS A 592 8.75 29.33 26.18
N SER A 593 9.26 29.99 25.15
CA SER A 593 9.99 29.43 24.02
C SER A 593 11.23 28.65 24.47
N ALA A 594 11.29 27.35 24.17
CA ALA A 594 12.52 26.56 24.27
C ALA A 594 12.85 25.92 22.92
N GLN A 595 14.09 26.16 22.49
CA GLN A 595 14.70 25.64 21.27
C GLN A 595 14.69 24.11 21.27
N VAL A 596 14.20 23.51 20.19
CA VAL A 596 14.23 22.06 19.99
C VAL A 596 15.63 21.64 19.51
N GLU A 597 16.41 21.07 20.43
CA GLU A 597 17.53 20.19 20.11
C GLU A 597 17.00 18.87 19.54
N ILE A 598 17.40 18.53 18.30
CA ILE A 598 17.11 17.24 17.70
C ILE A 598 17.99 16.18 18.38
N LYS A 599 17.46 15.54 19.42
CA LYS A 599 17.98 14.25 19.91
C LYS A 599 17.56 13.15 18.95
N GLU A 600 18.54 12.46 18.40
CA GLU A 600 18.37 11.26 17.56
C GLU A 600 17.59 10.19 18.35
N THR A 601 16.32 9.98 17.98
CA THR A 601 15.51 8.88 18.48
C THR A 601 15.86 7.62 17.69
N TRP A 602 16.46 6.65 18.37
CA TRP A 602 16.45 5.27 17.90
C TRP A 602 14.99 4.80 17.80
N PHE A 603 14.67 4.11 16.70
CA PHE A 603 13.37 3.48 16.41
C PHE A 603 12.18 4.40 16.06
N SER A 604 12.01 4.65 14.75
CA SER A 604 10.72 5.03 14.17
C SER A 604 9.89 3.78 13.84
N TRP A 605 8.72 3.66 14.46
CA TRP A 605 7.74 2.60 14.20
C TRP A 605 7.09 2.66 12.80
N GLN A 606 7.35 3.71 11.99
CA GLN A 606 6.80 3.82 10.63
C GLN A 606 7.46 2.86 9.63
N GLY A 607 8.66 2.32 9.92
CA GLY A 607 9.32 1.31 9.07
C GLY A 607 8.85 -0.13 9.27
N VAL A 608 8.03 -0.41 10.29
CA VAL A 608 7.67 -1.77 10.70
C VAL A 608 6.64 -2.42 9.75
N GLY A 609 5.78 -1.63 9.10
CA GLY A 609 4.80 -2.18 8.15
C GLY A 609 5.38 -2.60 6.79
N ILE A 610 6.57 -2.10 6.46
CA ILE A 610 7.20 -2.22 5.13
C ILE A 610 8.54 -2.98 5.21
N GLY A 611 9.16 -3.08 6.39
CA GLY A 611 10.51 -3.62 6.59
C GLY A 611 10.70 -5.14 6.58
N TYR A 612 9.66 -5.96 6.74
CA TYR A 612 9.84 -7.41 6.93
C TYR A 612 10.15 -8.14 5.61
N SER A 613 9.38 -7.86 4.55
CA SER A 613 9.69 -8.37 3.21
C SER A 613 10.98 -7.73 2.66
N ILE A 614 11.26 -6.47 3.03
CA ILE A 614 12.48 -5.76 2.63
C ILE A 614 13.75 -6.37 3.25
N GLY A 615 13.71 -6.90 4.47
CA GLY A 615 14.86 -7.59 5.07
C GLY A 615 15.30 -8.80 4.25
N PHE A 616 14.33 -9.63 3.83
CA PHE A 616 14.55 -10.74 2.90
C PHE A 616 14.98 -10.27 1.51
N PHE A 617 14.31 -9.26 0.93
CA PHE A 617 14.65 -8.72 -0.39
C PHE A 617 15.99 -7.98 -0.43
N LEU A 618 16.43 -7.36 0.67
CA LEU A 618 17.78 -6.80 0.82
C LEU A 618 18.83 -7.90 0.96
N THR A 619 18.51 -9.01 1.65
CA THR A 619 19.38 -10.18 1.78
C THR A 619 19.59 -10.86 0.43
N VAL A 620 18.50 -11.19 -0.26
CA VAL A 620 18.51 -11.82 -1.59
C VAL A 620 19.02 -10.87 -2.67
N GLY A 621 18.68 -9.58 -2.60
CA GLY A 621 19.17 -8.54 -3.50
C GLY A 621 20.67 -8.26 -3.34
N SER A 622 21.18 -8.26 -2.10
CA SER A 622 22.62 -8.20 -1.82
C SER A 622 23.34 -9.47 -2.29
N MET A 623 22.73 -10.65 -2.16
CA MET A 623 23.28 -11.91 -2.69
C MET A 623 23.35 -11.90 -4.23
N TYR A 624 22.39 -11.29 -4.93
CA TYR A 624 22.41 -11.17 -6.40
C TYR A 624 23.39 -10.10 -6.92
N LEU A 625 23.46 -8.92 -6.29
CA LEU A 625 24.46 -7.88 -6.65
C LEU A 625 25.89 -8.38 -6.49
N ASN A 626 26.08 -9.35 -5.60
CA ASN A 626 27.30 -10.09 -5.41
C ASN A 626 27.31 -11.41 -6.21
N GLY A 627 26.66 -11.54 -7.37
CA GLY A 627 26.96 -12.63 -8.34
C GLY A 627 26.87 -14.09 -7.85
N TYR A 628 26.15 -14.39 -6.77
CA TYR A 628 26.10 -15.73 -6.16
C TYR A 628 25.27 -16.76 -6.93
N PHE A 629 24.49 -16.32 -7.91
CA PHE A 629 23.67 -17.19 -8.75
C PHE A 629 24.21 -17.13 -10.19
N VAL A 630 25.10 -18.05 -10.53
CA VAL A 630 25.54 -18.25 -11.91
C VAL A 630 24.59 -19.25 -12.57
N CYS A 631 23.84 -18.80 -13.59
CA CYS A 631 23.14 -19.69 -14.51
C CYS A 631 24.18 -20.45 -15.35
N ALA A 632 24.39 -21.73 -15.06
CA ALA A 632 24.88 -22.64 -16.09
C ALA A 632 23.73 -22.94 -17.07
N PRO A 633 23.94 -22.88 -18.40
CA PRO A 633 22.91 -23.26 -19.36
C PRO A 633 22.57 -24.75 -19.22
N PRO A 634 21.29 -25.16 -19.40
CA PRO A 634 20.90 -26.54 -19.22
C PRO A 634 21.57 -27.44 -20.28
N PRO A 635 22.18 -28.58 -19.91
CA PRO A 635 22.52 -29.61 -20.87
C PRO A 635 21.23 -30.24 -21.43
N ASN A 636 21.22 -30.51 -22.72
CA ASN A 636 20.15 -31.16 -23.46
C ASN A 636 19.70 -32.49 -22.80
N CYS A 637 18.56 -32.49 -22.10
CA CYS A 637 17.87 -33.71 -21.68
C CYS A 637 16.43 -33.76 -22.22
N ARG A 638 16.29 -33.72 -23.55
CA ARG A 638 15.07 -34.22 -24.22
C ARG A 638 15.16 -35.75 -24.29
N ARG A 639 14.76 -36.47 -23.24
CA ARG A 639 14.27 -37.88 -23.25
C ARG A 639 14.19 -38.46 -21.82
N GLN A 640 13.25 -37.99 -20.99
CA GLN A 640 12.71 -38.83 -19.89
C GLN A 640 11.39 -38.34 -19.28
N GLN A 641 10.62 -37.48 -19.95
CA GLN A 641 9.22 -37.26 -19.59
C GLN A 641 8.34 -38.34 -20.24
N ARG A 642 8.28 -39.52 -19.62
CA ARG A 642 7.14 -40.46 -19.69
C ARG A 642 7.38 -41.62 -18.74
N ARG A 643 6.57 -41.65 -17.67
CA ARG A 643 6.43 -42.63 -16.57
C ARG A 643 7.15 -42.26 -15.28
N CYS A 644 6.38 -41.74 -14.32
CA CYS A 644 6.29 -42.28 -12.96
C CYS A 644 5.12 -41.60 -12.21
N LYS A 645 3.95 -42.27 -12.21
CA LYS A 645 2.99 -42.16 -11.11
C LYS A 645 3.52 -43.12 -10.03
N THR A 646 4.12 -42.62 -8.97
CA THR A 646 4.49 -43.45 -7.82
C THR A 646 3.67 -42.99 -6.62
N ARG A 647 2.68 -43.80 -6.24
CA ARG A 647 2.11 -43.78 -4.89
C ARG A 647 3.25 -44.10 -3.92
N ILE A 648 3.68 -43.13 -3.12
CA ILE A 648 4.60 -43.40 -2.01
C ILE A 648 3.79 -44.02 -0.87
N ASN A 649 4.23 -45.18 -0.39
CA ASN A 649 3.68 -45.90 0.77
C ASN A 649 4.03 -45.15 2.07
N VAL A 650 3.33 -44.05 2.38
CA VAL A 650 3.62 -43.18 3.55
C VAL A 650 3.28 -43.84 4.91
N LEU A 651 2.45 -44.89 4.96
CA LEU A 651 1.87 -45.37 6.22
C LEU A 651 2.76 -46.34 7.04
N LYS A 652 3.78 -47.00 6.44
CA LYS A 652 4.64 -47.95 7.19
C LYS A 652 5.91 -47.31 7.76
N GLU A 653 6.48 -46.31 7.08
CA GLU A 653 7.66 -45.56 7.59
C GLU A 653 7.28 -44.54 8.67
N PHE A 654 6.03 -44.03 8.65
CA PHE A 654 5.53 -43.09 9.66
C PHE A 654 5.67 -43.63 11.09
N HIS A 655 5.38 -44.92 11.30
CA HIS A 655 5.33 -45.51 12.64
C HIS A 655 6.71 -45.71 13.29
N VAL A 656 7.74 -46.03 12.48
CA VAL A 656 9.12 -46.21 12.97
C VAL A 656 9.77 -44.86 13.29
N LEU A 657 9.54 -43.84 12.45
CA LEU A 657 10.06 -42.49 12.66
C LEU A 657 9.31 -41.71 13.76
N GLU A 658 8.02 -42.01 13.98
CA GLU A 658 7.26 -41.49 15.12
C GLU A 658 7.85 -41.97 16.45
N LEU A 659 8.27 -43.24 16.55
CA LEU A 659 8.96 -43.79 17.72
C LEU A 659 10.34 -43.13 17.95
N THR A 660 11.08 -42.80 16.88
CA THR A 660 12.38 -42.10 16.98
C THR A 660 12.20 -40.69 17.55
N TRP A 661 11.20 -39.92 17.08
CA TRP A 661 10.92 -38.59 17.61
C TRP A 661 10.31 -38.62 19.01
N GLN A 662 9.52 -39.66 19.35
CA GLN A 662 9.05 -39.90 20.72
C GLN A 662 10.22 -40.12 21.69
N SER A 663 11.23 -40.89 21.28
CA SER A 663 12.45 -41.11 22.06
C SER A 663 13.31 -39.85 22.19
N ILE A 664 13.41 -39.05 21.13
CA ILE A 664 14.30 -37.86 21.09
C ILE A 664 13.71 -36.68 21.87
N LEU A 665 12.40 -36.46 21.79
CA LEU A 665 11.75 -35.32 22.43
C LEU A 665 11.15 -35.68 23.82
N SER A 666 11.09 -36.97 24.18
CA SER A 666 10.36 -37.47 25.36
C SER A 666 8.88 -37.07 25.38
N VAL A 667 8.20 -37.22 24.23
CA VAL A 667 6.86 -36.69 23.98
C VAL A 667 5.85 -37.83 23.72
N ASN A 668 4.74 -37.88 24.46
CA ASN A 668 3.65 -38.84 24.20
C ASN A 668 2.90 -38.52 22.88
N PRO A 669 2.49 -39.53 22.08
CA PRO A 669 1.83 -39.31 20.80
C PRO A 669 0.48 -38.58 20.95
N PRO A 670 0.11 -37.71 20.00
CA PRO A 670 -1.19 -37.06 20.01
C PRO A 670 -2.29 -38.08 19.63
N CYS A 671 -3.20 -38.39 20.56
CA CYS A 671 -4.46 -39.04 20.19
C CYS A 671 -5.31 -38.06 19.36
N PRO A 672 -5.68 -38.38 18.11
CA PRO A 672 -6.53 -37.51 17.32
C PRO A 672 -7.89 -37.36 18.00
N GLY A 673 -8.28 -36.12 18.33
CA GLY A 673 -9.63 -35.79 18.82
C GLY A 673 -9.76 -35.44 20.31
N THR A 674 -8.71 -35.55 21.14
CA THR A 674 -8.82 -35.33 22.60
C THR A 674 -8.43 -33.94 23.10
N GLY A 675 -7.94 -33.05 22.22
CA GLY A 675 -7.47 -31.71 22.62
C GLY A 675 -6.20 -31.70 23.48
N TYR A 676 -5.60 -32.87 23.73
CA TYR A 676 -4.33 -33.04 24.44
C TYR A 676 -3.15 -32.51 23.60
N ARG A 677 -2.30 -31.67 24.20
CA ARG A 677 -1.07 -31.16 23.58
C ARG A 677 0.15 -31.75 24.26
N PRO A 678 1.11 -32.30 23.50
CA PRO A 678 2.31 -32.85 24.11
C PRO A 678 3.24 -31.75 24.68
N LYS A 679 4.03 -32.08 25.71
CA LYS A 679 4.99 -31.16 26.35
C LYS A 679 6.42 -31.46 25.89
N LEU A 680 7.29 -30.45 25.87
CA LEU A 680 8.71 -30.56 25.48
C LEU A 680 9.61 -30.83 26.70
N ASP A 681 9.23 -31.78 27.56
CA ASP A 681 9.92 -32.00 28.83
C ASP A 681 11.33 -32.60 28.65
N GLY A 682 11.59 -33.28 27.53
CA GLY A 682 12.92 -33.79 27.16
C GLY A 682 13.85 -32.79 26.47
N LEU A 683 13.47 -31.51 26.34
CA LEU A 683 14.34 -30.45 25.82
C LEU A 683 14.81 -29.52 26.93
N ASP A 684 16.08 -29.15 26.89
CA ASP A 684 16.69 -28.20 27.82
C ASP A 684 16.47 -26.76 27.36
N PHE A 685 15.84 -25.98 28.24
CA PHE A 685 15.67 -24.53 28.10
C PHE A 685 16.60 -23.82 29.08
N THR A 686 17.25 -22.76 28.64
CA THR A 686 18.12 -21.96 29.50
C THR A 686 17.24 -21.18 30.50
N PRO A 687 17.39 -21.39 31.82
CA PRO A 687 16.64 -20.64 32.81
C PRO A 687 17.19 -19.21 32.94
N ILE A 688 16.33 -18.26 33.30
CA ILE A 688 16.76 -16.91 33.68
C ILE A 688 17.66 -16.97 34.92
N LYS A 689 18.64 -16.07 35.02
CA LYS A 689 19.51 -16.00 36.20
C LYS A 689 18.71 -15.55 37.42
N PRO A 690 19.03 -16.01 38.65
CA PRO A 690 18.33 -15.58 39.86
C PRO A 690 18.32 -14.06 40.06
N GLU A 691 19.42 -13.38 39.73
CA GLU A 691 19.52 -11.92 39.78
C GLU A 691 18.59 -11.23 38.77
N GLU A 692 18.47 -11.78 37.56
CA GLU A 692 17.57 -11.26 36.52
C GLU A 692 16.10 -11.49 36.93
N ALA A 693 15.79 -12.66 37.49
CA ALA A 693 14.45 -12.96 38.01
C ALA A 693 14.03 -11.97 39.12
N ALA A 694 14.93 -11.72 40.07
CA ALA A 694 14.72 -10.74 41.13
C ALA A 694 14.53 -9.32 40.57
N TRP A 695 15.32 -8.94 39.56
CA TRP A 695 15.20 -7.65 38.88
C TRP A 695 13.85 -7.46 38.17
N LEU A 696 13.34 -8.50 37.50
CA LEU A 696 12.05 -8.45 36.82
C LEU A 696 10.88 -8.21 37.78
N GLU A 697 10.97 -8.71 39.00
CA GLU A 697 9.90 -8.76 40.01
C GLU A 697 10.03 -7.74 41.14
N ARG A 698 11.04 -6.87 41.08
CA ARG A 698 11.15 -5.74 42.00
C ARG A 698 9.91 -4.84 41.90
N PRO A 699 9.52 -4.12 42.97
CA PRO A 699 8.45 -3.12 42.90
C PRO A 699 8.65 -2.12 41.74
N PHE A 700 7.56 -1.57 41.20
CA PHE A 700 7.63 -0.55 40.16
C PHE A 700 8.00 0.80 40.76
N GLU A 701 8.98 1.48 40.17
CA GLU A 701 9.46 2.80 40.61
C GLU A 701 8.92 3.91 39.72
N GLU A 702 8.68 5.10 40.28
CA GLU A 702 8.19 6.27 39.55
C GLU A 702 9.13 6.67 38.40
N ASP A 703 10.45 6.63 38.63
CA ASP A 703 11.46 6.99 37.62
C ASP A 703 11.45 6.03 36.41
N GLU A 704 11.19 4.74 36.66
CA GLU A 704 11.07 3.72 35.61
C GLU A 704 9.87 4.03 34.70
N ILE A 705 8.72 4.33 35.31
CA ILE A 705 7.49 4.63 34.58
C ILE A 705 7.59 5.98 33.86
N THR A 706 8.17 6.99 34.52
CA THR A 706 8.43 8.32 33.94
C THR A 706 9.29 8.20 32.69
N THR A 707 10.39 7.43 32.78
CA THR A 707 11.28 7.18 31.64
C THR A 707 10.55 6.52 30.49
N VAL A 708 9.69 5.53 30.78
CA VAL A 708 8.86 4.88 29.76
C VAL A 708 7.94 5.89 29.09
N VAL A 709 7.14 6.65 29.85
CA VAL A 709 6.20 7.64 29.32
C VAL A 709 6.92 8.65 28.43
N ARG A 710 8.03 9.23 28.90
CA ARG A 710 8.84 10.20 28.13
C ARG A 710 9.46 9.62 26.86
N SER A 711 9.76 8.32 26.84
CA SER A 711 10.33 7.65 25.66
C SER A 711 9.30 7.32 24.57
N MET A 712 8.00 7.30 24.91
CA MET A 712 6.95 6.92 23.98
C MET A 712 6.59 8.09 23.05
N ASN A 713 6.37 7.80 21.75
CA ASN A 713 6.02 8.83 20.76
C ASN A 713 4.60 9.40 21.02
N GLY A 714 4.50 10.72 21.11
CA GLY A 714 3.29 11.50 21.39
C GLY A 714 2.22 11.46 20.29
N ASP A 715 2.62 11.30 19.02
CA ASP A 715 1.74 11.46 17.84
C ASP A 715 0.94 10.20 17.48
N LYS A 716 0.97 9.16 18.32
CA LYS A 716 0.24 7.92 18.04
C LYS A 716 -1.25 8.07 18.36
N SER A 717 -2.11 7.50 17.51
CA SER A 717 -3.56 7.49 17.71
C SER A 717 -3.95 6.89 19.07
N PRO A 718 -4.91 7.50 19.79
CA PRO A 718 -5.37 7.02 21.08
C PRO A 718 -6.16 5.71 20.95
N GLY A 719 -6.20 4.96 22.05
CA GLY A 719 -7.06 3.79 22.19
C GLY A 719 -8.44 4.16 22.75
N PRO A 720 -9.16 3.20 23.37
CA PRO A 720 -10.49 3.43 23.94
C PRO A 720 -10.55 4.49 25.05
N ASP A 721 -9.42 4.82 25.65
CA ASP A 721 -9.30 5.87 26.66
C ASP A 721 -9.27 7.28 26.05
N GLY A 722 -9.17 7.44 24.73
CA GLY A 722 -9.25 8.73 24.05
C GLY A 722 -8.00 9.62 24.20
N PHE A 723 -7.07 9.28 25.09
CA PHE A 723 -5.89 10.08 25.38
C PHE A 723 -4.66 9.61 24.60
N PRO A 724 -4.05 10.46 23.73
CA PRO A 724 -2.79 10.15 23.08
C PRO A 724 -1.63 10.25 24.08
N MET A 725 -0.46 9.71 23.75
CA MET A 725 0.70 9.75 24.67
C MET A 725 1.18 11.18 24.95
N ALA A 726 0.95 12.13 24.02
CA ALA A 726 1.22 13.55 24.23
C ALA A 726 0.46 14.14 25.44
N PHE A 727 -0.75 13.64 25.73
CA PHE A 727 -1.49 14.02 26.94
C PHE A 727 -0.73 13.60 28.20
N TYR A 728 -0.24 12.36 28.26
CA TYR A 728 0.54 11.85 29.39
C TYR A 728 1.86 12.60 29.58
N HIS A 729 2.47 13.10 28.49
CA HIS A 729 3.67 13.94 28.56
C HIS A 729 3.39 15.30 29.20
N ALA A 730 2.29 15.93 28.82
CA ALA A 730 1.90 17.26 29.27
C ALA A 730 1.33 17.23 30.70
N CYS A 731 0.50 16.25 30.99
CA CYS A 731 -0.25 16.13 32.24
C CYS A 731 0.41 15.20 33.27
N TRP A 732 1.68 14.81 33.07
CA TRP A 732 2.40 13.87 33.95
C TRP A 732 2.29 14.21 35.43
N GLN A 733 2.43 15.50 35.78
CA GLN A 733 2.38 15.96 37.17
C GLN A 733 1.01 15.77 37.84
N VAL A 734 -0.05 15.61 37.04
CA VAL A 734 -1.42 15.40 37.54
C VAL A 734 -1.74 13.90 37.64
N ILE A 735 -1.37 13.13 36.62
CA ILE A 735 -1.80 11.73 36.48
C ILE A 735 -0.83 10.70 37.08
N LYS A 736 0.35 11.13 37.53
CA LYS A 736 1.41 10.21 37.97
C LYS A 736 0.97 9.33 39.13
N ASP A 737 0.25 9.89 40.11
CA ASP A 737 -0.15 9.16 41.31
C ASP A 737 -1.19 8.09 40.98
N ASP A 738 -2.13 8.40 40.08
CA ASP A 738 -3.11 7.43 39.56
C ASP A 738 -2.44 6.29 38.79
N LEU A 739 -1.44 6.61 37.94
CA LEU A 739 -0.69 5.59 37.23
C LEU A 739 0.14 4.71 38.18
N MET A 740 0.77 5.31 39.19
CA MET A 740 1.48 4.55 40.23
C MET A 740 0.53 3.60 40.96
N ALA A 741 -0.70 4.04 41.28
CA ALA A 741 -1.71 3.17 41.90
C ALA A 741 -2.06 1.95 41.02
N VAL A 742 -2.20 2.14 39.70
CA VAL A 742 -2.40 1.02 38.75
C VAL A 742 -1.23 0.03 38.76
N PHE A 743 0.01 0.52 38.84
CA PHE A 743 1.19 -0.35 38.93
C PHE A 743 1.30 -1.06 40.30
N HIS A 744 0.88 -0.41 41.39
CA HIS A 744 0.80 -1.03 42.71
C HIS A 744 -0.25 -2.13 42.75
N GLU A 745 -1.44 -1.91 42.17
CA GLU A 745 -2.50 -2.92 42.04
C GLU A 745 -2.00 -4.13 41.23
N LEU A 746 -1.34 -3.88 40.08
CA LEU A 746 -0.73 -4.95 39.29
C LEU A 746 0.30 -5.75 40.11
N TYR A 747 1.10 -5.05 40.92
CA TYR A 747 2.13 -5.68 41.74
C TYR A 747 1.56 -6.56 42.86
N SER A 748 0.55 -6.07 43.59
CA SER A 748 -0.04 -6.77 44.74
C SER A 748 -1.00 -7.88 44.30
N GLU A 749 -1.92 -7.58 43.39
CA GLU A 749 -3.02 -8.47 43.01
C GLU A 749 -2.70 -9.34 41.78
N GLY A 750 -1.67 -8.96 41.01
CA GLY A 750 -1.36 -9.62 39.73
C GLY A 750 -2.36 -9.30 38.61
N SER A 751 -3.26 -8.33 38.83
CA SER A 751 -4.29 -7.90 37.88
C SER A 751 -4.63 -6.43 38.08
N ILE A 752 -5.27 -5.83 37.08
CA ILE A 752 -5.81 -4.46 37.14
C ILE A 752 -7.23 -4.44 36.56
N ALA A 753 -7.94 -3.31 36.66
CA ALA A 753 -9.27 -3.15 36.07
C ALA A 753 -9.31 -3.57 34.59
N LYS A 754 -10.15 -4.57 34.25
CA LYS A 754 -10.21 -5.19 32.90
C LYS A 754 -10.56 -4.18 31.79
N SER A 755 -11.25 -3.09 32.13
CA SER A 755 -11.61 -2.01 31.20
C SER A 755 -10.37 -1.30 30.63
N ILE A 756 -9.29 -1.20 31.41
CA ILE A 756 -8.00 -0.62 30.98
C ILE A 756 -7.41 -1.42 29.81
N ASN A 757 -7.74 -2.72 29.73
CA ASN A 757 -7.26 -3.63 28.69
C ASN A 757 -8.16 -3.69 27.45
N ALA A 758 -9.11 -2.77 27.31
CA ALA A 758 -9.93 -2.62 26.10
C ALA A 758 -9.07 -2.16 24.91
N THR A 759 -9.44 -2.59 23.71
CA THR A 759 -8.69 -2.29 22.48
C THR A 759 -9.64 -2.13 21.30
N PHE A 760 -9.46 -1.07 20.52
CA PHE A 760 -10.20 -0.88 19.27
C PHE A 760 -9.47 -1.52 18.10
N LEU A 761 -10.17 -2.27 17.25
CA LEU A 761 -9.65 -2.84 16.02
C LEU A 761 -10.10 -1.96 14.85
N THR A 762 -9.15 -1.28 14.22
CA THR A 762 -9.38 -0.54 12.98
C THR A 762 -8.90 -1.34 11.78
N LEU A 763 -9.62 -1.28 10.67
CA LEU A 763 -9.33 -2.05 9.45
C LEU A 763 -8.67 -1.15 8.40
N ILE A 764 -7.40 -1.40 8.09
CA ILE A 764 -6.65 -0.65 7.07
C ILE A 764 -6.60 -1.46 5.77
N PRO A 765 -7.06 -0.93 4.62
CA PRO A 765 -7.02 -1.64 3.35
C PRO A 765 -5.57 -1.92 2.90
N LYS A 766 -5.29 -3.16 2.48
CA LYS A 766 -3.98 -3.59 1.93
C LYS A 766 -3.78 -3.17 0.49
N LYS A 767 -4.87 -2.91 -0.24
CA LYS A 767 -4.91 -2.59 -1.67
C LYS A 767 -5.99 -1.55 -1.94
N THR A 768 -5.81 -0.77 -3.00
CA THR A 768 -6.87 0.06 -3.58
C THR A 768 -7.99 -0.87 -4.07
N ASN A 769 -9.23 -0.69 -3.59
CA ASN A 769 -10.38 -1.60 -3.80
C ASN A 769 -10.37 -2.87 -2.92
N ALA A 770 -10.12 -2.71 -1.61
CA ALA A 770 -10.30 -3.77 -0.63
C ALA A 770 -11.80 -4.08 -0.44
N ASN A 771 -12.24 -5.28 -0.86
CA ASN A 771 -13.66 -5.66 -0.87
C ASN A 771 -13.97 -6.76 0.15
N GLU A 772 -12.98 -7.58 0.52
CA GLU A 772 -13.16 -8.66 1.49
C GLU A 772 -12.40 -8.38 2.80
N VAL A 773 -12.84 -8.94 3.93
CA VAL A 773 -12.17 -8.76 5.25
C VAL A 773 -10.67 -9.10 5.19
N ARG A 774 -10.28 -10.11 4.39
CA ARG A 774 -8.87 -10.49 4.18
C ARG A 774 -8.01 -9.41 3.49
N ASP A 775 -8.65 -8.52 2.75
CA ASP A 775 -8.02 -7.37 2.10
C ASP A 775 -7.69 -6.26 3.09
N PHE A 776 -8.16 -6.34 4.34
CA PHE A 776 -7.84 -5.40 5.39
C PHE A 776 -6.77 -5.96 6.34
N ARG A 777 -5.94 -5.07 6.90
CA ARG A 777 -5.07 -5.33 8.05
C ARG A 777 -5.79 -4.84 9.29
N PRO A 778 -6.06 -5.71 10.27
CA PRO A 778 -6.53 -5.25 11.57
C PRO A 778 -5.36 -4.55 12.29
N ILE A 779 -5.60 -3.35 12.80
CA ILE A 779 -4.67 -2.62 13.66
C ILE A 779 -5.33 -2.43 15.02
N ALA A 780 -4.62 -2.84 16.07
CA ALA A 780 -5.08 -2.68 17.44
C ALA A 780 -4.67 -1.31 17.98
N LEU A 781 -5.67 -0.47 18.28
CA LEU A 781 -5.53 0.76 19.03
C LEU A 781 -5.66 0.43 20.51
N VAL A 782 -4.51 0.18 21.12
CA VAL A 782 -4.37 -0.18 22.54
C VAL A 782 -4.49 1.07 23.40
N GLY A 783 -5.29 1.00 24.48
CA GLY A 783 -5.43 2.10 25.45
C GLY A 783 -4.08 2.53 26.04
N SER A 784 -3.90 3.83 26.26
CA SER A 784 -2.59 4.40 26.63
C SER A 784 -2.10 3.92 27.99
N ILE A 785 -2.98 3.81 29.01
CA ILE A 785 -2.61 3.26 30.33
C ILE A 785 -2.04 1.84 30.20
N TYR A 786 -2.78 0.93 29.57
CA TYR A 786 -2.30 -0.44 29.37
C TYR A 786 -1.01 -0.47 28.53
N LYS A 787 -0.89 0.41 27.54
CA LYS A 787 0.30 0.49 26.70
C LYS A 787 1.54 0.88 27.49
N ILE A 788 1.41 1.74 28.52
CA ILE A 788 2.48 2.07 29.45
C ILE A 788 2.86 0.83 30.28
N VAL A 789 1.87 0.13 30.85
CA VAL A 789 2.08 -1.14 31.59
C VAL A 789 2.82 -2.17 30.73
N ALA A 790 2.31 -2.45 29.54
CA ALA A 790 2.94 -3.39 28.60
C ALA A 790 4.35 -2.97 28.20
N LYS A 791 4.61 -1.66 28.07
CA LYS A 791 5.95 -1.15 27.73
C LYS A 791 6.94 -1.28 28.88
N VAL A 792 6.52 -1.04 30.12
CA VAL A 792 7.34 -1.29 31.32
C VAL A 792 7.70 -2.77 31.42
N LEU A 793 6.70 -3.66 31.33
CA LEU A 793 6.93 -5.12 31.36
C LEU A 793 7.83 -5.58 30.20
N ALA A 794 7.65 -5.03 28.99
CA ALA A 794 8.49 -5.36 27.84
C ALA A 794 9.95 -4.90 28.04
N ASN A 795 10.16 -3.71 28.61
CA ASN A 795 11.51 -3.22 28.89
C ASN A 795 12.22 -4.09 29.94
N ARG A 796 11.49 -4.52 30.98
CA ARG A 796 11.98 -5.50 31.96
C ARG A 796 12.31 -6.83 31.28
N PHE A 797 11.36 -7.42 30.56
CA PHE A 797 11.56 -8.71 29.89
C PHE A 797 12.76 -8.69 28.92
N SER A 798 12.95 -7.59 28.20
CA SER A 798 14.04 -7.42 27.23
C SER A 798 15.44 -7.51 27.85
N THR A 799 15.61 -7.33 29.17
CA THR A 799 16.93 -7.47 29.80
C THR A 799 17.33 -8.93 30.00
N ALA A 800 16.37 -9.80 30.29
CA ALA A 800 16.60 -11.25 30.47
C ALA A 800 16.51 -12.03 29.15
N LEU A 801 15.72 -11.54 28.19
CA LEU A 801 15.41 -12.27 26.95
C LEU A 801 16.66 -12.75 26.19
N GLY A 802 17.72 -11.94 26.13
CA GLY A 802 18.94 -12.26 25.38
C GLY A 802 19.73 -13.46 25.94
N GLY A 803 19.60 -13.75 27.23
CA GLY A 803 20.26 -14.87 27.90
C GLY A 803 19.52 -16.20 27.78
N ILE A 804 18.21 -16.17 27.53
CA ILE A 804 17.37 -17.38 27.45
C ILE A 804 17.18 -17.91 26.02
N ILE A 805 17.35 -17.07 25.00
CA ILE A 805 17.12 -17.44 23.60
C ILE A 805 18.41 -17.71 22.82
N SER A 806 18.30 -18.65 21.89
CA SER A 806 19.36 -19.10 21.00
C SER A 806 19.94 -17.96 20.17
N SER A 807 21.25 -17.99 19.91
CA SER A 807 21.99 -16.94 19.19
C SER A 807 21.56 -16.79 17.70
N THR A 808 20.83 -17.76 17.16
CA THR A 808 20.23 -17.75 15.83
C THR A 808 18.98 -16.85 15.72
N GLN A 809 18.46 -16.34 16.85
CA GLN A 809 17.35 -15.40 16.92
C GLN A 809 17.85 -13.97 17.06
N ASN A 810 17.63 -13.13 16.04
CA ASN A 810 18.22 -11.77 16.00
C ASN A 810 17.19 -10.63 16.09
N ALA A 811 15.90 -10.91 15.87
CA ALA A 811 14.84 -9.89 15.93
C ALA A 811 14.37 -9.63 17.37
N PHE A 812 14.18 -8.35 17.73
CA PHE A 812 13.66 -7.89 19.03
C PHE A 812 14.51 -8.24 20.27
N VAL A 813 15.70 -8.80 20.08
CA VAL A 813 16.64 -9.11 21.17
C VAL A 813 17.58 -7.93 21.39
N LYS A 814 17.66 -7.42 22.63
CA LYS A 814 18.58 -6.33 22.96
C LYS A 814 20.03 -6.74 22.64
N GLY A 815 20.73 -5.88 21.89
CA GLY A 815 22.12 -6.12 21.47
C GLY A 815 22.29 -6.92 20.17
N ARG A 816 21.23 -7.54 19.63
CA ARG A 816 21.29 -8.24 18.33
C ARG A 816 20.61 -7.42 17.23
N GLN A 817 21.09 -7.53 15.99
CA GLN A 817 20.51 -6.80 14.85
C GLN A 817 19.99 -7.79 13.81
N ILE A 818 18.84 -7.48 13.21
CA ILE A 818 18.25 -8.26 12.10
C ILE A 818 19.24 -8.46 10.95
N SER A 819 20.08 -7.46 10.69
CA SER A 819 21.14 -7.52 9.68
C SER A 819 22.23 -8.55 9.97
N ASP A 820 22.36 -9.05 11.20
CA ASP A 820 23.34 -10.05 11.59
C ASP A 820 23.03 -11.39 10.92
N SER A 821 21.75 -11.80 10.93
CA SER A 821 21.28 -12.98 10.20
C SER A 821 21.53 -12.87 8.68
N VAL A 822 21.45 -11.67 8.11
CA VAL A 822 21.69 -11.43 6.67
C VAL A 822 23.14 -11.72 6.31
N LEU A 823 24.06 -11.22 7.14
CA LEU A 823 25.49 -11.47 6.97
C LEU A 823 25.79 -12.96 7.17
N ILE A 824 25.26 -13.59 8.21
CA ILE A 824 25.44 -15.04 8.46
C ILE A 824 24.95 -15.85 7.25
N ALA A 825 23.74 -15.59 6.76
CA ALA A 825 23.17 -16.30 5.62
C ALA A 825 24.03 -16.16 4.35
N ASN A 826 24.54 -14.95 4.08
CA ASN A 826 25.43 -14.71 2.93
C ASN A 826 26.72 -15.54 3.04
N GLU A 827 27.35 -15.53 4.21
CA GLU A 827 28.61 -16.24 4.41
C GLU A 827 28.45 -17.76 4.43
N CYS A 828 27.31 -18.27 4.91
CA CYS A 828 26.96 -19.70 4.86
C CYS A 828 26.74 -20.18 3.42
N ILE A 829 26.01 -19.41 2.60
CA ILE A 829 25.77 -19.72 1.19
C ILE A 829 27.07 -19.67 0.40
N ASP A 830 27.89 -18.64 0.62
CA ASP A 830 29.20 -18.52 -0.02
C ASP A 830 30.09 -19.73 0.29
N SER A 831 30.21 -20.13 1.56
CA SER A 831 31.00 -21.31 1.95
C SER A 831 30.45 -22.60 1.32
N ARG A 832 29.13 -22.76 1.25
CA ARG A 832 28.50 -23.93 0.63
C ARG A 832 28.76 -24.00 -0.88
N LEU A 833 28.71 -22.86 -1.57
CA LEU A 833 29.03 -22.79 -3.01
C LEU A 833 30.51 -23.08 -3.29
N HIS A 834 31.43 -22.59 -2.44
CA HIS A 834 32.87 -22.88 -2.57
C HIS A 834 33.21 -24.35 -2.37
N THR A 835 32.53 -25.01 -1.42
CA THR A 835 32.71 -26.45 -1.19
C THR A 835 32.05 -27.32 -2.25
N ALA A 836 31.24 -26.73 -3.15
CA ALA A 836 30.47 -27.40 -4.20
C ALA A 836 29.54 -28.52 -3.67
N ILE A 837 29.20 -28.49 -2.38
CA ILE A 837 28.26 -29.44 -1.77
C ILE A 837 26.83 -28.98 -2.07
N PRO A 838 25.96 -29.83 -2.64
CA PRO A 838 24.56 -29.47 -2.89
C PRO A 838 23.79 -29.18 -1.59
N GLY A 839 23.16 -28.01 -1.52
CA GLY A 839 22.35 -27.60 -0.38
C GLY A 839 21.02 -26.98 -0.80
N VAL A 840 20.08 -26.90 0.14
CA VAL A 840 18.80 -26.21 -0.01
C VAL A 840 18.59 -25.21 1.11
N LEU A 841 18.00 -24.06 0.74
CA LEU A 841 17.54 -23.03 1.66
C LEU A 841 16.02 -23.00 1.64
N CYS A 842 15.38 -23.18 2.79
CA CYS A 842 13.92 -23.14 2.92
C CYS A 842 13.52 -21.85 3.66
N LYS A 843 12.64 -21.05 3.06
CA LYS A 843 11.94 -19.95 3.71
C LYS A 843 10.59 -20.45 4.21
N LEU A 844 10.35 -20.36 5.52
CA LEU A 844 9.06 -20.67 6.11
C LEU A 844 8.23 -19.41 6.37
N ASP A 845 6.92 -19.55 6.17
CA ASP A 845 5.89 -18.56 6.51
C ASP A 845 4.99 -19.14 7.62
N VAL A 846 4.91 -18.49 8.78
CA VAL A 846 4.03 -18.92 9.88
C VAL A 846 2.64 -18.27 9.71
N GLU A 847 1.58 -19.07 9.67
CA GLU A 847 0.22 -18.59 9.43
C GLU A 847 -0.29 -17.74 10.61
N LYS A 848 -0.46 -16.44 10.36
CA LYS A 848 -0.98 -15.46 11.35
C LYS A 848 -0.25 -15.62 12.69
N ALA A 849 1.08 -15.47 12.65
CA ALA A 849 2.01 -15.74 13.74
C ALA A 849 1.54 -15.29 15.14
N TYR A 850 0.97 -14.09 15.27
CA TYR A 850 0.48 -13.56 16.54
C TYR A 850 -0.89 -14.13 16.96
N ASP A 851 -1.80 -14.41 16.02
CA ASP A 851 -3.21 -14.75 16.29
C ASP A 851 -3.41 -16.18 16.81
N HIS A 852 -2.49 -17.10 16.48
CA HIS A 852 -2.62 -18.53 16.78
C HIS A 852 -1.85 -18.99 18.02
N VAL A 853 -1.09 -18.10 18.66
CA VAL A 853 -0.31 -18.42 19.86
C VAL A 853 -1.19 -19.05 20.93
N ASN A 854 -0.81 -20.24 21.40
CA ASN A 854 -1.51 -20.89 22.50
C ASN A 854 -0.98 -20.39 23.86
N TRP A 855 -1.86 -19.81 24.69
CA TRP A 855 -1.47 -19.25 25.98
C TRP A 855 -0.94 -20.29 26.97
N LYS A 856 -1.50 -21.50 26.99
CA LYS A 856 -1.01 -22.57 27.88
C LYS A 856 0.41 -22.97 27.52
N PHE A 857 0.72 -23.04 26.22
CA PHE A 857 2.07 -23.30 25.74
C PHE A 857 3.04 -22.16 26.07
N LEU A 858 2.64 -20.90 25.89
CA LEU A 858 3.46 -19.74 26.27
C LEU A 858 3.80 -19.74 27.78
N LEU A 859 2.80 -19.99 28.64
CA LEU A 859 3.01 -20.05 30.09
C LEU A 859 3.90 -21.24 30.49
N TYR A 860 3.76 -22.37 29.80
CA TYR A 860 4.64 -23.52 29.95
C TYR A 860 6.10 -23.16 29.61
N LEU A 861 6.36 -22.45 28.52
CA LEU A 861 7.72 -22.03 28.17
C LEU A 861 8.29 -21.02 29.17
N LEU A 862 7.50 -20.06 29.65
CA LEU A 862 7.92 -19.14 30.71
C LEU A 862 8.32 -19.91 31.99
N GLU A 863 7.55 -20.93 32.36
CA GLU A 863 7.90 -21.80 33.49
C GLU A 863 9.20 -22.57 33.26
N ARG A 864 9.40 -23.15 32.07
CA ARG A 864 10.64 -23.87 31.72
C ARG A 864 11.87 -22.97 31.63
N CYS A 865 11.68 -21.69 31.28
CA CYS A 865 12.73 -20.68 31.33
C CYS A 865 12.93 -20.07 32.72
N GLY A 866 12.30 -20.60 33.78
CA GLY A 866 12.56 -20.20 35.17
C GLY A 866 11.85 -18.93 35.62
N PHE A 867 10.85 -18.42 34.89
CA PHE A 867 10.06 -17.27 35.32
C PHE A 867 9.13 -17.65 36.49
N SER A 868 9.06 -16.80 37.52
CA SER A 868 8.22 -17.09 38.69
C SER A 868 6.74 -17.15 38.36
N GLU A 869 5.96 -17.64 39.32
CA GLU A 869 4.51 -17.61 39.26
C GLU A 869 3.95 -16.16 39.17
N ARG A 870 4.55 -15.19 39.86
CA ARG A 870 4.11 -13.79 39.85
C ARG A 870 4.24 -13.19 38.45
N TRP A 871 5.42 -13.35 37.83
CA TRP A 871 5.63 -12.86 36.47
C TRP A 871 4.66 -13.52 35.48
N ARG A 872 4.50 -14.85 35.58
CA ARG A 872 3.54 -15.60 34.74
C ARG A 872 2.10 -15.11 34.92
N LYS A 873 1.68 -14.74 36.14
CA LYS A 873 0.37 -14.12 36.40
C LYS A 873 0.20 -12.78 35.68
N TRP A 874 1.20 -11.89 35.72
CA TRP A 874 1.17 -10.61 35.00
C TRP A 874 1.04 -10.79 33.48
N ILE A 875 1.83 -11.71 32.92
CA ILE A 875 1.76 -12.03 31.48
C ILE A 875 0.40 -12.64 31.12
N HIS A 876 -0.10 -13.59 31.93
CA HIS A 876 -1.41 -14.19 31.71
C HIS A 876 -2.53 -13.16 31.76
N PHE A 877 -2.51 -12.22 32.72
CA PHE A 877 -3.46 -11.13 32.79
C PHE A 877 -3.43 -10.29 31.51
N CYS A 878 -2.23 -9.88 31.07
CA CYS A 878 -2.03 -9.06 29.89
C CYS A 878 -2.67 -9.66 28.63
N ILE A 879 -2.46 -10.97 28.39
CA ILE A 879 -2.90 -11.63 27.16
C ILE A 879 -4.36 -12.11 27.23
N SER A 880 -4.87 -12.49 28.40
CA SER A 880 -6.18 -13.15 28.55
C SER A 880 -7.35 -12.21 28.79
N THR A 881 -7.11 -11.00 29.30
CA THR A 881 -8.20 -10.07 29.69
C THR A 881 -8.57 -9.05 28.61
N VAL A 882 -7.95 -9.15 27.44
CA VAL A 882 -8.18 -8.23 26.32
C VAL A 882 -9.62 -8.31 25.83
N ARG A 883 -10.25 -7.15 25.64
CA ARG A 883 -11.53 -7.03 24.94
C ARG A 883 -11.39 -6.17 23.70
N PHE A 884 -11.76 -6.72 22.55
CA PHE A 884 -11.72 -6.05 21.26
C PHE A 884 -13.10 -5.49 20.90
N SER A 885 -13.10 -4.30 20.29
CA SER A 885 -14.26 -3.72 19.61
C SER A 885 -13.85 -3.27 18.22
N ILE A 886 -14.66 -3.54 17.19
CA ILE A 886 -14.32 -3.18 15.81
C ILE A 886 -14.80 -1.75 15.53
N LEU A 887 -13.92 -0.90 15.01
CA LEU A 887 -14.31 0.44 14.58
C LEU A 887 -14.92 0.38 13.17
N ILE A 888 -16.24 0.55 13.09
CA ILE A 888 -16.97 0.67 11.83
C ILE A 888 -17.37 2.14 11.67
N ASN A 889 -16.86 2.78 10.61
CA ASN A 889 -17.06 4.21 10.34
C ASN A 889 -16.62 5.17 11.47
N GLY A 890 -15.75 4.71 12.37
CA GLY A 890 -15.25 5.48 13.52
C GLY A 890 -15.99 5.20 14.83
N SER A 891 -17.08 4.42 14.80
CA SER A 891 -17.81 3.99 15.99
C SER A 891 -17.42 2.58 16.42
N PRO A 892 -17.21 2.32 17.72
CA PRO A 892 -16.92 0.98 18.23
C PRO A 892 -18.19 0.11 18.27
N GLU A 893 -18.15 -1.03 17.59
CA GLU A 893 -19.27 -1.98 17.49
C GLU A 893 -19.01 -3.24 18.33
N GLY A 894 -19.70 -3.35 19.46
CA GLY A 894 -19.67 -4.50 20.38
C GLY A 894 -18.31 -4.77 21.04
N PHE A 895 -18.27 -5.60 22.09
CA PHE A 895 -17.01 -6.05 22.71
C PHE A 895 -16.93 -7.56 22.82
N PHE A 896 -15.89 -8.17 22.25
CA PHE A 896 -15.60 -9.60 22.34
C PHE A 896 -14.22 -9.87 22.96
N GLY A 897 -14.07 -11.00 23.65
CA GLY A 897 -12.80 -11.44 24.24
C GLY A 897 -12.00 -12.31 23.28
N SER A 898 -10.70 -12.43 23.53
CA SER A 898 -9.86 -13.44 22.86
C SER A 898 -9.81 -14.75 23.64
N THR A 899 -9.53 -15.85 22.96
CA THR A 899 -9.29 -17.18 23.59
C THR A 899 -7.88 -17.72 23.33
N ARG A 900 -7.11 -17.03 22.48
CA ARG A 900 -5.73 -17.33 22.09
C ARG A 900 -5.08 -16.11 21.44
N GLY A 901 -3.82 -16.24 21.07
CA GLY A 901 -3.10 -15.21 20.33
C GLY A 901 -2.58 -14.08 21.21
N ILE A 902 -1.66 -13.30 20.66
CA ILE A 902 -1.06 -12.12 21.28
C ILE A 902 -1.31 -10.92 20.34
N ARG A 903 -1.35 -9.71 20.89
CA ARG A 903 -1.90 -8.56 20.15
C ARG A 903 -0.87 -7.90 19.25
N GLN A 904 -1.24 -7.62 18.00
CA GLN A 904 -0.40 -6.77 17.15
C GLN A 904 -0.42 -5.32 17.65
N GLY A 905 0.76 -4.69 17.80
CA GLY A 905 0.88 -3.29 18.27
C GLY A 905 1.05 -3.14 19.79
N ASP A 906 1.00 -4.25 20.52
CA ASP A 906 1.35 -4.34 21.94
C ASP A 906 2.89 -4.47 22.09
N PRO A 907 3.56 -3.61 22.89
CA PRO A 907 5.00 -3.66 23.09
C PRO A 907 5.55 -5.00 23.60
N LEU A 908 4.75 -5.78 24.33
CA LEU A 908 5.16 -7.04 24.94
C LEU A 908 5.08 -8.22 23.97
N SER A 909 4.14 -8.16 23.03
CA SER A 909 3.81 -9.29 22.14
C SER A 909 5.01 -9.79 21.30
N PRO A 910 5.86 -8.94 20.68
CA PRO A 910 7.02 -9.42 19.93
C PRO A 910 8.01 -10.23 20.77
N LEU A 911 8.25 -9.84 22.03
CA LEU A 911 9.18 -10.54 22.93
C LEU A 911 8.62 -11.92 23.34
N LEU A 912 7.32 -12.00 23.60
CA LEU A 912 6.64 -13.27 23.90
C LEU A 912 6.65 -14.20 22.68
N PHE A 913 6.53 -13.66 21.48
CA PHE A 913 6.63 -14.45 20.25
C PHE A 913 8.02 -15.04 20.05
N VAL A 914 9.07 -14.25 20.28
CA VAL A 914 10.47 -14.73 20.22
C VAL A 914 10.70 -15.92 21.16
N LEU A 915 10.18 -15.84 22.40
CA LEU A 915 10.23 -16.96 23.35
C LEU A 915 9.51 -18.22 22.83
N ILE A 916 8.35 -18.08 22.17
CA ILE A 916 7.63 -19.22 21.59
C ILE A 916 8.43 -19.88 20.48
N THR A 917 9.08 -19.08 19.64
CA THR A 917 9.92 -19.59 18.56
C THR A 917 11.21 -20.24 19.04
N GLU A 918 11.65 -19.99 20.28
CA GLU A 918 12.79 -20.70 20.90
C GLU A 918 12.55 -22.21 20.97
N ALA A 919 11.30 -22.65 21.15
CA ALA A 919 10.98 -24.07 21.09
C ALA A 919 11.37 -24.71 19.75
N LEU A 920 11.16 -24.00 18.63
CA LEU A 920 11.58 -24.47 17.31
C LEU A 920 13.11 -24.55 17.21
N SER A 921 13.82 -23.55 17.73
CA SER A 921 15.29 -23.55 17.77
C SER A 921 15.83 -24.74 18.56
N ARG A 922 15.28 -25.04 19.75
CA ARG A 922 15.69 -26.20 20.57
C ARG A 922 15.41 -27.53 19.88
N MET A 923 14.26 -27.66 19.23
CA MET A 923 13.94 -28.86 18.43
C MET A 923 14.92 -29.04 17.27
N MET A 924 15.26 -27.96 16.55
CA MET A 924 16.23 -27.99 15.43
C MET A 924 17.64 -28.34 15.91
N THR A 925 18.09 -27.78 17.03
CA THR A 925 19.41 -28.09 17.60
C THR A 925 19.50 -29.56 18.01
N ARG A 926 18.51 -30.06 18.76
CA ARG A 926 18.45 -31.47 19.18
C ARG A 926 18.44 -32.42 17.98
N ALA A 927 17.69 -32.09 16.93
CA ALA A 927 17.67 -32.87 15.70
C ALA A 927 19.02 -32.88 14.96
N GLY A 928 19.79 -31.80 15.07
CA GLY A 928 21.15 -31.71 14.52
C GLY A 928 22.15 -32.56 15.28
N GLU A 929 22.09 -32.55 16.62
CA GLU A 929 22.92 -33.39 17.50
C GLU A 929 22.74 -34.89 17.24
N GLU A 930 21.50 -35.30 16.97
CA GLU A 930 21.14 -36.69 16.65
C GLU A 930 21.37 -37.04 15.16
N GLY A 931 21.91 -36.11 14.36
CA GLY A 931 22.19 -36.32 12.93
C GLY A 931 20.96 -36.47 12.03
N LEU A 932 19.77 -36.13 12.52
CA LEU A 932 18.51 -36.23 11.76
C LEU A 932 18.35 -35.12 10.73
N VAL A 933 18.92 -33.95 11.01
CA VAL A 933 18.97 -32.80 10.12
C VAL A 933 20.40 -32.31 10.05
N SER A 934 20.82 -31.81 8.88
CA SER A 934 22.10 -31.15 8.72
C SER A 934 21.89 -29.67 8.41
N GLY A 935 22.74 -28.82 8.98
CA GLY A 935 22.90 -27.40 8.63
C GLY A 935 24.13 -27.13 7.75
N PHE A 936 24.30 -25.88 7.33
CA PHE A 936 25.46 -25.43 6.56
C PHE A 936 26.70 -25.27 7.44
N GLN A 937 27.81 -25.89 7.02
CA GLN A 937 29.09 -25.77 7.70
C GLN A 937 29.87 -24.54 7.18
N VAL A 938 30.46 -23.79 8.10
CA VAL A 938 31.31 -22.64 7.82
C VAL A 938 32.61 -22.74 8.63
N GLY A 939 33.74 -22.62 7.94
CA GLY A 939 35.09 -22.67 8.50
C GLY A 939 36.00 -23.65 7.76
N SER A 940 37.30 -23.62 8.08
CA SER A 940 38.30 -24.61 7.63
C SER A 940 38.66 -25.56 8.79
N LEU A 941 39.32 -26.69 8.51
CA LEU A 941 39.81 -27.63 9.53
C LEU A 941 40.79 -27.00 10.53
N ASP A 942 41.47 -25.91 10.14
CA ASP A 942 42.41 -25.16 11.00
C ASP A 942 41.71 -24.18 11.95
N ASN A 943 40.43 -23.85 11.70
CA ASN A 943 39.58 -22.98 12.51
C ASN A 943 38.41 -23.79 13.11
N SER A 944 37.71 -23.25 14.11
CA SER A 944 36.52 -23.92 14.64
C SER A 944 35.41 -24.04 13.57
N LEU A 945 34.99 -25.26 13.25
CA LEU A 945 33.87 -25.51 12.33
C LEU A 945 32.55 -25.15 13.01
N LEU A 946 31.77 -24.26 12.38
CA LEU A 946 30.44 -23.87 12.84
C LEU A 946 29.36 -24.41 11.91
N GLN A 947 28.29 -24.96 12.48
CA GLN A 947 27.15 -25.46 11.73
C GLN A 947 25.91 -24.58 11.97
N ILE A 948 25.36 -24.01 10.90
CA ILE A 948 24.17 -23.16 10.94
C ILE A 948 23.02 -23.89 10.26
N SER A 949 22.03 -24.33 11.05
CA SER A 949 20.83 -25.03 10.54
C SER A 949 19.64 -24.10 10.31
N HIS A 950 19.55 -22.99 11.06
CA HIS A 950 18.42 -22.08 10.96
C HIS A 950 18.74 -20.66 11.44
N LEU A 951 17.99 -19.67 10.95
CA LEU A 951 18.00 -18.28 11.39
C LEU A 951 16.56 -17.76 11.48
N LEU A 952 16.18 -17.18 12.62
CA LEU A 952 14.82 -16.66 12.82
C LEU A 952 14.79 -15.12 12.81
N PHE A 953 13.81 -14.61 12.07
CA PHE A 953 13.50 -13.20 11.87
C PHE A 953 12.08 -12.92 12.34
N ALA A 954 11.85 -12.96 13.66
CA ALA A 954 10.49 -12.91 14.19
C ALA A 954 9.59 -13.98 13.53
N ASP A 955 8.65 -13.62 12.65
CA ASP A 955 7.74 -14.53 11.95
C ASP A 955 8.32 -15.20 10.69
N ASP A 956 9.38 -14.65 10.09
CA ASP A 956 10.10 -15.27 8.97
C ASP A 956 11.21 -16.22 9.49
N THR A 957 11.30 -17.44 8.96
CA THR A 957 12.36 -18.41 9.34
C THR A 957 13.11 -18.92 8.12
N LEU A 958 14.45 -18.87 8.18
CA LEU A 958 15.33 -19.49 7.18
C LEU A 958 15.91 -20.78 7.73
N ILE A 959 15.88 -21.84 6.92
CA ILE A 959 16.43 -23.15 7.25
C ILE A 959 17.41 -23.58 6.19
N PHE A 960 18.59 -23.96 6.64
CA PHE A 960 19.70 -24.44 5.82
C PHE A 960 19.77 -25.94 5.98
N SER A 961 19.74 -26.67 4.86
CA SER A 961 19.91 -28.12 4.90
C SER A 961 20.63 -28.67 3.70
N ASP A 962 21.31 -29.80 3.85
CA ASP A 962 21.87 -30.50 2.70
C ASP A 962 20.74 -30.99 1.79
N ALA A 963 21.03 -31.17 0.51
CA ALA A 963 20.09 -31.72 -0.46
C ALA A 963 19.86 -33.23 -0.27
N ASN A 964 19.46 -33.65 0.94
CA ASN A 964 19.22 -35.03 1.33
C ASN A 964 17.72 -35.26 1.60
N PRO A 965 17.04 -36.14 0.84
CA PRO A 965 15.62 -36.45 1.03
C PRO A 965 15.22 -36.80 2.47
N ASN A 966 16.07 -37.54 3.20
CA ASN A 966 15.80 -37.96 4.58
C ASN A 966 15.84 -36.77 5.54
N HIS A 967 16.80 -35.86 5.37
CA HIS A 967 16.89 -34.64 6.19
C HIS A 967 15.69 -33.73 5.94
N ILE A 968 15.28 -33.56 4.67
CA ILE A 968 14.10 -32.78 4.28
C ILE A 968 12.81 -33.39 4.85
N PHE A 969 12.68 -34.71 4.86
CA PHE A 969 11.56 -35.41 5.49
C PHE A 969 11.54 -35.19 7.02
N ASN A 970 12.69 -35.31 7.69
CA ASN A 970 12.81 -35.08 9.12
C ASN A 970 12.46 -33.64 9.52
N ILE A 971 12.85 -32.65 8.70
CA ILE A 971 12.47 -31.24 8.91
C ILE A 971 10.94 -31.07 8.82
N ARG A 972 10.28 -31.71 7.84
CA ARG A 972 8.80 -31.69 7.74
C ARG A 972 8.14 -32.32 8.97
N LEU A 973 8.68 -33.42 9.47
CA LEU A 973 8.17 -34.09 10.67
C LEU A 973 8.32 -33.19 11.91
N LEU A 974 9.49 -32.56 12.06
CA LEU A 974 9.77 -31.58 13.12
C LEU A 974 8.73 -30.44 13.14
N PHE A 975 8.40 -29.89 11.97
CA PHE A 975 7.34 -28.88 11.87
C PHE A 975 5.98 -29.39 12.31
N THR A 976 5.62 -30.61 11.94
CA THR A 976 4.35 -31.21 12.35
C THR A 976 4.25 -31.31 13.88
N TRP A 977 5.35 -31.70 14.54
CA TRP A 977 5.45 -31.69 16.01
C TRP A 977 5.41 -30.29 16.60
N PHE A 978 6.12 -29.34 16.00
CA PHE A 978 6.09 -27.94 16.44
C PHE A 978 4.67 -27.37 16.37
N GLU A 979 3.90 -27.66 15.32
CA GLU A 979 2.49 -27.25 15.20
C GLU A 979 1.60 -27.91 16.27
N ALA A 980 1.81 -29.20 16.55
CA ALA A 980 1.05 -29.94 17.54
C ALA A 980 1.27 -29.39 18.97
N VAL A 981 2.53 -29.09 19.32
CA VAL A 981 2.90 -28.59 20.65
C VAL A 981 2.53 -27.11 20.81
N SER A 982 2.95 -26.25 19.87
CA SER A 982 2.78 -24.79 20.00
C SER A 982 1.38 -24.27 19.64
N GLY A 983 0.68 -24.98 18.74
CA GLY A 983 -0.57 -24.52 18.13
C GLY A 983 -0.38 -23.50 17.00
N LEU A 984 0.86 -23.09 16.70
CA LEU A 984 1.17 -22.33 15.49
C LEU A 984 1.05 -23.23 14.26
N LYS A 985 0.71 -22.66 13.11
CA LYS A 985 0.63 -23.39 11.85
C LYS A 985 1.62 -22.82 10.85
N ILE A 986 2.28 -23.69 10.09
CA ILE A 986 3.22 -23.31 9.04
C ILE A 986 2.47 -23.32 7.71
N ASN A 987 2.54 -22.20 6.99
CA ASN A 987 1.93 -22.05 5.69
C ASN A 987 2.86 -22.59 4.60
N LEU A 988 2.83 -23.91 4.39
CA LEU A 988 3.62 -24.57 3.35
C LEU A 988 3.32 -24.04 1.94
N CYS A 989 2.11 -23.51 1.69
CA CYS A 989 1.73 -22.93 0.39
C CYS A 989 2.39 -21.57 0.09
N LYS A 990 2.85 -20.85 1.12
CA LYS A 990 3.58 -19.59 1.04
C LYS A 990 5.07 -19.73 1.35
N SER A 991 5.47 -20.90 1.83
CA SER A 991 6.86 -21.26 2.09
C SER A 991 7.54 -21.71 0.79
N GLU A 992 8.84 -21.43 0.67
CA GLU A 992 9.59 -21.58 -0.59
C GLU A 992 10.91 -22.32 -0.36
N MET A 993 11.31 -23.15 -1.34
CA MET A 993 12.61 -23.83 -1.36
C MET A 993 13.49 -23.25 -2.48
N VAL A 994 14.75 -22.95 -2.14
CA VAL A 994 15.76 -22.37 -3.02
C VAL A 994 16.98 -23.30 -3.08
N PRO A 995 17.47 -23.68 -4.27
CA PRO A 995 18.68 -24.48 -4.41
C PRO A 995 19.94 -23.63 -4.14
N VAL A 996 20.94 -24.23 -3.50
CA VAL A 996 22.28 -23.68 -3.30
C VAL A 996 23.29 -24.63 -3.94
N GLY A 997 23.87 -24.22 -5.08
CA GLY A 997 24.72 -25.07 -5.92
C GLY A 997 23.92 -25.99 -6.86
N CYS A 998 24.58 -27.01 -7.42
CA CYS A 998 23.94 -27.97 -8.32
C CYS A 998 23.16 -29.02 -7.55
N VAL A 999 21.86 -28.81 -7.36
CA VAL A 999 20.96 -29.73 -6.64
C VAL A 999 20.19 -30.62 -7.62
N PRO A 1000 20.44 -31.94 -7.66
CA PRO A 1000 19.63 -32.87 -8.47
C PRO A 1000 18.23 -33.03 -7.86
N ASP A 1001 17.21 -33.19 -8.71
CA ASP A 1001 15.82 -33.53 -8.30
C ASP A 1001 15.18 -32.56 -7.27
N LEU A 1002 15.44 -31.26 -7.42
CA LEU A 1002 14.87 -30.20 -6.55
C LEU A 1002 13.34 -30.26 -6.42
N GLU A 1003 12.62 -30.62 -7.49
CA GLU A 1003 11.15 -30.76 -7.46
C GLU A 1003 10.70 -31.89 -6.52
N ASN A 1004 11.46 -32.98 -6.45
CA ASN A 1004 11.18 -34.08 -5.53
C ASN A 1004 11.43 -33.66 -4.08
N LEU A 1005 12.55 -32.98 -3.79
CA LEU A 1005 12.85 -32.44 -2.46
C LEU A 1005 11.78 -31.45 -1.99
N ALA A 1006 11.33 -30.54 -2.87
CA ALA A 1006 10.22 -29.63 -2.58
C ALA A 1006 8.91 -30.39 -2.35
N GLY A 1007 8.65 -31.46 -3.12
CA GLY A 1007 7.49 -32.35 -2.94
C GLY A 1007 7.48 -33.08 -1.60
N ILE A 1008 8.64 -33.55 -1.12
CA ILE A 1008 8.79 -34.19 0.20
C ILE A 1008 8.38 -33.23 1.31
N MET A 1009 8.81 -31.96 1.24
CA MET A 1009 8.47 -30.95 2.24
C MET A 1009 7.06 -30.34 2.05
N GLY A 1010 6.50 -30.43 0.83
CA GLY A 1010 5.24 -29.80 0.45
C GLY A 1010 5.38 -28.31 0.09
N LEU A 1011 6.58 -27.88 -0.31
CA LEU A 1011 6.92 -26.50 -0.65
C LEU A 1011 6.80 -26.21 -2.15
N LYS A 1012 6.69 -24.92 -2.48
CA LYS A 1012 6.89 -24.45 -3.85
C LYS A 1012 8.38 -24.27 -4.12
N VAL A 1013 8.85 -24.70 -5.29
CA VAL A 1013 10.16 -24.32 -5.79
C VAL A 1013 10.10 -22.86 -6.23
N ALA A 1014 11.00 -22.03 -5.72
CA ALA A 1014 11.09 -20.63 -6.11
C ALA A 1014 11.63 -20.50 -7.55
N SER A 1015 10.75 -20.56 -8.56
CA SER A 1015 11.07 -20.35 -9.98
C SER A 1015 11.17 -18.87 -10.38
N ARG A 1016 11.04 -17.94 -9.41
CA ARG A 1016 10.64 -16.55 -9.62
C ARG A 1016 11.51 -15.49 -8.94
N ILE A 1017 12.68 -15.88 -8.44
CA ILE A 1017 13.63 -14.93 -7.86
C ILE A 1017 14.02 -13.84 -8.88
N ASP A 1018 14.19 -14.19 -10.16
CA ASP A 1018 14.43 -13.24 -11.28
C ASP A 1018 13.30 -12.22 -11.51
N LYS A 1019 12.04 -12.61 -11.29
CA LYS A 1019 10.89 -11.73 -11.53
C LYS A 1019 10.79 -10.65 -10.45
N ILE A 1020 10.99 -11.03 -9.20
CA ILE A 1020 11.01 -10.12 -8.05
C ILE A 1020 12.22 -9.16 -8.16
N GLN A 1021 13.36 -9.64 -8.65
CA GLN A 1021 14.54 -8.82 -8.95
C GLN A 1021 14.26 -7.76 -10.02
N ARG A 1022 13.54 -8.12 -11.10
CA ARG A 1022 13.12 -7.14 -12.11
C ARG A 1022 12.12 -6.13 -11.55
N ASP A 1023 11.14 -6.58 -10.81
CA ASP A 1023 10.05 -5.72 -10.33
C ASP A 1023 10.56 -4.74 -9.25
N PHE A 1024 11.56 -5.12 -8.44
CA PHE A 1024 12.21 -4.26 -7.45
C PHE A 1024 13.19 -3.24 -8.05
N LEU A 1025 13.92 -3.61 -9.12
CA LEU A 1025 14.88 -2.70 -9.79
C LEU A 1025 14.25 -1.83 -10.89
N TRP A 1026 13.20 -2.30 -11.56
CA TRP A 1026 12.61 -1.65 -12.74
C TRP A 1026 11.15 -1.19 -12.57
N GLY A 1027 10.56 -1.38 -11.38
CA GLY A 1027 9.23 -0.89 -11.02
C GLY A 1027 9.12 0.64 -10.83
N GLY A 1028 9.91 1.42 -11.57
CA GLY A 1028 9.84 2.87 -11.56
C GLY A 1028 11.07 3.60 -12.09
N MET A 1029 11.45 3.39 -13.36
CA MET A 1029 12.21 4.39 -14.12
C MET A 1029 11.86 4.30 -15.60
N GLY A 1030 11.16 5.32 -16.12
CA GLY A 1030 10.92 5.47 -17.55
C GLY A 1030 12.22 5.68 -18.31
N GLU A 1031 12.29 5.13 -19.52
CA GLU A 1031 13.42 5.30 -20.41
C GLU A 1031 13.45 6.73 -20.97
N GLY A 1032 14.44 7.49 -20.55
CA GLY A 1032 14.83 8.75 -21.16
C GLY A 1032 16.15 9.23 -20.57
N LYS A 1033 17.18 9.42 -21.40
CA LYS A 1033 18.41 10.12 -20.97
C LYS A 1033 18.02 11.55 -20.62
N LYS A 1034 18.10 11.91 -19.34
CA LYS A 1034 18.02 13.30 -18.88
C LYS A 1034 19.44 13.84 -18.74
N PHE A 1035 19.71 14.98 -19.38
CA PHE A 1035 20.98 15.68 -19.25
C PHE A 1035 21.12 16.29 -17.84
N HIS A 1036 22.28 16.10 -17.22
CA HIS A 1036 22.59 16.67 -15.91
C HIS A 1036 23.28 18.02 -16.11
N LEU A 1037 22.58 19.12 -15.79
CA LEU A 1037 23.10 20.50 -15.91
C LEU A 1037 24.12 20.87 -14.82
N VAL A 1038 24.36 20.02 -13.80
CA VAL A 1038 25.27 20.29 -12.68
C VAL A 1038 25.99 19.00 -12.26
N ASN A 1039 27.29 19.09 -11.94
CA ASN A 1039 28.11 17.97 -11.48
C ASN A 1039 27.58 17.39 -10.16
N TRP A 1040 27.28 16.09 -10.12
CA TRP A 1040 26.75 15.39 -8.94
C TRP A 1040 27.67 15.49 -7.71
N ALA A 1041 28.99 15.61 -7.92
CA ALA A 1041 29.95 15.81 -6.85
C ALA A 1041 29.83 17.19 -6.18
N GLN A 1042 29.48 18.25 -6.93
CA GLN A 1042 29.18 19.58 -6.40
C GLN A 1042 27.85 19.57 -5.61
N VAL A 1043 26.82 18.92 -6.15
CA VAL A 1043 25.51 18.79 -5.48
C VAL A 1043 25.60 18.10 -4.12
N CYS A 1044 26.45 17.07 -4.00
CA CYS A 1044 26.63 16.31 -2.76
C CYS A 1044 27.53 16.98 -1.71
N GLN A 1045 28.08 18.16 -1.99
CA GLN A 1045 28.87 18.89 -1.00
C GLN A 1045 27.99 19.45 0.13
N PRO A 1046 28.55 19.64 1.34
CA PRO A 1046 27.87 20.38 2.39
C PRO A 1046 27.40 21.76 1.92
N VAL A 1047 26.31 22.26 2.51
CA VAL A 1047 25.71 23.57 2.16
C VAL A 1047 26.71 24.73 2.30
N HIS A 1048 27.69 24.61 3.21
CA HIS A 1048 28.73 25.61 3.41
C HIS A 1048 29.87 25.56 2.36
N LEU A 1049 29.92 24.54 1.51
CA LEU A 1049 30.90 24.37 0.42
C LEU A 1049 30.24 24.45 -0.98
N GLY A 1050 29.02 24.98 -1.08
CA GLY A 1050 28.34 25.19 -2.37
C GLY A 1050 27.41 24.06 -2.84
N GLY A 1051 27.19 23.01 -2.04
CA GLY A 1051 26.29 21.91 -2.39
C GLY A 1051 24.88 22.01 -1.77
N LEU A 1052 24.01 21.04 -2.07
CA LEU A 1052 22.64 20.97 -1.53
C LEU A 1052 22.53 20.21 -0.20
N GLY A 1053 23.66 19.78 0.38
CA GLY A 1053 23.65 18.95 1.59
C GLY A 1053 23.08 17.54 1.37
N ILE A 1054 22.93 17.11 0.11
CA ILE A 1054 22.55 15.75 -0.26
C ILE A 1054 23.74 14.83 0.04
N ARG A 1055 23.51 13.72 0.75
CA ARG A 1055 24.61 12.82 1.15
C ARG A 1055 25.21 12.13 -0.07
N ASN A 1056 26.53 12.14 -0.19
CA ASN A 1056 27.24 11.32 -1.18
C ASN A 1056 27.05 9.85 -0.81
N LEU A 1057 26.21 9.13 -1.57
CA LEU A 1057 25.82 7.75 -1.26
C LEU A 1057 27.03 6.80 -1.23
N ARG A 1058 28.10 7.05 -2.00
CA ARG A 1058 29.31 6.20 -1.96
C ARG A 1058 30.07 6.35 -0.65
N ILE A 1059 30.29 7.59 -0.20
CA ILE A 1059 30.99 7.89 1.06
C ILE A 1059 30.11 7.51 2.25
N PHE A 1060 28.81 7.77 2.15
CA PHE A 1060 27.84 7.39 3.18
C PHE A 1060 27.72 5.87 3.32
N ASN A 1061 27.74 5.12 2.21
CA ASN A 1061 27.81 3.66 2.24
C ASN A 1061 29.11 3.17 2.89
N LYS A 1062 30.28 3.74 2.55
CA LYS A 1062 31.54 3.42 3.25
C LYS A 1062 31.43 3.68 4.77
N ALA A 1063 30.79 4.78 5.16
CA ALA A 1063 30.59 5.10 6.58
C ALA A 1063 29.67 4.10 7.28
N LEU A 1064 28.61 3.65 6.60
CA LEU A 1064 27.70 2.61 7.08
C LEU A 1064 28.41 1.26 7.23
N LEU A 1065 29.23 0.86 6.26
CA LEU A 1065 30.03 -0.36 6.33
C LEU A 1065 31.07 -0.30 7.46
N GLY A 1066 31.59 0.88 7.79
CA GLY A 1066 32.46 1.08 8.96
C GLY A 1066 31.84 0.65 10.29
N LYS A 1067 30.50 0.66 10.40
CA LYS A 1067 29.78 0.13 11.57
C LYS A 1067 30.08 -1.35 11.80
N TRP A 1068 30.19 -2.15 10.75
CA TRP A 1068 30.50 -3.58 10.86
C TRP A 1068 31.94 -3.82 11.34
N LEU A 1069 32.88 -3.00 10.87
CA LEU A 1069 34.29 -3.06 11.32
C LEU A 1069 34.41 -2.69 12.81
N TRP A 1070 33.71 -1.63 13.25
CA TRP A 1070 33.64 -1.27 14.67
C TRP A 1070 33.04 -2.39 15.53
N ARG A 1071 31.93 -2.99 15.07
CA ARG A 1071 31.26 -4.08 15.77
C ARG A 1071 32.11 -5.33 15.84
N PHE A 1072 32.89 -5.65 14.80
CA PHE A 1072 33.76 -6.84 14.80
C PHE A 1072 34.77 -6.82 15.95
N GLY A 1073 35.39 -5.67 16.21
CA GLY A 1073 36.35 -5.52 17.31
C GLY A 1073 35.71 -5.55 18.70
N ASN A 1074 34.44 -5.15 18.83
CA ASN A 1074 33.77 -4.99 20.14
C ASN A 1074 32.79 -6.13 20.51
N GLU A 1075 32.13 -6.75 19.54
CA GLU A 1075 31.10 -7.78 19.77
C GLU A 1075 31.68 -9.20 19.68
N ARG A 1076 32.59 -9.54 20.60
CA ARG A 1076 33.42 -10.75 20.53
C ARG A 1076 32.63 -12.07 20.49
N GLU A 1077 31.48 -12.12 21.16
CA GLU A 1077 30.64 -13.32 21.31
C GLU A 1077 29.48 -13.42 20.29
N ALA A 1078 29.31 -12.41 19.43
CA ALA A 1078 28.18 -12.41 18.50
C ALA A 1078 28.31 -13.52 17.44
N LEU A 1079 27.22 -14.28 17.19
CA LEU A 1079 27.23 -15.40 16.24
C LEU A 1079 27.72 -15.01 14.85
N TRP A 1080 27.34 -13.82 14.36
CA TRP A 1080 27.80 -13.32 13.06
C TRP A 1080 29.32 -13.15 13.03
N ARG A 1081 29.93 -12.65 14.12
CA ARG A 1081 31.38 -12.52 14.24
C ARG A 1081 32.03 -13.89 14.28
N LEU A 1082 31.49 -14.85 15.05
CA LEU A 1082 32.02 -16.20 15.13
C LEU A 1082 32.04 -16.88 13.75
N VAL A 1083 30.99 -16.69 12.94
CA VAL A 1083 30.94 -17.16 11.55
C VAL A 1083 32.04 -16.53 10.69
N ILE A 1084 32.31 -15.22 10.84
CA ILE A 1084 33.42 -14.55 10.15
C ILE A 1084 34.78 -15.10 10.62
N VAL A 1085 34.99 -15.27 11.92
CA VAL A 1085 36.25 -15.78 12.49
C VAL A 1085 36.49 -17.23 12.06
N ALA A 1086 35.48 -18.09 12.11
CA ALA A 1086 35.58 -19.47 11.63
C ALA A 1086 36.04 -19.51 10.16
N LYS A 1087 35.50 -18.60 9.34
CA LYS A 1087 35.78 -18.56 7.91
C LYS A 1087 37.11 -17.91 7.52
N TYR A 1088 37.50 -16.82 8.20
CA TYR A 1088 38.61 -15.96 7.78
C TYR A 1088 39.75 -15.87 8.81
N GLY A 1089 39.57 -16.45 10.00
CA GLY A 1089 40.43 -16.19 11.14
C GLY A 1089 40.32 -14.76 11.66
N ASP A 1090 41.01 -14.48 12.76
CA ASP A 1090 41.17 -13.14 13.29
C ASP A 1090 42.64 -12.70 13.33
N GLN A 1091 42.85 -11.39 13.34
CA GLN A 1091 44.15 -10.73 13.31
C GLN A 1091 44.14 -9.53 14.25
N HIS A 1092 45.33 -9.03 14.61
CA HIS A 1092 45.51 -7.87 15.49
C HIS A 1092 44.77 -8.05 16.83
N GLY A 1093 45.08 -9.08 17.62
CA GLY A 1093 44.41 -9.31 18.91
C GLY A 1093 42.89 -9.56 18.81
N GLY A 1094 42.43 -9.96 17.62
CA GLY A 1094 41.04 -10.18 17.27
C GLY A 1094 40.21 -8.91 17.02
N TRP A 1095 40.87 -7.74 16.86
CA TRP A 1095 40.24 -6.47 16.49
C TRP A 1095 39.77 -6.44 15.02
N SER A 1096 40.33 -7.30 14.17
CA SER A 1096 39.94 -7.42 12.76
C SER A 1096 39.99 -8.86 12.28
N SER A 1097 39.29 -9.17 11.18
CA SER A 1097 39.39 -10.48 10.54
C SER A 1097 40.67 -10.59 9.70
N GLY A 1098 41.09 -11.81 9.40
CA GLY A 1098 42.17 -12.10 8.45
C GLY A 1098 41.98 -11.47 7.06
N GLU A 1099 43.10 -11.25 6.35
CA GLU A 1099 43.06 -10.78 4.96
C GLU A 1099 42.55 -11.87 4.00
N VAL A 1100 41.65 -11.47 3.10
CA VAL A 1100 40.94 -12.39 2.19
C VAL A 1100 41.72 -12.50 0.87
N LEU A 1101 42.72 -13.38 0.82
CA LEU A 1101 43.65 -13.55 -0.32
C LEU A 1101 43.15 -14.48 -1.44
N GLY A 1102 42.00 -15.15 -1.28
CA GLY A 1102 41.48 -16.13 -2.24
C GLY A 1102 40.97 -15.54 -3.58
N PRO A 1103 41.28 -16.17 -4.73
CA PRO A 1103 40.71 -15.82 -6.02
C PRO A 1103 39.30 -16.44 -6.14
N ASN A 1104 38.32 -15.59 -6.43
CA ASN A 1104 36.90 -15.91 -6.74
C ASN A 1104 36.01 -16.32 -5.55
N GLY A 1105 35.10 -15.40 -5.21
CA GLY A 1105 34.07 -15.50 -4.16
C GLY A 1105 33.55 -14.10 -3.84
N VAL A 1106 32.24 -13.92 -3.70
CA VAL A 1106 31.60 -12.59 -3.71
C VAL A 1106 31.14 -12.14 -2.32
N SER A 1107 31.87 -12.60 -1.29
CA SER A 1107 31.51 -12.43 0.12
C SER A 1107 31.21 -10.99 0.46
N LEU A 1108 30.07 -10.77 1.11
CA LEU A 1108 29.69 -9.47 1.64
C LEU A 1108 30.77 -8.98 2.61
N TRP A 1109 31.29 -9.86 3.47
CA TRP A 1109 32.37 -9.53 4.40
C TRP A 1109 33.66 -9.13 3.68
N LYS A 1110 34.03 -9.81 2.57
CA LYS A 1110 35.19 -9.44 1.75
C LYS A 1110 35.11 -7.98 1.28
N ASN A 1111 33.93 -7.48 0.93
CA ASN A 1111 33.74 -6.08 0.53
C ASN A 1111 33.74 -5.10 1.73
N ILE A 1112 33.23 -5.52 2.89
CA ILE A 1112 33.30 -4.73 4.13
C ILE A 1112 34.77 -4.57 4.57
N ARG A 1113 35.53 -5.68 4.58
CA ARG A 1113 36.93 -5.74 5.04
C ARG A 1113 37.90 -4.91 4.19
N LYS A 1114 37.59 -4.67 2.90
CA LYS A 1114 38.37 -3.76 2.04
C LYS A 1114 38.48 -2.33 2.59
N ASN A 1115 37.52 -1.88 3.39
CA ASN A 1115 37.53 -0.53 3.97
C ASN A 1115 38.34 -0.42 5.28
N TRP A 1116 38.93 -1.52 5.77
CA TRP A 1116 39.67 -1.55 7.05
C TRP A 1116 40.81 -0.55 7.09
N THR A 1117 41.62 -0.44 6.03
CA THR A 1117 42.79 0.46 5.99
C THR A 1117 42.42 1.94 6.14
N THR A 1118 41.26 2.36 5.63
CA THR A 1118 40.73 3.72 5.82
C THR A 1118 40.09 3.88 7.19
N PHE A 1119 39.47 2.82 7.71
CA PHE A 1119 38.77 2.84 9.00
C PHE A 1119 39.74 2.86 10.19
N SER A 1120 40.81 2.06 10.14
CA SER A 1120 41.77 1.88 11.24
C SER A 1120 42.53 3.16 11.60
N GLN A 1121 42.67 4.10 10.67
CA GLN A 1121 43.30 5.41 10.89
C GLN A 1121 42.58 6.26 11.95
N PHE A 1122 41.30 5.97 12.21
CA PHE A 1122 40.47 6.69 13.18
C PHE A 1122 40.30 5.94 14.52
N LEU A 1123 41.05 4.84 14.71
CA LEU A 1123 41.02 4.03 15.92
C LEU A 1123 42.19 4.36 16.84
N THR A 1124 41.92 4.31 18.14
CA THR A 1124 42.92 4.25 19.21
C THR A 1124 42.57 3.11 20.16
N PHE A 1125 43.50 2.70 21.02
CA PHE A 1125 43.24 1.65 22.00
C PHE A 1125 43.51 2.14 23.43
N GLU A 1126 42.59 1.84 24.34
CA GLU A 1126 42.77 2.00 25.79
C GLU A 1126 43.29 0.67 26.35
N ILE A 1127 44.43 0.71 27.04
CA ILE A 1127 45.10 -0.48 27.57
C ILE A 1127 44.51 -0.88 28.92
N GLY A 1128 44.00 -2.11 29.00
CA GLY A 1128 43.67 -2.80 30.25
C GLY A 1128 44.89 -3.57 30.75
N ASP A 1129 44.94 -4.88 30.48
CA ASP A 1129 46.07 -5.77 30.76
C ASP A 1129 47.09 -5.87 29.60
N GLY A 1130 46.79 -5.28 28.44
CA GLY A 1130 47.68 -5.22 27.29
C GLY A 1130 47.82 -6.51 26.49
N ALA A 1131 46.96 -7.51 26.72
CA ALA A 1131 47.07 -8.83 26.07
C ALA A 1131 46.69 -8.83 24.58
N THR A 1132 46.00 -7.80 24.09
CA THR A 1132 45.42 -7.79 22.74
C THR A 1132 45.83 -6.59 21.89
N VAL A 1133 46.73 -5.74 22.40
CA VAL A 1133 47.25 -4.56 21.70
C VAL A 1133 48.75 -4.71 21.49
N ARG A 1134 49.24 -4.44 20.27
CA ARG A 1134 50.66 -4.47 19.94
C ARG A 1134 51.35 -3.22 20.44
N PHE A 1135 52.49 -3.39 21.11
CA PHE A 1135 53.21 -2.31 21.76
C PHE A 1135 53.72 -1.26 20.76
N TRP A 1136 54.34 -1.68 19.65
CA TRP A 1136 54.97 -0.74 18.71
C TRP A 1136 54.07 -0.24 17.58
N THR A 1137 53.16 -1.09 17.09
CA THR A 1137 52.45 -0.88 15.83
C THR A 1137 51.03 -0.35 15.99
N ASP A 1138 50.37 -0.61 17.12
CA ASP A 1138 49.03 -0.09 17.39
C ASP A 1138 49.10 1.30 18.04
N ARG A 1139 48.06 2.12 17.82
CA ARG A 1139 47.97 3.48 18.37
C ARG A 1139 47.27 3.47 19.73
N TRP A 1140 48.04 3.32 20.79
CA TRP A 1140 47.52 3.30 22.17
C TRP A 1140 48.18 4.34 23.10
N CYS A 1141 49.36 4.85 22.74
CA CYS A 1141 50.06 5.88 23.51
C CYS A 1141 50.55 6.99 22.55
N GLY A 1142 50.00 8.20 22.70
CA GLY A 1142 50.28 9.36 21.83
C GLY A 1142 49.35 9.51 20.60
N THR A 1143 49.76 10.38 19.67
CA THR A 1143 48.99 10.74 18.47
C THR A 1143 49.27 9.86 17.24
N THR A 1144 50.36 9.09 17.25
CA THR A 1144 50.76 8.13 16.20
C THR A 1144 51.18 6.80 16.84
N SER A 1145 51.54 5.79 16.04
CA SER A 1145 52.12 4.57 16.61
C SER A 1145 53.52 4.84 17.19
N LEU A 1146 53.94 4.08 18.21
CA LEU A 1146 55.28 4.25 18.83
C LEU A 1146 56.41 3.99 17.81
N LYS A 1147 56.17 3.09 16.84
CA LYS A 1147 57.07 2.86 15.70
C LYS A 1147 57.31 4.10 14.85
N GLU A 1148 56.26 4.89 14.59
CA GLU A 1148 56.34 6.11 13.77
C GLU A 1148 56.93 7.28 14.56
N ALA A 1149 56.62 7.38 15.85
CA ALA A 1149 57.14 8.43 16.72
C ALA A 1149 58.62 8.23 17.08
N TYR A 1150 59.06 6.98 17.27
CA TYR A 1150 60.43 6.64 17.70
C TYR A 1150 61.05 5.54 16.80
N PRO A 1151 61.32 5.84 15.52
CA PRO A 1151 61.81 4.84 14.56
C PRO A 1151 63.19 4.29 14.92
N ASP A 1152 64.06 5.08 15.56
CA ASP A 1152 65.39 4.66 15.99
C ASP A 1152 65.34 3.62 17.12
N LEU A 1153 64.47 3.81 18.12
CA LEU A 1153 64.22 2.84 19.19
C LEU A 1153 63.55 1.56 18.66
N PHE A 1154 62.59 1.70 17.74
CA PHE A 1154 61.94 0.56 17.09
C PHE A 1154 62.94 -0.29 16.30
N ARG A 1155 63.92 0.34 15.62
CA ARG A 1155 64.94 -0.37 14.83
C ARG A 1155 65.76 -1.34 15.67
N ILE A 1156 66.11 -0.95 16.90
CA ILE A 1156 66.94 -1.72 17.82
C ILE A 1156 66.14 -2.58 18.81
N THR A 1157 64.81 -2.60 18.73
CA THR A 1157 63.98 -3.43 19.62
C THR A 1157 64.04 -4.91 19.24
N ARG A 1158 64.14 -5.78 20.26
CA ARG A 1158 64.30 -7.23 20.08
C ARG A 1158 63.03 -7.90 19.54
N ASN A 1159 61.86 -7.52 20.03
CA ASN A 1159 60.58 -8.03 19.55
C ASN A 1159 59.73 -6.89 18.97
N LYS A 1160 59.71 -6.77 17.64
CA LYS A 1160 58.97 -5.71 16.93
C LYS A 1160 57.46 -5.93 16.92
N GLU A 1161 57.01 -7.15 17.22
CA GLU A 1161 55.60 -7.55 17.25
C GLU A 1161 55.10 -7.85 18.68
N ALA A 1162 55.82 -7.38 19.70
CA ALA A 1162 55.47 -7.59 21.10
C ALA A 1162 54.10 -7.01 21.46
N TRP A 1163 53.36 -7.73 22.30
CA TRP A 1163 52.15 -7.21 22.94
C TRP A 1163 52.51 -6.24 24.07
N VAL A 1164 51.61 -5.32 24.41
CA VAL A 1164 51.82 -4.39 25.53
C VAL A 1164 52.09 -5.15 26.83
N LYS A 1165 51.38 -6.27 27.06
CA LYS A 1165 51.56 -7.16 28.22
C LYS A 1165 52.97 -7.72 28.38
N GLU A 1166 53.73 -7.88 27.30
CA GLU A 1166 55.11 -8.40 27.37
C GLU A 1166 56.09 -7.36 27.91
N HIS A 1167 55.77 -6.08 27.77
CA HIS A 1167 56.56 -4.95 28.25
C HIS A 1167 56.02 -4.33 29.54
N LEU A 1168 54.79 -4.69 29.92
CA LEU A 1168 54.07 -4.14 31.06
C LEU A 1168 54.21 -5.05 32.29
N GLN A 1169 54.74 -4.53 33.38
CA GLN A 1169 54.72 -5.18 34.68
C GLN A 1169 53.78 -4.42 35.62
N TYR A 1170 52.91 -5.16 36.32
CA TYR A 1170 51.97 -4.60 37.28
C TYR A 1170 52.17 -5.28 38.63
N HIS A 1171 52.72 -4.54 39.60
CA HIS A 1171 52.97 -5.02 40.96
C HIS A 1171 52.59 -3.92 41.96
N ASN A 1172 51.86 -4.26 43.03
CA ASN A 1172 51.45 -3.33 44.09
C ASN A 1172 50.79 -2.04 43.56
N GLU A 1173 49.88 -2.17 42.59
CA GLU A 1173 49.19 -1.03 41.95
C GLU A 1173 50.10 -0.06 41.16
N VAL A 1174 51.37 -0.43 40.95
CA VAL A 1174 52.34 0.35 40.20
C VAL A 1174 52.65 -0.34 38.87
N VAL A 1175 52.56 0.44 37.80
CA VAL A 1175 52.92 0.03 36.45
C VAL A 1175 54.40 0.36 36.19
N SER A 1176 55.19 -0.63 35.76
CA SER A 1176 56.56 -0.43 35.27
C SER A 1176 56.75 -1.02 33.88
N TRP A 1177 57.66 -0.43 33.10
CA TRP A 1177 57.94 -0.83 31.72
C TRP A 1177 59.29 -1.54 31.62
N VAL A 1178 59.32 -2.71 30.99
CA VAL A 1178 60.56 -3.47 30.72
C VAL A 1178 60.80 -3.55 29.23
N LEU A 1179 61.78 -2.79 28.74
CA LEU A 1179 62.10 -2.68 27.32
C LEU A 1179 63.36 -3.48 26.99
N ASN A 1180 63.28 -4.35 25.98
CA ASN A 1180 64.38 -5.22 25.57
C ASN A 1180 64.91 -4.82 24.20
N PHE A 1181 66.12 -4.27 24.16
CA PHE A 1181 66.83 -3.90 22.94
C PHE A 1181 67.86 -4.96 22.52
N ILE A 1182 68.18 -5.02 21.23
CA ILE A 1182 69.16 -5.95 20.64
C ILE A 1182 70.59 -5.60 21.06
N ARG A 1183 70.84 -4.33 21.43
CA ARG A 1183 72.10 -3.80 21.95
C ARG A 1183 71.85 -2.71 22.99
N PRO A 1184 72.86 -2.34 23.81
CA PRO A 1184 72.78 -1.16 24.66
C PRO A 1184 72.48 0.12 23.86
N ILE A 1185 71.76 1.05 24.51
CA ILE A 1185 71.46 2.38 24.00
C ILE A 1185 72.77 3.17 23.87
N GLN A 1186 72.91 3.90 22.77
CA GLN A 1186 74.07 4.74 22.49
C GLN A 1186 73.71 6.21 22.73
N ASP A 1187 74.72 7.07 22.89
CA ASP A 1187 74.54 8.48 23.27
C ASP A 1187 73.56 9.25 22.35
N TRP A 1188 73.52 8.93 21.04
CA TRP A 1188 72.59 9.57 20.09
C TRP A 1188 71.13 9.08 20.18
N GLU A 1189 70.84 8.02 20.93
CA GLU A 1189 69.48 7.47 21.16
C GLU A 1189 68.92 7.86 22.54
N GLU A 1190 69.74 8.44 23.41
CA GLU A 1190 69.41 8.74 24.82
C GLU A 1190 68.28 9.78 24.95
N GLU A 1191 68.32 10.85 24.16
CA GLU A 1191 67.28 11.88 24.13
C GLU A 1191 65.93 11.31 23.66
N SER A 1192 65.97 10.44 22.64
CA SER A 1192 64.77 9.74 22.14
C SER A 1192 64.20 8.79 23.19
N LEU A 1193 65.05 8.09 23.95
CA LEU A 1193 64.61 7.20 25.03
C LEU A 1193 63.99 7.97 26.21
N SER A 1194 64.56 9.11 26.59
CA SER A 1194 63.99 9.96 27.66
C SER A 1194 62.59 10.43 27.28
N SER A 1195 62.44 11.02 26.09
CA SER A 1195 61.13 11.46 25.58
C SER A 1195 60.13 10.30 25.45
N PHE A 1196 60.62 9.12 25.05
CA PHE A 1196 59.80 7.91 24.94
C PHE A 1196 59.26 7.44 26.29
N LEU A 1197 60.09 7.39 27.33
CA LEU A 1197 59.68 7.00 28.68
C LEU A 1197 58.71 8.03 29.28
N ASP A 1198 58.95 9.33 29.10
CA ASP A 1198 58.03 10.38 29.53
C ASP A 1198 56.64 10.19 28.91
N LEU A 1199 56.58 9.88 27.61
CA LEU A 1199 55.33 9.58 26.91
C LEU A 1199 54.64 8.33 27.48
N LEU A 1200 55.39 7.25 27.71
CA LEU A 1200 54.84 5.99 28.24
C LEU A 1200 54.28 6.14 29.66
N TYR A 1201 54.95 6.88 30.53
CA TYR A 1201 54.50 7.12 31.89
C TYR A 1201 53.41 8.19 31.98
N ALA A 1202 53.27 9.06 30.98
CA ALA A 1202 52.12 9.96 30.85
C ALA A 1202 50.83 9.22 30.41
N CYS A 1203 50.94 8.02 29.84
CA CYS A 1203 49.80 7.20 29.42
C CYS A 1203 49.13 6.49 30.61
N SER A 1204 47.82 6.71 30.82
CA SER A 1204 47.04 6.12 31.92
C SER A 1204 46.72 4.63 31.67
N VAL A 1205 47.69 3.74 31.86
CA VAL A 1205 47.52 2.28 31.74
C VAL A 1205 47.06 1.67 33.06
N LYS A 1206 46.06 0.78 33.02
CA LYS A 1206 45.46 0.18 34.23
C LYS A 1206 46.24 -1.04 34.75
N GLY A 1207 46.84 -1.85 33.88
CA GLY A 1207 47.53 -3.09 34.25
C GLY A 1207 46.61 -4.29 34.51
N TYR A 1208 45.29 -4.09 34.47
CA TYR A 1208 44.27 -5.12 34.63
C TYR A 1208 43.00 -4.79 33.82
N GLY A 1209 42.18 -5.79 33.56
CA GLY A 1209 40.95 -5.67 32.77
C GLY A 1209 41.18 -5.82 31.26
N LEU A 1210 40.11 -5.81 30.47
CA LEU A 1210 40.18 -5.99 29.02
C LEU A 1210 40.59 -4.69 28.32
N ASP A 1211 41.47 -4.82 27.33
CA ASP A 1211 41.78 -3.74 26.39
C ASP A 1211 40.51 -3.31 25.62
N LYS A 1212 40.44 -2.03 25.24
CA LYS A 1212 39.27 -1.47 24.54
C LYS A 1212 39.68 -0.73 23.27
N MET A 1213 38.91 -0.94 22.21
CA MET A 1213 39.01 -0.14 20.98
C MET A 1213 38.20 1.16 21.13
N CYS A 1214 38.83 2.28 20.82
CA CYS A 1214 38.29 3.63 21.01
C CYS A 1214 38.17 4.38 19.65
N TRP A 1215 37.18 5.28 19.57
CA TRP A 1215 36.91 6.06 18.35
C TRP A 1215 37.40 7.51 18.51
N CYS A 1216 38.25 7.98 17.59
CA CYS A 1216 38.85 9.32 17.68
C CYS A 1216 37.87 10.47 17.39
N GLY A 1217 36.77 10.23 16.67
CA GLY A 1217 35.91 11.29 16.14
C GLY A 1217 34.78 11.80 17.06
N ALA A 1218 34.56 11.19 18.22
CA ALA A 1218 33.63 11.63 19.28
C ALA A 1218 33.83 10.78 20.55
N GLN A 1219 34.51 11.33 21.56
CA GLN A 1219 34.97 10.55 22.73
C GLN A 1219 33.84 10.00 23.62
N GLU A 1220 32.66 10.64 23.68
CA GLU A 1220 31.62 10.30 24.69
C GLU A 1220 30.62 9.19 24.28
N LYS A 1221 30.51 8.83 23.00
CA LYS A 1221 29.39 8.00 22.49
C LYS A 1221 29.80 6.82 21.59
N GLY A 1222 31.09 6.48 21.55
CA GLY A 1222 31.61 5.42 20.67
C GLY A 1222 31.51 5.76 19.17
N PHE A 1223 31.65 4.74 18.30
CA PHE A 1223 31.60 4.94 16.85
C PHE A 1223 30.25 5.47 16.37
N GLN A 1224 30.28 6.55 15.60
CA GLN A 1224 29.12 7.12 14.93
C GLN A 1224 29.35 7.20 13.42
N VAL A 1225 28.44 6.62 12.63
CA VAL A 1225 28.43 6.70 11.16
C VAL A 1225 28.50 8.16 10.69
N LYS A 1226 27.82 9.08 11.40
CA LYS A 1226 27.82 10.52 11.10
C LYS A 1226 29.20 11.16 11.31
N SER A 1227 29.93 10.76 12.35
CA SER A 1227 31.29 11.25 12.64
C SER A 1227 32.27 10.73 11.57
N PHE A 1228 32.21 9.44 11.24
CA PHE A 1228 33.06 8.85 10.20
C PHE A 1228 32.76 9.41 8.79
N TYR A 1229 31.48 9.63 8.46
CA TYR A 1229 31.08 10.28 7.21
C TYR A 1229 31.68 11.68 7.10
N LYS A 1230 31.63 12.49 8.18
CA LYS A 1230 32.25 13.83 8.20
C LYS A 1230 33.77 13.76 8.04
N ALA A 1231 34.43 12.81 8.70
CA ALA A 1231 35.88 12.65 8.65
C ALA A 1231 36.39 12.26 7.24
N MET A 1232 35.56 11.59 6.43
CA MET A 1232 35.88 11.22 5.04
C MET A 1232 35.54 12.30 4.00
N LEU A 1233 34.91 13.41 4.38
CA LEU A 1233 34.64 14.51 3.44
C LEU A 1233 35.88 15.38 3.26
N PRO A 1234 36.13 15.92 2.04
CA PRO A 1234 37.26 16.83 1.81
C PRO A 1234 37.17 18.05 2.71
N GLN A 1235 38.23 18.35 3.48
CA GLN A 1235 38.36 19.59 4.23
C GLN A 1235 39.09 20.62 3.35
N THR A 1236 38.35 21.48 2.64
CA THR A 1236 38.93 22.67 1.99
C THR A 1236 38.03 23.88 2.21
N ALA A 1237 38.69 25.02 2.45
CA ALA A 1237 38.12 26.25 2.95
C ALA A 1237 37.61 27.17 1.83
N ALA A 1238 36.35 27.62 1.95
CA ALA A 1238 35.90 28.91 1.43
C ALA A 1238 34.67 29.36 2.23
N VAL A 1239 34.81 30.43 3.02
CA VAL A 1239 33.73 31.02 3.82
C VAL A 1239 32.92 31.96 2.92
N GLY A 1240 31.96 31.41 2.17
CA GLY A 1240 30.93 32.19 1.45
C GLY A 1240 29.73 32.52 2.35
N PRO A 1241 28.91 33.55 2.04
CA PRO A 1241 27.78 34.01 2.87
C PRO A 1241 26.55 33.09 2.77
N TRP A 1242 26.74 31.77 2.86
CA TRP A 1242 25.70 30.75 2.66
C TRP A 1242 24.48 30.95 3.58
N ARG A 1243 24.69 31.45 4.81
CA ARG A 1243 23.59 31.73 5.75
C ARG A 1243 22.62 32.80 5.24
N ASN A 1244 23.09 33.79 4.49
CA ASN A 1244 22.24 34.87 3.97
C ASN A 1244 21.47 34.46 2.70
N ILE A 1245 21.93 33.40 2.02
CA ILE A 1245 21.32 32.86 0.80
C ILE A 1245 20.19 31.87 1.12
N TRP A 1246 20.36 31.06 2.16
CA TRP A 1246 19.40 30.01 2.54
C TRP A 1246 18.34 30.42 3.56
N LYS A 1247 18.44 31.63 4.15
CA LYS A 1247 17.50 32.18 5.15
C LYS A 1247 16.22 32.83 4.55
N PRO A 1248 16.25 33.45 3.35
CA PRO A 1248 15.05 33.97 2.70
C PRO A 1248 14.10 32.85 2.22
N LYS A 1249 12.77 33.09 2.26
CA LYS A 1249 11.74 32.16 1.74
C LYS A 1249 11.64 32.21 0.21
N VAL A 1250 12.74 31.97 -0.50
CA VAL A 1250 12.78 31.88 -1.97
C VAL A 1250 12.77 30.41 -2.41
N PRO A 1251 12.27 30.09 -3.62
CA PRO A 1251 12.36 28.74 -4.16
C PRO A 1251 13.80 28.22 -4.16
N THR A 1252 14.00 26.95 -3.78
CA THR A 1252 15.32 26.32 -3.60
C THR A 1252 16.24 26.45 -4.83
N ARG A 1253 15.65 26.53 -6.04
CA ARG A 1253 16.36 26.75 -7.31
C ARG A 1253 17.00 28.14 -7.40
N VAL A 1254 16.34 29.16 -6.87
CA VAL A 1254 16.83 30.55 -6.84
C VAL A 1254 17.95 30.70 -5.82
N ALA A 1255 17.80 30.12 -4.62
CA ALA A 1255 18.86 30.10 -3.61
C ALA A 1255 20.13 29.38 -4.13
N PHE A 1256 19.95 28.27 -4.86
CA PHE A 1256 21.07 27.54 -5.46
C PHE A 1256 21.78 28.33 -6.56
N PHE A 1257 21.03 29.00 -7.45
CA PHE A 1257 21.60 29.86 -8.50
C PHE A 1257 22.41 31.03 -7.92
N VAL A 1258 21.91 31.69 -6.87
CA VAL A 1258 22.61 32.78 -6.19
C VAL A 1258 23.90 32.29 -5.52
N LEU A 1259 23.89 31.09 -4.92
CA LEU A 1259 25.08 30.49 -4.32
C LEU A 1259 26.15 30.16 -5.36
N ASP A 1260 25.77 29.63 -6.52
CA ASP A 1260 26.70 29.28 -7.59
C ASP A 1260 27.28 30.54 -8.27
N CYS A 1261 26.48 31.60 -8.41
CA CYS A 1261 26.95 32.92 -8.83
C CYS A 1261 27.95 33.54 -7.83
N CYS A 1262 27.74 33.35 -6.52
CA CYS A 1262 28.66 33.82 -5.49
C CYS A 1262 29.98 33.01 -5.42
N LEU A 1263 30.00 31.77 -5.92
CA LEU A 1263 31.18 30.89 -5.89
C LEU A 1263 32.04 30.97 -7.17
N GLY A 1264 31.63 31.76 -8.16
CA GLY A 1264 32.44 32.08 -9.35
C GLY A 1264 32.56 30.96 -10.39
N SER A 1265 31.68 29.95 -10.35
CA SER A 1265 31.77 28.73 -11.17
C SER A 1265 31.18 28.82 -12.58
N TYR A 1266 31.02 30.02 -13.18
CA TYR A 1266 30.59 30.13 -14.57
C TYR A 1266 31.78 30.01 -15.51
N SER A 1267 32.01 28.80 -16.05
CA SER A 1267 32.73 28.62 -17.31
C SER A 1267 31.75 28.09 -18.35
N TYR A 1268 31.62 28.85 -19.44
CA TYR A 1268 30.78 28.61 -20.61
C TYR A 1268 30.95 27.18 -21.16
N HIS A 1269 29.84 26.49 -21.45
CA HIS A 1269 29.61 25.84 -22.74
C HIS A 1269 28.11 25.57 -22.93
N GLY A 1270 27.58 26.01 -24.08
CA GLY A 1270 26.17 25.90 -24.48
C GLY A 1270 25.79 24.60 -25.14
#